data_AF-A0A0T1SFN1-F1
#
_entry.id   AF-A0A0T1SFN1-F1
#
_cell.length_a   1.000
_cell.length_b   1.000
_cell.length_c   1.000
_cell.angle_alpha   90.00
_cell.angle_beta   90.00
_cell.angle_gamma   90.00
#
_symmetry.space_group_name_H-M   'P 1'
#
loop_
_entity.id
_entity.type
_entity.pdbx_description
1 polymer ?
#
loop_
_entity_poly.entity_id
_entity_poly.type
_entity_poly.pdbx_seq_one_letter_code
_entity_poly.pdbx_strand_id
1 'polypeptide(L)'
;MRRLSLPFGRPGPLPPDHGPRRIRFRAALHATGLALAGALVAGTLVVTAAPPAAAVPVGTTVVLQSVGDSQGDGTGDDKNVGYAGGTGLQISGTDLLFRATDPKGDQDNQLWYLEASAGGSYKVKSRTKSGCMSRDSDAAGNARLAFRDCGAAGTDWDFESAKGDRYRIQPVGHSDEWLETPLDKGREVTLSRIKVLGNRQEWYVTPYEPTTRAMPADPTFDDMTFMTAHNAFYNSADVGGIGTSLPPNQWMPIRDQLAQGVRGLMLDAHQYNGRVRMCHGPCALDSRPMSDVFTDIADFLKAPGNEKEIVTVFTEDYVDDIADLRDEVGDDLAPGGQLAGMLFNPSDPRWDVANKGWPKVSQLVDAGNRLLLFSDSWNKEDLFPSDTDINVGFAYQHNWTAENYWSLGSGTTDTPDWTCRTRWDDVPLAKEEKHFRRLFVMNHFRDMPFTNRASSDNQQVLERLKKFCQPAARKKPNFLAVDHFHLGGVRATVEALNQYTYHPDTPGYGGTPDSQGENWHVPRLSVMPLGDSITLGVGSSTRSGYRAPLWPMLTGRADTLDFVGSQREGQLPDIDHEGHSGWLIEGIAANVDSWLEAAKPNVVTLHIGTNDMDRDNAVASAPARLAALLDQMIAASPQTTIVVATLVPSTSPAVQARINAYNAQLPGIVKARQDQGHKVVLVSMGALTNADIADRLHPNNTGYAKMAAAFAGGITAAGRDGWISDTVTVRPAPPRAGLGDYQVDVNADGYADYLTVDAGGAVRAWLNKGGTGTAGWTEVGQIASGVPLAGGQVRFADVNGDRYADYLVVDPNGAVRAWLNKGGTGTAGWTDAGQIASGVTLAGGEVRFADINGDKYADYVVVDPNSALRVWLNKGGTGTAGWTGAGQIASGVGVPGDQIRLADVNGDAYADYLAVDAAGAVRAWLNKGGTGTAGWTDSGRIAAGTDAPGSAVRFADIDADRRADYVVVEANGAVRAWLNKGGDGTGVGGGGWTTVGTFATSTGSTPADLRFADINADRRDDYLTVAADGSVQAWLNNGTPGSWTPLGTYATTTGAPGSQVRFADLNADGRADYLTVAADGSVKAWLNQGGVGRGGWTELGTYASGTGSPGDQVRFADLNADGRADYLSVAADGSVKAWLNQGGNGNGGWTALGTYASGTGATGSLVRFADLNADGRADYLALAPDGSAKAWLNRGGNGNGGWTALGAYAPALGAVGTQPVFAEANGDARADYLAVAADGSVQAWTNNGAALSGGWTAAGVIATGVGVPASQVHI
;
A
#
# COMPACT_ATOMS: atom_id res chain seq x y z
N MET A 1 33.56 48.93 -69.73
CA MET A 1 33.94 49.34 -71.11
C MET A 1 35.32 48.76 -71.44
N ARG A 2 35.59 48.43 -72.72
CA ARG A 2 36.89 47.94 -73.26
C ARG A 2 37.37 46.60 -72.64
N ARG A 3 38.15 45.70 -73.27
CA ARG A 3 38.68 45.39 -74.63
C ARG A 3 40.17 45.02 -74.48
N LEU A 4 40.49 43.72 -74.58
CA LEU A 4 41.73 43.07 -75.05
C LEU A 4 41.76 41.62 -74.51
N SER A 5 42.30 40.58 -75.17
CA SER A 5 42.04 40.03 -76.51
C SER A 5 42.58 38.57 -76.57
N LEU A 6 42.02 37.73 -77.47
CA LEU A 6 42.37 36.31 -77.78
C LEU A 6 43.84 36.11 -78.28
N PRO A 7 44.41 34.88 -78.49
CA PRO A 7 43.78 33.55 -78.71
C PRO A 7 44.48 32.26 -78.12
N PHE A 8 43.95 31.06 -78.45
CA PHE A 8 44.45 29.67 -78.20
C PHE A 8 44.48 29.15 -76.73
N GLY A 9 44.26 27.86 -76.40
CA GLY A 9 43.68 26.74 -77.18
C GLY A 9 43.86 25.30 -76.62
N ARG A 10 42.83 24.73 -75.93
CA ARG A 10 42.66 23.31 -75.45
C ARG A 10 43.63 22.80 -74.34
N PRO A 11 43.32 21.69 -73.60
CA PRO A 11 42.02 21.15 -73.11
C PRO A 11 42.06 20.66 -71.62
N GLY A 12 40.92 20.28 -71.01
CA GLY A 12 40.88 19.53 -69.72
C GLY A 12 39.50 19.60 -69.00
N PRO A 13 38.84 18.49 -68.53
CA PRO A 13 37.38 18.54 -68.30
C PRO A 13 36.78 17.94 -66.99
N LEU A 14 35.66 18.55 -66.58
CA LEU A 14 34.37 17.98 -66.06
C LEU A 14 34.25 17.18 -64.72
N PRO A 15 33.11 17.36 -63.98
CA PRO A 15 32.54 16.40 -63.01
C PRO A 15 31.63 15.36 -63.73
N PRO A 16 31.22 14.19 -63.15
CA PRO A 16 30.24 14.11 -62.04
C PRO A 16 30.35 12.83 -61.14
N ASP A 17 29.24 12.47 -60.47
CA ASP A 17 28.84 11.16 -59.89
C ASP A 17 29.60 10.53 -58.70
N HIS A 18 28.90 10.46 -57.56
CA HIS A 18 29.11 9.44 -56.52
C HIS A 18 27.81 8.76 -56.07
N GLY A 19 27.32 7.82 -56.90
CA GLY A 19 26.40 6.78 -56.47
C GLY A 19 27.11 5.69 -55.63
N PRO A 20 26.37 4.86 -54.86
CA PRO A 20 26.94 3.96 -53.88
C PRO A 20 27.72 2.79 -54.51
N ARG A 21 28.94 2.53 -54.03
CA ARG A 21 29.72 1.34 -54.40
C ARG A 21 29.87 0.38 -53.22
N ARG A 22 29.21 -0.79 -53.36
CA ARG A 22 29.35 -1.92 -52.44
C ARG A 22 30.81 -2.38 -52.37
N ILE A 23 31.39 -2.46 -51.18
CA ILE A 23 32.60 -3.25 -50.90
C ILE A 23 32.16 -4.55 -50.21
N ARG A 24 32.61 -5.69 -50.75
CA ARG A 24 32.35 -7.02 -50.16
C ARG A 24 33.54 -7.43 -49.31
N PHE A 25 33.34 -7.72 -48.03
CA PHE A 25 34.24 -8.60 -47.31
C PHE A 25 33.96 -10.05 -47.69
N ARG A 26 35.01 -10.80 -48.07
CA ARG A 26 34.98 -12.25 -48.25
C ARG A 26 35.52 -12.90 -46.98
N ALA A 27 34.66 -13.57 -46.21
CA ALA A 27 35.12 -14.65 -45.35
C ALA A 27 35.32 -15.90 -46.23
N ALA A 28 36.49 -16.53 -46.19
CA ALA A 28 36.81 -17.70 -47.00
C ALA A 28 36.64 -18.98 -46.18
N LEU A 29 35.58 -19.75 -46.43
CA LEU A 29 35.52 -21.13 -45.95
C LEU A 29 36.57 -21.97 -46.68
N HIS A 30 37.42 -22.65 -45.92
CA HIS A 30 38.05 -23.89 -46.37
C HIS A 30 37.36 -25.06 -45.69
N ALA A 31 36.71 -25.91 -46.49
CA ALA A 31 36.06 -27.12 -46.01
C ALA A 31 36.89 -28.34 -46.45
N THR A 32 37.43 -29.07 -45.48
CA THR A 32 37.96 -30.42 -45.66
C THR A 32 37.26 -31.34 -44.67
N GLY A 33 36.19 -31.98 -45.11
CA GLY A 33 35.41 -32.87 -44.27
C GLY A 33 36.05 -34.26 -44.12
N LEU A 34 35.91 -34.85 -42.94
CA LEU A 34 35.95 -36.30 -42.74
C LEU A 34 34.64 -36.71 -42.05
N ALA A 35 33.99 -37.75 -42.54
CA ALA A 35 32.72 -38.22 -41.98
C ALA A 35 32.95 -39.38 -41.01
N LEU A 36 32.43 -39.27 -39.79
CA LEU A 36 32.08 -40.41 -38.94
C LEU A 36 30.69 -40.17 -38.36
N ALA A 37 29.90 -41.24 -38.22
CA ALA A 37 28.53 -41.19 -37.72
C ALA A 37 28.48 -41.53 -36.22
N GLY A 38 27.62 -40.84 -35.47
CA GLY A 38 27.36 -41.14 -34.06
C GLY A 38 26.28 -40.25 -33.45
N ALA A 39 25.20 -40.88 -32.97
CA ALA A 39 24.12 -40.34 -32.12
C ALA A 39 23.38 -39.06 -32.58
N LEU A 40 22.06 -39.19 -32.79
CA LEU A 40 21.15 -38.04 -32.68
C LEU A 40 21.01 -37.65 -31.20
N VAL A 41 21.15 -36.36 -30.90
CA VAL A 41 20.43 -35.72 -29.79
C VAL A 41 19.65 -34.56 -30.41
N ALA A 42 18.33 -34.66 -30.40
CA ALA A 42 17.45 -33.63 -30.95
C ALA A 42 17.34 -32.47 -29.96
N GLY A 43 18.30 -31.54 -30.01
CA GLY A 43 18.18 -30.25 -29.33
C GLY A 43 17.04 -29.45 -29.96
N THR A 44 15.86 -29.48 -29.33
CA THR A 44 14.69 -28.73 -29.79
C THR A 44 14.99 -27.25 -29.79
N LEU A 45 14.81 -26.57 -30.92
CA LEU A 45 14.94 -25.12 -30.99
C LEU A 45 13.81 -24.50 -30.16
N VAL A 46 14.15 -23.96 -28.99
CA VAL A 46 13.19 -23.18 -28.18
C VAL A 46 12.98 -21.85 -28.88
N VAL A 47 11.93 -21.79 -29.70
CA VAL A 47 11.39 -20.51 -30.18
C VAL A 47 10.80 -19.80 -28.96
N THR A 48 11.50 -18.79 -28.46
CA THR A 48 11.00 -17.95 -27.39
C THR A 48 9.72 -17.26 -27.84
N ALA A 49 8.65 -17.39 -27.03
CA ALA A 49 7.41 -16.70 -27.30
C ALA A 49 7.63 -15.18 -27.17
N ALA A 50 6.97 -14.39 -28.03
CA ALA A 50 6.97 -12.95 -27.88
C ALA A 50 6.35 -12.54 -26.53
N PRO A 51 6.84 -11.44 -25.90
CA PRO A 51 6.29 -10.98 -24.62
C PRO A 51 4.79 -10.65 -24.74
N PRO A 52 4.02 -10.78 -23.64
CA PRO A 52 2.59 -10.52 -23.67
C PRO A 52 2.29 -9.06 -24.06
N ALA A 53 1.20 -8.89 -24.82
CA ALA A 53 0.66 -7.60 -25.21
C ALA A 53 0.29 -6.76 -23.96
N ALA A 54 0.51 -5.44 -24.02
CA ALA A 54 -0.12 -4.56 -23.05
C ALA A 54 -1.64 -4.52 -23.28
N ALA A 55 -2.40 -4.22 -22.23
CA ALA A 55 -3.84 -4.01 -22.34
C ALA A 55 -4.11 -2.59 -22.85
N VAL A 56 -5.04 -2.45 -23.80
CA VAL A 56 -5.50 -1.15 -24.28
C VAL A 56 -6.08 -0.35 -23.10
N PRO A 57 -5.66 0.91 -22.87
CA PRO A 57 -6.15 1.72 -21.76
C PRO A 57 -7.58 2.21 -22.00
N VAL A 58 -8.55 1.33 -21.75
CA VAL A 58 -10.00 1.60 -21.80
C VAL A 58 -10.42 2.49 -20.65
N GLY A 59 -11.41 3.36 -20.88
CA GLY A 59 -12.06 4.15 -19.83
C GLY A 59 -11.29 5.37 -19.37
N THR A 60 -10.14 5.67 -19.98
CA THR A 60 -9.33 6.86 -19.70
C THR A 60 -9.16 7.75 -20.94
N THR A 61 -8.62 8.94 -20.72
CA THR A 61 -8.22 9.87 -21.79
C THR A 61 -6.82 9.50 -22.28
N VAL A 62 -6.62 9.48 -23.60
CA VAL A 62 -5.35 9.10 -24.23
C VAL A 62 -4.91 10.09 -25.30
N VAL A 63 -3.60 10.16 -25.54
CA VAL A 63 -2.98 10.74 -26.73
C VAL A 63 -2.55 9.60 -27.64
N LEU A 64 -2.98 9.65 -28.90
CA LEU A 64 -2.56 8.71 -29.95
C LEU A 64 -1.39 9.33 -30.72
N GLN A 65 -0.20 8.74 -30.62
CA GLN A 65 1.04 9.27 -31.22
C GLN A 65 1.67 8.23 -32.15
N SER A 66 2.15 8.64 -33.33
CA SER A 66 2.87 7.75 -34.23
C SER A 66 4.23 7.34 -33.66
N VAL A 67 4.57 6.05 -33.77
CA VAL A 67 5.92 5.56 -33.49
C VAL A 67 6.85 5.99 -34.63
N GLY A 68 8.00 6.57 -34.29
CA GLY A 68 9.00 7.09 -35.23
C GLY A 68 10.30 6.29 -35.27
N ASP A 69 10.21 4.99 -35.08
CA ASP A 69 11.37 4.09 -34.90
C ASP A 69 11.89 3.64 -36.27
N SER A 70 12.62 4.53 -36.97
CA SER A 70 13.08 4.31 -38.36
C SER A 70 14.33 3.43 -38.46
N GLN A 71 14.32 2.27 -37.79
CA GLN A 71 15.34 1.23 -37.92
C GLN A 71 14.67 -0.14 -38.01
N GLY A 72 14.86 -0.81 -39.15
CA GLY A 72 14.77 -2.27 -39.21
C GLY A 72 15.86 -2.91 -38.33
N ASP A 73 15.81 -4.24 -38.20
CA ASP A 73 16.56 -5.07 -37.22
C ASP A 73 18.11 -5.10 -37.33
N GLY A 74 18.72 -4.12 -38.00
CA GLY A 74 20.15 -4.09 -38.31
C GLY A 74 20.53 -4.85 -39.58
N THR A 75 19.61 -5.60 -40.21
CA THR A 75 19.83 -6.13 -41.56
C THR A 75 19.66 -5.03 -42.62
N GLY A 76 20.54 -5.05 -43.63
CA GLY A 76 20.93 -3.86 -44.39
C GLY A 76 19.97 -3.34 -45.48
N ASP A 77 18.71 -3.78 -45.54
CA ASP A 77 17.80 -3.49 -46.66
C ASP A 77 16.61 -2.54 -46.32
N ASP A 78 16.33 -2.26 -45.04
CA ASP A 78 15.04 -1.68 -44.60
C ASP A 78 14.93 -0.13 -44.64
N LYS A 79 15.91 0.58 -45.22
CA LYS A 79 16.07 2.05 -45.09
C LYS A 79 15.11 2.94 -45.90
N ASN A 80 14.00 2.42 -46.43
CA ASN A 80 13.20 3.08 -47.46
C ASN A 80 11.70 3.27 -47.15
N VAL A 81 11.23 2.96 -45.94
CA VAL A 81 9.83 3.23 -45.51
C VAL A 81 9.84 4.22 -44.36
N GLY A 82 9.84 5.51 -44.68
CA GLY A 82 9.75 6.59 -43.70
C GLY A 82 8.30 6.95 -43.37
N TYR A 83 8.04 7.30 -42.12
CA TYR A 83 6.76 7.81 -41.62
C TYR A 83 6.99 9.05 -40.73
N ALA A 84 5.97 9.90 -40.54
CA ALA A 84 6.07 11.10 -39.69
C ALA A 84 6.02 10.74 -38.19
N GLY A 85 7.15 10.24 -37.67
CA GLY A 85 7.31 9.78 -36.30
C GLY A 85 7.06 10.84 -35.22
N GLY A 86 6.54 10.41 -34.07
CA GLY A 86 6.32 11.26 -32.90
C GLY A 86 5.17 12.26 -33.03
N THR A 87 4.35 12.17 -34.08
CA THR A 87 3.23 13.10 -34.32
C THR A 87 1.95 12.64 -33.65
N GLY A 88 1.20 13.57 -33.06
CA GLY A 88 -0.10 13.33 -32.44
C GLY A 88 -1.24 13.34 -33.46
N LEU A 89 -2.20 12.43 -33.28
CA LEU A 89 -3.45 12.38 -34.04
C LEU A 89 -4.38 13.51 -33.59
N GLN A 90 -4.51 14.54 -34.42
CA GLN A 90 -5.49 15.62 -34.28
C GLN A 90 -6.77 15.28 -35.06
N ILE A 91 -7.94 15.72 -34.56
CA ILE A 91 -9.08 16.07 -35.44
C ILE A 91 -9.15 17.59 -35.67
N SER A 92 -9.05 17.97 -36.93
CA SER A 92 -9.03 19.37 -37.36
C SER A 92 -10.27 20.14 -36.94
N GLY A 93 -10.08 21.43 -36.65
CA GLY A 93 -11.12 22.34 -36.18
C GLY A 93 -12.27 22.52 -37.18
N THR A 94 -11.93 22.73 -38.45
CA THR A 94 -12.79 23.35 -39.48
C THR A 94 -13.41 22.37 -40.50
N ASP A 95 -12.71 21.28 -40.81
CA ASP A 95 -13.07 20.31 -41.86
C ASP A 95 -13.37 18.90 -41.30
N LEU A 96 -13.16 18.69 -39.99
CA LEU A 96 -13.28 17.39 -39.29
C LEU A 96 -12.36 16.28 -39.83
N LEU A 97 -11.29 16.64 -40.56
CA LEU A 97 -10.30 15.68 -41.05
C LEU A 97 -9.29 15.33 -39.96
N PHE A 98 -8.79 14.09 -39.99
CA PHE A 98 -7.79 13.58 -39.06
C PHE A 98 -6.40 13.92 -39.59
N ARG A 99 -5.52 14.50 -38.76
CA ARG A 99 -4.21 15.03 -39.19
C ARG A 99 -3.09 14.58 -38.26
N ALA A 100 -1.94 14.27 -38.84
CA ALA A 100 -0.70 13.99 -38.11
C ALA A 100 -0.01 15.34 -37.80
N THR A 101 0.09 15.73 -36.54
CA THR A 101 0.58 17.06 -36.12
C THR A 101 1.58 16.99 -34.98
N ASP A 102 2.33 18.06 -34.70
CA ASP A 102 3.24 18.06 -33.56
C ASP A 102 2.47 17.93 -32.22
N PRO A 103 3.01 17.22 -31.20
CA PRO A 103 2.31 16.98 -29.94
C PRO A 103 1.94 18.26 -29.17
N LYS A 104 0.65 18.37 -28.82
CA LYS A 104 0.02 19.56 -28.22
C LYS A 104 -0.96 19.26 -27.06
N GLY A 105 -0.91 18.07 -26.48
CA GLY A 105 -1.56 17.80 -25.19
C GLY A 105 -3.09 17.97 -25.20
N ASP A 106 -3.61 18.83 -24.32
CA ASP A 106 -5.04 19.17 -24.25
C ASP A 106 -5.54 20.11 -25.36
N GLN A 107 -4.63 20.66 -26.17
CA GLN A 107 -4.95 21.57 -27.27
C GLN A 107 -5.12 20.85 -28.61
N ASP A 108 -5.52 21.61 -29.64
CA ASP A 108 -5.60 21.19 -31.04
C ASP A 108 -6.42 19.89 -31.31
N ASN A 109 -7.29 19.49 -30.37
CA ASN A 109 -8.12 18.28 -30.39
C ASN A 109 -7.32 16.96 -30.52
N GLN A 110 -6.18 16.84 -29.82
CA GLN A 110 -5.37 15.61 -29.77
C GLN A 110 -5.78 14.62 -28.66
N LEU A 111 -6.76 14.97 -27.82
CA LEU A 111 -7.27 14.10 -26.75
C LEU A 111 -8.43 13.20 -27.19
N TRP A 112 -8.23 11.91 -26.93
CA TRP A 112 -9.17 10.83 -27.26
C TRP A 112 -9.62 10.10 -25.99
N TYR A 113 -10.72 9.36 -26.06
CA TYR A 113 -11.20 8.47 -25.00
C TYR A 113 -11.59 7.12 -25.61
N LEU A 114 -11.08 6.04 -25.02
CA LEU A 114 -11.29 4.69 -25.51
C LEU A 114 -12.44 4.02 -24.74
N GLU A 115 -13.56 3.82 -25.42
CA GLU A 115 -14.70 3.05 -24.92
C GLU A 115 -14.66 1.63 -25.50
N ALA A 116 -14.83 0.60 -24.66
CA ALA A 116 -14.94 -0.77 -25.14
C ALA A 116 -16.32 -1.04 -25.78
N SER A 117 -16.29 -1.72 -26.92
CA SER A 117 -17.45 -2.16 -27.68
C SER A 117 -17.71 -3.66 -27.53
N ALA A 118 -18.93 -4.08 -27.90
CA ALA A 118 -19.29 -5.48 -27.92
C ALA A 118 -18.40 -6.27 -28.91
N GLY A 119 -17.72 -7.31 -28.42
CA GLY A 119 -16.80 -8.15 -29.21
C GLY A 119 -15.31 -7.91 -28.94
N GLY A 120 -14.95 -6.93 -28.11
CA GLY A 120 -13.54 -6.66 -27.73
C GLY A 120 -12.84 -5.59 -28.58
N SER A 121 -13.60 -4.90 -29.43
CA SER A 121 -13.17 -3.71 -30.18
C SER A 121 -13.41 -2.42 -29.37
N TYR A 122 -13.00 -1.28 -29.92
CA TYR A 122 -12.97 0.00 -29.21
C TYR A 122 -13.52 1.15 -30.06
N LYS A 123 -14.24 2.09 -29.42
CA LYS A 123 -14.63 3.37 -30.01
C LYS A 123 -13.64 4.46 -29.58
N VAL A 124 -13.06 5.15 -30.56
CA VAL A 124 -12.14 6.27 -30.35
C VAL A 124 -12.93 7.58 -30.34
N LYS A 125 -13.39 8.00 -29.15
CA LYS A 125 -14.16 9.25 -28.93
C LYS A 125 -13.22 10.45 -28.86
N SER A 126 -13.61 11.60 -29.42
CA SER A 126 -12.90 12.86 -29.11
C SER A 126 -13.31 13.38 -27.72
N ARG A 127 -12.37 13.94 -26.95
CA ARG A 127 -12.69 14.65 -25.69
C ARG A 127 -13.26 16.05 -25.91
N THR A 128 -12.92 16.69 -27.03
CA THR A 128 -13.24 18.10 -27.31
C THR A 128 -14.39 18.28 -28.31
N LYS A 129 -14.76 17.22 -29.04
CA LYS A 129 -15.86 17.21 -30.01
C LYS A 129 -16.81 16.03 -29.77
N SER A 130 -18.11 16.26 -29.93
CA SER A 130 -19.10 15.18 -29.86
C SER A 130 -19.02 14.29 -31.10
N GLY A 131 -18.47 13.08 -30.95
CA GLY A 131 -18.35 12.09 -32.01
C GLY A 131 -17.16 11.14 -31.85
N CYS A 132 -17.07 10.20 -32.78
CA CYS A 132 -16.08 9.13 -32.84
C CYS A 132 -15.32 9.14 -34.17
N MET A 133 -14.08 8.64 -34.14
CA MET A 133 -13.38 8.19 -35.35
C MET A 133 -14.15 7.04 -36.00
N SER A 134 -14.35 7.13 -37.31
CA SER A 134 -15.17 6.22 -38.10
C SER A 134 -14.48 5.88 -39.41
N ARG A 135 -14.58 4.63 -39.84
CA ARG A 135 -14.23 4.20 -41.19
C ARG A 135 -15.40 4.47 -42.13
N ASP A 136 -15.13 5.17 -43.23
CA ASP A 136 -16.10 5.54 -44.26
C ASP A 136 -15.52 5.21 -45.65
N SER A 137 -16.32 5.34 -46.70
CA SER A 137 -15.84 5.29 -48.09
C SER A 137 -15.94 6.65 -48.77
N ASP A 138 -15.09 6.92 -49.75
CA ASP A 138 -15.25 8.03 -50.68
C ASP A 138 -16.24 7.70 -51.82
N ALA A 139 -16.49 8.66 -52.71
CA ALA A 139 -17.40 8.49 -53.85
C ALA A 139 -16.91 7.50 -54.93
N ALA A 140 -15.65 7.03 -54.85
CA ALA A 140 -15.07 5.98 -55.69
C ALA A 140 -14.99 4.62 -54.97
N GLY A 141 -15.37 4.55 -53.68
CA GLY A 141 -15.35 3.35 -52.85
C GLY A 141 -14.09 3.17 -52.00
N ASN A 142 -13.10 4.06 -52.10
CA ASN A 142 -11.84 3.96 -51.35
C ASN A 142 -12.09 4.15 -49.85
N ALA A 143 -11.31 3.47 -49.01
CA ALA A 143 -11.39 3.62 -47.55
C ALA A 143 -10.85 4.98 -47.10
N ARG A 144 -11.51 5.59 -46.12
CA ARG A 144 -11.07 6.84 -45.49
C ARG A 144 -11.51 6.94 -44.03
N LEU A 145 -10.86 7.83 -43.29
CA LEU A 145 -11.36 8.26 -41.98
C LEU A 145 -12.51 9.27 -42.15
N ALA A 146 -13.40 9.27 -41.18
CA ALA A 146 -14.48 10.25 -41.02
C ALA A 146 -14.80 10.44 -39.54
N PHE A 147 -15.39 11.58 -39.19
CA PHE A 147 -15.92 11.81 -37.84
C PHE A 147 -17.44 11.69 -37.88
N ARG A 148 -18.01 10.84 -37.02
CA ARG A 148 -19.44 10.47 -37.01
C ARG A 148 -19.96 10.38 -35.58
N ASP A 149 -21.29 10.38 -35.41
CA ASP A 149 -21.90 10.00 -34.13
C ASP A 149 -21.44 8.60 -33.70
N CYS A 150 -21.13 8.41 -32.41
CA CYS A 150 -20.57 7.14 -31.91
C CYS A 150 -21.49 5.91 -32.02
N GLY A 151 -22.77 6.11 -32.33
CA GLY A 151 -23.72 5.04 -32.67
C GLY A 151 -23.76 4.69 -34.17
N ALA A 152 -23.00 5.39 -35.02
CA ALA A 152 -22.93 5.11 -36.45
C ALA A 152 -22.08 3.86 -36.75
N ALA A 153 -22.40 3.18 -37.85
CA ALA A 153 -21.62 2.05 -38.35
C ALA A 153 -20.17 2.47 -38.70
N GLY A 154 -19.21 1.57 -38.49
CA GLY A 154 -17.80 1.81 -38.78
C GLY A 154 -17.05 2.63 -37.71
N THR A 155 -17.67 2.90 -36.54
CA THR A 155 -17.03 3.61 -35.41
C THR A 155 -16.21 2.71 -34.47
N ASP A 156 -16.12 1.41 -34.79
CA ASP A 156 -15.46 0.38 -33.98
C ASP A 156 -14.12 -0.04 -34.60
N TRP A 157 -13.10 -0.12 -33.76
CA TRP A 157 -11.69 -0.30 -34.14
C TRP A 157 -11.06 -1.45 -33.33
N ASP A 158 -10.23 -2.27 -33.98
CA ASP A 158 -9.37 -3.22 -33.28
C ASP A 158 -7.97 -2.62 -33.12
N PHE A 159 -7.33 -2.92 -31.99
CA PHE A 159 -5.99 -2.49 -31.65
C PHE A 159 -5.10 -3.75 -31.60
N GLU A 160 -4.44 -4.09 -32.71
CA GLU A 160 -3.44 -5.17 -32.79
C GLU A 160 -2.19 -4.72 -32.01
N SER A 161 -1.93 -5.32 -30.85
CA SER A 161 -0.66 -5.10 -30.14
C SER A 161 0.50 -5.52 -31.03
N ALA A 162 1.38 -4.57 -31.35
CA ALA A 162 2.62 -4.86 -32.06
C ALA A 162 3.74 -5.22 -31.07
N LYS A 163 3.91 -4.41 -30.01
CA LYS A 163 4.99 -4.55 -29.03
C LYS A 163 4.72 -3.70 -27.78
N GLY A 164 4.31 -4.33 -26.68
CA GLY A 164 3.96 -3.58 -25.46
C GLY A 164 2.74 -2.69 -25.66
N ASP A 165 2.90 -1.40 -25.35
CA ASP A 165 1.91 -0.34 -25.58
C ASP A 165 1.98 0.30 -27.00
N ARG A 166 2.77 -0.28 -27.92
CA ARG A 166 2.71 0.02 -29.35
C ARG A 166 1.63 -0.84 -30.03
N TYR A 167 0.64 -0.20 -30.63
CA TYR A 167 -0.49 -0.84 -31.30
C TYR A 167 -0.56 -0.48 -32.79
N ARG A 168 -1.20 -1.33 -33.58
CA ARG A 168 -1.61 -1.05 -34.96
C ARG A 168 -3.14 -1.02 -34.97
N ILE A 169 -3.72 0.01 -35.58
CA ILE A 169 -5.15 0.30 -35.45
C ILE A 169 -5.85 0.00 -36.79
N GLN A 170 -6.84 -0.90 -36.78
CA GLN A 170 -7.63 -1.31 -37.96
C GLN A 170 -9.14 -1.11 -37.71
N PRO A 171 -9.98 -0.91 -38.74
CA PRO A 171 -11.42 -0.91 -38.58
C PRO A 171 -11.96 -2.34 -38.39
N VAL A 172 -12.94 -2.52 -37.51
CA VAL A 172 -13.59 -3.82 -37.29
C VAL A 172 -14.16 -4.37 -38.61
N GLY A 173 -13.78 -5.60 -38.94
CA GLY A 173 -14.19 -6.28 -40.17
C GLY A 173 -13.36 -5.95 -41.42
N HIS A 174 -12.37 -5.05 -41.31
CA HIS A 174 -11.50 -4.61 -42.41
C HIS A 174 -10.02 -4.87 -42.10
N SER A 175 -9.63 -6.13 -41.91
CA SER A 175 -8.27 -6.51 -41.48
C SER A 175 -7.16 -6.29 -42.53
N ASP A 176 -7.52 -5.86 -43.74
CA ASP A 176 -6.59 -5.33 -44.74
C ASP A 176 -6.37 -3.81 -44.65
N GLU A 177 -7.17 -3.05 -43.89
CA GLU A 177 -7.10 -1.58 -43.78
C GLU A 177 -6.49 -1.11 -42.44
N TRP A 178 -5.52 -0.21 -42.47
CA TRP A 178 -4.71 0.20 -41.31
C TRP A 178 -4.53 1.71 -41.21
N LEU A 179 -4.50 2.24 -39.99
CA LEU A 179 -4.32 3.67 -39.70
C LEU A 179 -2.88 4.12 -39.96
N GLU A 180 -2.65 4.97 -40.97
CA GLU A 180 -1.33 5.33 -41.46
C GLU A 180 -1.09 6.86 -41.47
N THR A 181 0.03 7.32 -40.89
CA THR A 181 0.46 8.72 -40.96
C THR A 181 1.23 9.02 -42.26
N PRO A 182 0.87 10.07 -43.00
CA PRO A 182 1.69 10.54 -44.13
C PRO A 182 3.05 11.07 -43.65
N LEU A 183 4.03 11.11 -44.56
CA LEU A 183 5.38 11.66 -44.30
C LEU A 183 5.40 13.15 -43.94
N ASP A 184 4.52 13.96 -44.53
CA ASP A 184 4.50 15.41 -44.28
C ASP A 184 3.55 15.77 -43.13
N LYS A 185 4.08 16.44 -42.09
CA LYS A 185 3.29 16.95 -40.97
C LYS A 185 2.14 17.87 -41.46
N GLY A 186 0.98 17.78 -40.79
CA GLY A 186 -0.24 18.52 -41.10
C GLY A 186 -1.15 17.89 -42.18
N ARG A 187 -0.68 16.85 -42.88
CA ARG A 187 -1.51 16.11 -43.85
C ARG A 187 -2.47 15.14 -43.18
N GLU A 188 -3.45 14.71 -43.98
CA GLU A 188 -4.54 13.82 -43.55
C GLU A 188 -4.03 12.40 -43.26
N VAL A 189 -4.43 11.84 -42.12
CA VAL A 189 -4.18 10.43 -41.74
C VAL A 189 -5.16 9.55 -42.51
N THR A 190 -4.68 8.44 -43.08
CA THR A 190 -5.48 7.63 -44.02
C THR A 190 -5.69 6.20 -43.56
N LEU A 191 -6.54 5.46 -44.29
CA LEU A 191 -6.65 4.02 -44.18
C LEU A 191 -5.93 3.35 -45.35
N SER A 192 -4.84 2.66 -45.04
CA SER A 192 -3.93 2.05 -45.99
C SER A 192 -4.16 0.54 -46.08
N ARG A 193 -4.14 0.01 -47.31
CA ARG A 193 -4.11 -1.45 -47.58
C ARG A 193 -2.72 -1.96 -47.96
N ILE A 194 -1.69 -1.13 -47.75
CA ILE A 194 -0.39 -1.30 -48.40
C ILE A 194 0.51 -2.22 -47.56
N LYS A 195 0.55 -3.51 -47.94
CA LYS A 195 1.63 -4.42 -47.54
C LYS A 195 2.92 -4.11 -48.31
N VAL A 196 3.60 -3.01 -47.94
CA VAL A 196 4.99 -2.77 -48.33
C VAL A 196 5.90 -3.21 -47.19
N LEU A 197 6.70 -4.25 -47.46
CA LEU A 197 7.84 -4.72 -46.66
C LEU A 197 7.59 -5.17 -45.20
N GLY A 198 6.36 -5.10 -44.69
CA GLY A 198 5.94 -5.75 -43.43
C GLY A 198 5.83 -4.82 -42.22
N ASN A 199 6.46 -3.65 -42.28
CA ASN A 199 6.43 -2.64 -41.21
C ASN A 199 5.16 -1.78 -41.36
N ARG A 200 4.05 -2.22 -40.73
CA ARG A 200 2.84 -1.40 -40.54
C ARG A 200 3.13 -0.25 -39.57
N GLN A 201 2.52 0.93 -39.76
CA GLN A 201 2.59 2.03 -38.81
C GLN A 201 2.14 1.59 -37.40
N GLU A 202 3.00 1.81 -36.42
CA GLU A 202 2.72 1.58 -35.00
C GLU A 202 2.36 2.89 -34.29
N TRP A 203 1.52 2.81 -33.27
CA TRP A 203 0.96 3.93 -32.54
C TRP A 203 1.11 3.70 -31.04
N TYR A 204 1.69 4.65 -30.32
CA TYR A 204 1.61 4.71 -28.87
C TYR A 204 0.21 5.16 -28.46
N VAL A 205 -0.38 4.44 -27.48
CA VAL A 205 -1.69 4.77 -26.90
C VAL A 205 -1.46 5.25 -25.47
N THR A 206 -0.99 6.49 -25.36
CA THR A 206 -0.45 7.04 -24.10
C THR A 206 -1.58 7.56 -23.22
N PRO A 207 -1.78 7.08 -21.99
CA PRO A 207 -2.70 7.70 -21.04
C PRO A 207 -2.29 9.16 -20.78
N TYR A 208 -3.25 10.06 -20.84
CA TYR A 208 -3.04 11.50 -20.59
C TYR A 208 -2.63 11.77 -19.14
N GLU A 209 -3.16 10.96 -18.21
CA GLU A 209 -2.71 10.84 -16.83
C GLU A 209 -2.10 9.44 -16.65
N PRO A 210 -0.77 9.27 -16.87
CA PRO A 210 -0.11 7.97 -16.80
C PRO A 210 0.19 7.56 -15.36
N THR A 211 0.17 6.25 -15.10
CA THR A 211 0.52 5.67 -13.80
C THR A 211 1.99 5.94 -13.46
N THR A 212 2.22 6.56 -12.31
CA THR A 212 3.55 6.78 -11.72
C THR A 212 3.85 5.75 -10.64
N ARG A 213 5.14 5.51 -10.37
CA ARG A 213 5.63 4.71 -9.24
C ARG A 213 6.33 5.64 -8.24
N ALA A 214 6.38 5.29 -6.96
CA ALA A 214 7.16 6.06 -5.98
C ALA A 214 8.66 6.04 -6.36
N MET A 215 9.39 7.12 -6.04
CA MET A 215 10.83 7.16 -6.28
C MET A 215 11.55 6.08 -5.46
N PRO A 216 12.39 5.22 -6.06
CA PRO A 216 13.24 4.28 -5.31
C PRO A 216 14.16 5.02 -4.34
N ALA A 217 14.45 4.42 -3.19
CA ALA A 217 15.41 4.95 -2.22
C ALA A 217 16.85 5.05 -2.77
N ASP A 218 17.13 4.36 -3.88
CA ASP A 218 18.40 4.32 -4.59
C ASP A 218 18.12 4.22 -6.11
N PRO A 219 17.80 5.35 -6.77
CA PRO A 219 17.29 5.41 -8.14
C PRO A 219 18.40 5.37 -9.20
N THR A 220 18.04 5.08 -10.46
CA THR A 220 18.96 5.22 -11.60
C THR A 220 19.09 6.67 -12.04
N PHE A 221 20.18 7.01 -12.72
CA PHE A 221 20.39 8.38 -13.20
C PHE A 221 19.28 8.87 -14.17
N ASP A 222 18.67 7.95 -14.93
CA ASP A 222 17.51 8.24 -15.79
C ASP A 222 16.14 8.24 -15.08
N ASP A 223 16.09 8.00 -13.76
CA ASP A 223 14.94 8.31 -12.92
C ASP A 223 15.01 9.72 -12.30
N MET A 224 16.20 10.32 -12.19
CA MET A 224 16.38 11.63 -11.55
C MET A 224 15.93 12.78 -12.45
N THR A 225 15.37 13.83 -11.83
CA THR A 225 15.10 15.14 -12.46
C THR A 225 16.01 16.21 -11.82
N PHE A 226 16.72 16.96 -12.66
CA PHE A 226 17.64 18.01 -12.26
C PHE A 226 17.18 19.39 -12.74
N MET A 227 17.27 20.40 -11.87
CA MET A 227 17.06 21.79 -12.26
C MET A 227 18.23 22.24 -13.14
N THR A 228 17.92 22.76 -14.33
CA THR A 228 18.92 23.13 -15.34
C THR A 228 18.83 24.62 -15.66
N ALA A 229 19.95 25.32 -15.57
CA ALA A 229 20.03 26.70 -16.01
C ALA A 229 20.30 26.72 -17.53
N HIS A 230 19.35 27.26 -18.30
CA HIS A 230 19.58 27.59 -19.71
C HIS A 230 20.66 28.68 -19.78
N ASN A 231 21.64 28.47 -20.65
CA ASN A 231 22.80 29.35 -20.86
C ASN A 231 23.38 29.93 -19.55
N ALA A 232 23.87 29.03 -18.69
CA ALA A 232 24.18 29.32 -17.30
C ALA A 232 25.25 30.41 -17.12
N PHE A 233 26.20 30.56 -18.05
CA PHE A 233 27.26 31.56 -17.93
C PHE A 233 26.76 32.99 -18.24
N TYR A 234 25.73 33.17 -19.10
CA TYR A 234 25.28 34.50 -19.54
C TYR A 234 24.37 35.16 -18.48
N ASN A 235 25.01 35.58 -17.38
CA ASN A 235 24.34 36.04 -16.16
C ASN A 235 24.67 37.50 -15.78
N SER A 236 23.71 38.19 -15.17
CA SER A 236 23.81 39.63 -14.84
C SER A 236 25.00 40.03 -13.96
N ALA A 237 25.62 39.11 -13.23
CA ALA A 237 26.78 39.40 -12.38
C ALA A 237 28.10 39.29 -13.15
N ASP A 238 28.26 38.26 -14.00
CA ASP A 238 29.49 38.04 -14.77
C ASP A 238 29.56 38.89 -16.06
N VAL A 239 28.42 39.18 -16.71
CA VAL A 239 28.35 40.03 -17.92
C VAL A 239 27.71 41.41 -17.68
N GLY A 240 27.71 41.88 -16.42
CA GLY A 240 26.98 43.08 -15.95
C GLY A 240 27.48 44.46 -16.41
N GLY A 241 28.04 44.59 -17.61
CA GLY A 241 28.53 45.86 -18.16
C GLY A 241 27.44 46.72 -18.81
N ILE A 242 27.49 48.05 -18.63
CA ILE A 242 26.62 48.98 -19.38
C ILE A 242 27.08 49.01 -20.84
N GLY A 243 26.45 48.20 -21.71
CA GLY A 243 26.73 48.16 -23.14
C GLY A 243 26.41 46.84 -23.85
N THR A 244 26.06 45.78 -23.11
CA THR A 244 25.70 44.47 -23.68
C THR A 244 24.39 44.56 -24.50
N SER A 245 24.28 43.76 -25.56
CA SER A 245 23.21 43.91 -26.56
C SER A 245 22.02 42.96 -26.40
N LEU A 246 22.08 42.01 -25.47
CA LEU A 246 21.05 40.99 -25.23
C LEU A 246 20.68 40.94 -23.74
N PRO A 247 19.42 40.61 -23.38
CA PRO A 247 19.06 40.33 -21.99
C PRO A 247 19.78 39.05 -21.50
N PRO A 248 20.25 39.00 -20.24
CA PRO A 248 20.91 37.83 -19.68
C PRO A 248 19.90 36.71 -19.34
N ASN A 249 20.32 35.46 -19.52
CA ASN A 249 19.50 34.27 -19.26
C ASN A 249 19.34 34.00 -17.76
N GLN A 250 20.34 34.37 -16.96
CA GLN A 250 20.33 34.20 -15.50
C GLN A 250 20.74 35.49 -14.78
N TRP A 251 20.59 35.55 -13.46
CA TRP A 251 20.99 36.72 -12.64
C TRP A 251 22.25 36.52 -11.79
N MET A 252 22.71 35.28 -11.63
CA MET A 252 23.72 34.92 -10.62
C MET A 252 24.87 34.11 -11.26
N PRO A 253 26.12 34.24 -10.76
CA PRO A 253 27.27 33.45 -11.23
C PRO A 253 27.04 31.95 -11.05
N ILE A 254 27.66 31.10 -11.89
CA ILE A 254 27.40 29.64 -11.92
C ILE A 254 27.52 28.99 -10.53
N ARG A 255 28.57 29.29 -9.74
CA ARG A 255 28.70 28.81 -8.35
C ARG A 255 27.44 29.07 -7.48
N ASP A 256 26.79 30.23 -7.66
CA ASP A 256 25.65 30.69 -6.87
C ASP A 256 24.33 30.08 -7.39
N GLN A 257 24.32 29.61 -8.64
CA GLN A 257 23.27 28.76 -9.22
C GLN A 257 23.37 27.33 -8.66
N LEU A 258 24.58 26.75 -8.65
CA LEU A 258 24.88 25.44 -8.06
C LEU A 258 24.52 25.42 -6.57
N ALA A 259 24.88 26.46 -5.81
CA ALA A 259 24.51 26.61 -4.40
C ALA A 259 22.99 26.65 -4.15
N GLN A 260 22.17 27.01 -5.15
CA GLN A 260 20.70 27.05 -5.06
C GLN A 260 19.99 25.83 -5.64
N GLY A 261 20.73 24.77 -5.99
CA GLY A 261 20.18 23.49 -6.43
C GLY A 261 20.13 23.28 -7.94
N VAL A 262 20.74 24.15 -8.74
CA VAL A 262 20.99 23.85 -10.16
C VAL A 262 22.01 22.72 -10.26
N ARG A 263 21.73 21.71 -11.09
CA ARG A 263 22.62 20.55 -11.32
C ARG A 263 22.85 20.27 -12.81
N GLY A 264 22.01 20.80 -13.70
CA GLY A 264 22.31 20.91 -15.12
C GLY A 264 22.77 22.32 -15.49
N LEU A 265 23.79 22.44 -16.33
CA LEU A 265 24.27 23.70 -16.89
C LEU A 265 24.27 23.60 -18.42
N MET A 266 23.56 24.48 -19.13
CA MET A 266 23.72 24.64 -20.58
C MET A 266 24.72 25.77 -20.84
N LEU A 267 25.65 25.58 -21.78
CA LEU A 267 26.75 26.51 -22.08
C LEU A 267 27.03 26.60 -23.59
N ASP A 268 27.19 27.82 -24.10
CA ASP A 268 27.50 28.08 -25.51
C ASP A 268 29.02 28.17 -25.71
N ALA A 269 29.67 27.12 -26.24
CA ALA A 269 31.13 27.06 -26.35
C ALA A 269 31.62 27.43 -27.74
N HIS A 270 32.49 28.45 -27.83
CA HIS A 270 33.07 28.93 -29.08
C HIS A 270 34.59 28.93 -29.05
N GLN A 271 35.22 28.58 -30.17
CA GLN A 271 36.65 28.77 -30.38
C GLN A 271 36.94 30.26 -30.64
N TYR A 272 37.69 30.92 -29.75
CA TYR A 272 38.01 32.34 -29.88
C TYR A 272 39.43 32.66 -29.41
N ASN A 273 40.25 33.20 -30.33
CA ASN A 273 41.67 33.51 -30.14
C ASN A 273 42.55 32.30 -29.72
N GLY A 274 42.22 31.09 -30.17
CA GLY A 274 43.00 29.87 -29.88
C GLY A 274 42.79 29.33 -28.46
N ARG A 275 41.58 29.50 -27.93
CA ARG A 275 41.08 29.05 -26.62
C ARG A 275 39.56 28.82 -26.74
N VAL A 276 38.98 28.00 -25.86
CA VAL A 276 37.51 27.86 -25.78
C VAL A 276 36.93 28.89 -24.81
N ARG A 277 35.89 29.60 -25.26
CA ARG A 277 35.24 30.71 -24.56
C ARG A 277 33.73 30.52 -24.59
N MET A 278 33.08 30.80 -23.47
CA MET A 278 31.63 30.78 -23.37
C MET A 278 31.07 32.11 -23.90
N CYS A 279 30.19 32.11 -24.91
CA CYS A 279 29.54 33.35 -25.41
C CYS A 279 28.22 33.11 -26.17
N HIS A 280 27.17 33.88 -25.83
CA HIS A 280 25.81 33.81 -26.40
C HIS A 280 25.65 34.70 -27.64
N GLY A 281 26.71 34.81 -28.46
CA GLY A 281 26.82 35.85 -29.47
C GLY A 281 28.28 36.22 -29.75
N PRO A 282 28.59 37.46 -30.17
CA PRO A 282 29.95 37.85 -30.50
C PRO A 282 30.88 37.78 -29.27
N CYS A 283 31.69 36.72 -29.16
CA CYS A 283 32.68 36.48 -28.09
C CYS A 283 33.64 37.65 -27.79
N ALA A 284 33.76 38.61 -28.72
CA ALA A 284 34.52 39.84 -28.58
C ALA A 284 33.83 40.93 -27.73
N LEU A 285 32.54 40.77 -27.40
CA LEU A 285 31.77 41.66 -26.53
C LEU A 285 31.74 41.08 -25.11
N ASP A 286 31.04 39.95 -24.96
CA ASP A 286 30.87 39.23 -23.70
C ASP A 286 31.43 37.81 -23.86
N SER A 287 32.37 37.39 -23.00
CA SER A 287 32.75 35.97 -22.88
C SER A 287 33.49 35.64 -21.58
N ARG A 288 33.39 34.37 -21.14
CA ARG A 288 34.13 33.79 -19.99
C ARG A 288 35.02 32.62 -20.48
N PRO A 289 36.20 32.34 -19.88
CA PRO A 289 36.95 31.10 -20.15
C PRO A 289 36.12 29.87 -19.80
N MET A 290 36.35 28.74 -20.46
CA MET A 290 35.73 27.47 -20.03
C MET A 290 36.37 26.95 -18.74
N SER A 291 37.69 27.14 -18.60
CA SER A 291 38.46 26.85 -17.38
C SER A 291 37.91 27.54 -16.12
N ASP A 292 37.54 28.83 -16.21
CA ASP A 292 36.89 29.55 -15.11
C ASP A 292 35.54 28.93 -14.71
N VAL A 293 34.79 28.32 -15.65
CA VAL A 293 33.51 27.66 -15.37
C VAL A 293 33.73 26.27 -14.78
N PHE A 294 34.73 25.53 -15.27
CA PHE A 294 35.10 24.23 -14.70
C PHE A 294 35.73 24.38 -13.30
N THR A 295 36.34 25.53 -13.00
CA THR A 295 36.76 25.91 -11.64
C THR A 295 35.56 26.12 -10.71
N ASP A 296 34.52 26.87 -11.11
CA ASP A 296 33.28 27.00 -10.32
C ASP A 296 32.65 25.62 -10.01
N ILE A 297 32.66 24.70 -10.99
CA ILE A 297 32.14 23.33 -10.83
C ILE A 297 33.05 22.50 -9.90
N ALA A 298 34.37 22.61 -10.03
CA ALA A 298 35.33 21.87 -9.21
C ALA A 298 35.30 22.31 -7.74
N ASP A 299 35.24 23.62 -7.47
CA ASP A 299 35.08 24.14 -6.12
C ASP A 299 33.74 23.69 -5.51
N PHE A 300 32.65 23.69 -6.29
CA PHE A 300 31.36 23.17 -5.84
C PHE A 300 31.42 21.67 -5.50
N LEU A 301 31.95 20.82 -6.38
CA LEU A 301 32.02 19.36 -6.18
C LEU A 301 33.02 18.92 -5.09
N LYS A 302 33.88 19.83 -4.61
CA LYS A 302 34.83 19.61 -3.49
C LYS A 302 34.37 20.24 -2.18
N ALA A 303 33.39 21.14 -2.19
CA ALA A 303 32.95 21.83 -0.98
C ALA A 303 32.37 20.82 0.03
N PRO A 304 32.73 20.91 1.34
CA PRO A 304 32.20 19.99 2.34
C PRO A 304 30.67 20.01 2.40
N GLY A 305 30.05 18.83 2.38
CA GLY A 305 28.61 18.64 2.27
C GLY A 305 28.10 18.33 0.85
N ASN A 306 28.91 18.59 -0.19
CA ASN A 306 28.57 18.30 -1.59
C ASN A 306 29.15 16.95 -2.07
N GLU A 307 29.54 16.05 -1.16
CA GLU A 307 30.21 14.78 -1.54
C GLU A 307 29.33 13.91 -2.45
N LYS A 308 28.00 13.98 -2.27
CA LYS A 308 27.00 13.22 -3.03
C LYS A 308 26.46 13.92 -4.28
N GLU A 309 26.90 15.15 -4.54
CA GLU A 309 26.32 15.96 -5.62
C GLU A 309 26.87 15.56 -6.99
N ILE A 310 26.01 15.59 -8.01
CA ILE A 310 26.37 15.30 -9.41
C ILE A 310 26.01 16.51 -10.27
N VAL A 311 26.95 16.97 -11.09
CA VAL A 311 26.74 18.08 -12.05
C VAL A 311 26.77 17.53 -13.48
N THR A 312 25.87 18.01 -14.32
CA THR A 312 25.84 17.72 -15.77
C THR A 312 26.00 19.01 -16.55
N VAL A 313 26.89 19.01 -17.53
CA VAL A 313 27.09 20.11 -18.48
C VAL A 313 26.61 19.67 -19.86
N PHE A 314 25.78 20.51 -20.48
CA PHE A 314 25.39 20.43 -21.89
C PHE A 314 26.05 21.58 -22.63
N THR A 315 26.83 21.27 -23.66
CA THR A 315 27.59 22.24 -24.43
C THR A 315 27.02 22.32 -25.84
N GLU A 316 26.56 23.50 -26.23
CA GLU A 316 26.32 23.82 -27.65
C GLU A 316 27.68 24.19 -28.26
N ASP A 317 28.18 23.35 -29.17
CA ASP A 317 29.61 23.22 -29.43
C ASP A 317 30.04 23.78 -30.79
N TYR A 318 30.48 25.04 -30.77
CA TYR A 318 31.06 25.76 -31.90
C TYR A 318 32.61 25.75 -31.86
N VAL A 319 33.21 24.67 -31.35
CA VAL A 319 34.68 24.49 -31.32
C VAL A 319 35.10 23.50 -32.40
N ASP A 320 35.71 23.97 -33.50
CA ASP A 320 36.20 23.07 -34.55
C ASP A 320 37.36 22.18 -34.04
N ASP A 321 38.38 22.77 -33.42
CA ASP A 321 39.57 22.03 -32.96
C ASP A 321 39.39 21.41 -31.57
N ILE A 322 39.50 20.08 -31.48
CA ILE A 322 39.44 19.34 -30.21
C ILE A 322 40.68 19.60 -29.33
N ALA A 323 41.81 20.04 -29.91
CA ALA A 323 42.99 20.43 -29.13
C ALA A 323 42.73 21.68 -28.28
N ASP A 324 42.05 22.70 -28.81
CA ASP A 324 41.68 23.91 -28.05
C ASP A 324 40.75 23.57 -26.87
N LEU A 325 39.85 22.58 -27.03
CA LEU A 325 38.98 22.08 -25.96
C LEU A 325 39.78 21.32 -24.88
N ARG A 326 40.69 20.44 -25.30
CA ARG A 326 41.60 19.73 -24.39
C ARG A 326 42.51 20.68 -23.62
N ASP A 327 43.06 21.70 -24.27
CA ASP A 327 44.00 22.65 -23.67
C ASP A 327 43.30 23.70 -22.76
N GLU A 328 41.97 23.70 -22.71
CA GLU A 328 41.16 24.57 -21.85
C GLU A 328 40.55 23.84 -20.63
N VAL A 329 40.18 22.55 -20.72
CA VAL A 329 39.62 21.78 -19.57
C VAL A 329 40.30 20.44 -19.27
N GLY A 330 41.24 19.99 -20.11
CA GLY A 330 41.93 18.71 -19.95
C GLY A 330 42.85 18.65 -18.73
N ASP A 331 43.52 19.75 -18.38
CA ASP A 331 44.37 19.84 -17.17
C ASP A 331 43.57 19.65 -15.87
N ASP A 332 42.30 20.05 -15.83
CA ASP A 332 41.43 19.79 -14.68
C ASP A 332 40.97 18.32 -14.62
N LEU A 333 40.74 17.67 -15.78
CA LEU A 333 40.27 16.28 -15.86
C LEU A 333 41.41 15.24 -15.73
N ALA A 334 42.64 15.63 -16.03
CA ALA A 334 43.83 14.77 -16.02
C ALA A 334 44.20 14.26 -14.60
N PRO A 335 44.99 13.17 -14.48
CA PRO A 335 45.42 12.64 -13.18
C PRO A 335 46.20 13.68 -12.34
N GLY A 336 45.60 14.09 -11.21
CA GLY A 336 46.12 15.15 -10.34
C GLY A 336 45.54 16.55 -10.60
N GLY A 337 44.74 16.70 -11.66
CA GLY A 337 43.89 17.85 -11.93
C GLY A 337 42.73 17.98 -10.95
N GLN A 338 41.97 19.06 -11.07
CA GLN A 338 40.93 19.43 -10.09
C GLN A 338 39.69 18.53 -10.09
N LEU A 339 39.34 17.96 -11.23
CA LEU A 339 38.20 17.08 -11.49
C LEU A 339 38.65 15.63 -11.77
N ALA A 340 39.92 15.32 -11.46
CA ALA A 340 40.56 14.04 -11.73
C ALA A 340 39.71 12.85 -11.24
N GLY A 341 39.32 11.97 -12.17
CA GLY A 341 38.51 10.79 -11.89
C GLY A 341 37.00 11.06 -11.67
N MET A 342 36.54 12.31 -11.66
CA MET A 342 35.13 12.64 -11.43
C MET A 342 34.24 12.51 -12.67
N LEU A 343 34.83 12.42 -13.87
CA LEU A 343 34.09 12.35 -15.13
C LEU A 343 33.40 10.99 -15.31
N PHE A 344 32.08 10.99 -15.49
CA PHE A 344 31.30 9.87 -16.01
C PHE A 344 31.19 9.97 -17.54
N ASN A 345 31.61 8.91 -18.23
CA ASN A 345 31.37 8.74 -19.66
C ASN A 345 30.44 7.53 -19.88
N PRO A 346 29.25 7.68 -20.48
CA PRO A 346 28.32 6.58 -20.73
C PRO A 346 28.87 5.49 -21.67
N SER A 347 29.86 5.83 -22.50
CA SER A 347 30.53 4.91 -23.45
C SER A 347 31.69 4.13 -22.82
N ASP A 348 32.12 4.44 -21.59
CA ASP A 348 33.18 3.72 -20.89
C ASP A 348 32.80 2.23 -20.72
N PRO A 349 33.61 1.24 -21.14
CA PRO A 349 33.27 -0.18 -21.02
C PRO A 349 32.95 -0.69 -19.60
N ARG A 350 33.34 0.04 -18.55
CA ARG A 350 32.88 -0.20 -17.17
C ARG A 350 31.38 0.02 -17.04
N TRP A 351 30.89 1.15 -17.56
CA TRP A 351 29.50 1.60 -17.48
C TRP A 351 28.66 1.11 -18.66
N ASP A 352 29.11 1.29 -19.90
CA ASP A 352 28.52 0.77 -21.15
C ASP A 352 27.00 0.99 -21.20
N VAL A 353 26.55 2.25 -21.05
CA VAL A 353 25.12 2.58 -20.90
C VAL A 353 24.29 2.09 -22.09
N ALA A 354 24.88 2.04 -23.29
CA ALA A 354 24.25 1.48 -24.49
C ALA A 354 23.85 0.00 -24.35
N ASN A 355 24.58 -0.79 -23.56
CA ASN A 355 24.33 -2.23 -23.33
C ASN A 355 24.22 -2.63 -21.86
N LYS A 356 24.18 -1.67 -20.92
CA LYS A 356 23.96 -1.89 -19.48
C LYS A 356 22.96 -0.93 -18.85
N GLY A 357 22.52 0.12 -19.54
CA GLY A 357 21.61 1.14 -19.00
C GLY A 357 22.30 2.13 -18.08
N TRP A 358 21.53 3.10 -17.58
CA TRP A 358 22.07 4.11 -16.66
C TRP A 358 22.32 3.49 -15.27
N PRO A 359 23.49 3.74 -14.66
CA PRO A 359 23.79 3.26 -13.32
C PRO A 359 22.96 4.00 -12.27
N LYS A 360 23.03 3.50 -11.05
CA LYS A 360 22.43 4.13 -9.87
C LYS A 360 23.17 5.40 -9.44
N VAL A 361 22.44 6.33 -8.83
CA VAL A 361 23.03 7.54 -8.24
C VAL A 361 24.06 7.19 -7.16
N SER A 362 23.79 6.17 -6.34
CA SER A 362 24.77 5.61 -5.38
C SER A 362 26.06 5.17 -6.07
N GLN A 363 25.95 4.33 -7.10
CA GLN A 363 27.09 3.79 -7.85
C GLN A 363 27.95 4.90 -8.49
N LEU A 364 27.34 5.99 -8.97
CA LEU A 364 28.05 7.15 -9.48
C LEU A 364 28.82 7.89 -8.37
N VAL A 365 28.18 8.12 -7.23
CA VAL A 365 28.80 8.80 -6.08
C VAL A 365 29.92 7.96 -5.46
N ASP A 366 29.69 6.66 -5.23
CA ASP A 366 30.65 5.73 -4.62
C ASP A 366 31.89 5.49 -5.51
N ALA A 367 31.71 5.53 -6.83
CA ALA A 367 32.82 5.50 -7.80
C ALA A 367 33.52 6.86 -7.97
N GLY A 368 32.99 7.94 -7.39
CA GLY A 368 33.46 9.32 -7.54
C GLY A 368 33.04 10.01 -8.85
N ASN A 369 32.36 9.29 -9.75
CA ASN A 369 31.89 9.70 -11.08
C ASN A 369 30.73 10.72 -11.02
N ARG A 370 31.04 11.93 -10.57
CA ARG A 370 30.10 13.01 -10.20
C ARG A 370 29.99 14.18 -11.20
N LEU A 371 30.63 14.08 -12.37
CA LEU A 371 30.53 15.07 -13.45
C LEU A 371 30.15 14.38 -14.76
N LEU A 372 29.11 14.86 -15.45
CA LEU A 372 28.75 14.43 -16.81
C LEU A 372 28.97 15.58 -17.80
N LEU A 373 29.54 15.28 -18.96
CA LEU A 373 29.81 16.25 -20.03
C LEU A 373 29.17 15.79 -21.34
N PHE A 374 28.25 16.58 -21.88
CA PHE A 374 27.63 16.37 -23.18
C PHE A 374 27.98 17.50 -24.15
N SER A 375 28.25 17.17 -25.41
CA SER A 375 28.40 18.12 -26.52
C SER A 375 27.37 17.78 -27.60
N ASP A 376 26.78 18.78 -28.26
CA ASP A 376 25.92 18.57 -29.43
C ASP A 376 26.70 18.40 -30.75
N SER A 377 28.04 18.33 -30.70
CA SER A 377 28.89 17.89 -31.81
C SER A 377 29.29 16.41 -31.69
N TRP A 378 28.97 15.63 -32.74
CA TRP A 378 29.26 14.19 -32.83
C TRP A 378 30.75 13.84 -32.81
N ASN A 379 31.64 14.79 -33.13
CA ASN A 379 33.08 14.53 -33.29
C ASN A 379 33.88 14.55 -31.96
N LYS A 380 33.21 14.76 -30.82
CA LYS A 380 33.84 14.81 -29.49
C LYS A 380 33.76 13.50 -28.70
N GLU A 381 32.99 12.51 -29.17
CA GLU A 381 32.71 11.28 -28.44
C GLU A 381 33.69 10.13 -28.72
N ASP A 382 34.10 9.44 -27.65
CA ASP A 382 34.94 8.24 -27.64
C ASP A 382 34.24 6.99 -28.23
N LEU A 383 33.95 6.99 -29.53
CA LEU A 383 33.39 5.83 -30.24
C LEU A 383 34.44 4.74 -30.55
N PHE A 384 35.74 5.04 -30.44
CA PHE A 384 36.83 4.08 -30.60
C PHE A 384 38.01 4.44 -29.67
N PRO A 385 38.52 3.50 -28.85
CA PRO A 385 39.79 3.69 -28.13
C PRO A 385 40.97 3.53 -29.10
N SER A 386 41.29 4.59 -29.85
CA SER A 386 42.53 4.71 -30.60
C SER A 386 43.66 5.29 -29.74
N ASP A 387 44.89 4.89 -30.04
CA ASP A 387 46.13 5.12 -29.28
C ASP A 387 46.64 6.59 -29.38
N THR A 388 45.80 7.56 -28.96
CA THR A 388 46.04 9.02 -29.10
C THR A 388 45.43 9.84 -27.96
N ASP A 389 46.28 10.49 -27.14
CA ASP A 389 45.92 11.34 -25.99
C ASP A 389 45.26 12.70 -26.37
N ILE A 390 44.06 12.65 -26.96
CA ILE A 390 43.37 13.82 -27.51
C ILE A 390 41.95 14.02 -26.94
N ASN A 391 41.27 12.95 -26.54
CA ASN A 391 39.85 13.01 -26.22
C ASN A 391 39.59 13.46 -24.78
N VAL A 392 38.59 14.33 -24.63
CA VAL A 392 38.26 15.04 -23.38
C VAL A 392 37.10 14.35 -22.62
N GLY A 393 36.59 13.23 -23.16
CA GLY A 393 35.55 12.42 -22.53
C GLY A 393 34.13 13.00 -22.56
N PHE A 394 33.85 13.91 -23.49
CA PHE A 394 32.48 14.37 -23.79
C PHE A 394 31.68 13.25 -24.45
N ALA A 395 30.42 13.11 -24.08
CA ALA A 395 29.46 12.23 -24.74
C ALA A 395 28.64 13.01 -25.78
N TYR A 396 28.28 12.39 -26.90
CA TYR A 396 27.49 13.07 -27.93
C TYR A 396 26.02 13.13 -27.48
N GLN A 397 25.50 14.33 -27.25
CA GLN A 397 24.15 14.57 -26.72
C GLN A 397 23.07 13.81 -27.52
N HIS A 398 23.19 13.78 -28.84
CA HIS A 398 22.29 13.06 -29.76
C HIS A 398 22.25 11.54 -29.52
N ASN A 399 23.30 10.92 -29.01
CA ASN A 399 23.30 9.48 -28.71
C ASN A 399 22.55 9.15 -27.40
N TRP A 400 22.60 10.04 -26.40
CA TRP A 400 22.20 9.72 -25.02
C TRP A 400 20.93 10.37 -24.52
N THR A 401 20.56 11.53 -25.06
CA THR A 401 19.37 12.26 -24.61
C THR A 401 18.23 12.18 -25.62
N ALA A 402 17.10 12.79 -25.30
CA ALA A 402 16.07 13.21 -26.24
C ALA A 402 15.61 14.59 -25.76
N GLU A 403 15.42 15.53 -26.67
CA GLU A 403 15.33 16.95 -26.32
C GLU A 403 14.17 17.62 -27.05
N ASN A 404 13.36 18.44 -26.38
CA ASN A 404 12.32 19.21 -27.09
C ASN A 404 12.88 20.47 -27.75
N TYR A 405 12.24 20.90 -28.83
CA TYR A 405 12.53 22.16 -29.51
C TYR A 405 12.66 23.30 -28.49
N TRP A 406 13.76 24.04 -28.57
CA TRP A 406 14.29 24.83 -27.45
C TRP A 406 13.38 25.98 -27.03
N SER A 407 12.70 26.61 -27.99
CA SER A 407 12.01 27.88 -27.78
C SER A 407 10.48 27.77 -27.67
N LEU A 408 9.94 28.44 -26.65
CA LEU A 408 8.54 28.83 -26.50
C LEU A 408 8.16 30.06 -27.36
N GLY A 409 9.07 30.59 -28.17
CA GLY A 409 8.89 31.71 -29.10
C GLY A 409 9.58 33.02 -28.66
N SER A 410 9.40 34.07 -29.47
CA SER A 410 10.21 35.31 -29.56
C SER A 410 10.48 36.17 -28.30
N GLY A 411 9.97 35.81 -27.13
CA GLY A 411 9.96 36.67 -25.92
C GLY A 411 9.03 37.89 -26.01
N THR A 412 8.77 38.43 -27.21
CA THR A 412 7.94 39.62 -27.39
C THR A 412 6.44 39.33 -27.23
N THR A 413 5.98 38.15 -27.67
CA THR A 413 4.57 37.72 -27.60
C THR A 413 4.16 37.29 -26.20
N ASP A 414 2.90 37.56 -25.82
CA ASP A 414 2.35 37.05 -24.55
C ASP A 414 2.19 35.52 -24.60
N THR A 415 1.60 35.01 -25.68
CA THR A 415 1.41 33.57 -25.89
C THR A 415 2.76 32.84 -26.09
N PRO A 416 3.02 31.74 -25.36
CA PRO A 416 4.08 30.76 -25.66
C PRO A 416 3.61 29.67 -26.63
N ASP A 417 4.54 29.04 -27.35
CA ASP A 417 4.29 27.78 -28.07
C ASP A 417 4.43 26.58 -27.11
N TRP A 418 3.32 26.08 -26.58
CA TRP A 418 3.32 24.90 -25.68
C TRP A 418 3.59 23.56 -26.39
N THR A 419 3.77 23.55 -27.72
CA THR A 419 4.08 22.33 -28.47
C THR A 419 5.32 21.62 -27.91
N CYS A 420 5.23 20.30 -27.73
CA CYS A 420 6.32 19.45 -27.25
C CYS A 420 6.80 18.53 -28.39
N ARG A 421 7.37 19.16 -29.43
CA ARG A 421 8.08 18.51 -30.55
C ARG A 421 9.57 18.34 -30.23
N THR A 422 10.23 17.37 -30.85
CA THR A 422 11.68 17.12 -30.70
C THR A 422 12.56 18.24 -31.31
N ARG A 423 13.81 18.38 -30.83
CA ARG A 423 14.91 19.18 -31.41
C ARG A 423 15.54 18.47 -32.62
N TRP A 424 15.55 17.13 -32.66
CA TRP A 424 16.20 16.34 -33.73
C TRP A 424 15.17 15.47 -34.45
N ASP A 425 15.00 15.66 -35.76
CA ASP A 425 13.93 15.02 -36.55
C ASP A 425 14.01 13.47 -36.59
N ASP A 426 15.18 12.88 -36.31
CA ASP A 426 15.42 11.44 -36.28
C ASP A 426 15.33 10.81 -34.87
N VAL A 427 15.13 11.61 -33.83
CA VAL A 427 14.91 11.15 -32.45
C VAL A 427 13.62 11.77 -31.90
N PRO A 428 12.47 11.10 -32.07
CA PRO A 428 11.25 11.43 -31.34
C PRO A 428 11.48 11.45 -29.83
N LEU A 429 10.76 12.31 -29.09
CA LEU A 429 10.86 12.37 -27.62
C LEU A 429 10.53 11.02 -26.97
N ALA A 430 9.50 10.36 -27.49
CA ALA A 430 9.07 8.99 -27.15
C ALA A 430 9.92 7.88 -27.80
N LYS A 431 11.13 8.17 -28.30
CA LYS A 431 12.10 7.15 -28.69
C LYS A 431 12.70 6.50 -27.43
N GLU A 432 12.76 5.19 -27.47
CA GLU A 432 13.38 4.33 -26.47
C GLU A 432 14.48 3.53 -27.16
N GLU A 433 15.55 3.21 -26.45
CA GLU A 433 16.61 2.36 -26.97
C GLU A 433 16.54 1.00 -26.27
N LYS A 434 16.96 -0.08 -26.96
CA LYS A 434 16.76 -1.47 -26.49
C LYS A 434 17.25 -1.73 -25.06
N HIS A 435 18.31 -1.05 -24.63
CA HIS A 435 18.94 -1.25 -23.32
C HIS A 435 19.18 0.05 -22.52
N PHE A 436 18.59 1.19 -22.89
CA PHE A 436 18.59 2.42 -22.05
C PHE A 436 17.42 3.36 -22.36
N ARG A 437 17.01 4.20 -21.40
CA ARG A 437 16.15 5.36 -21.71
C ARG A 437 17.04 6.51 -22.13
N ARG A 438 16.67 7.19 -23.21
CA ARG A 438 17.21 8.50 -23.55
C ARG A 438 16.78 9.52 -22.52
N LEU A 439 17.74 10.17 -21.87
CA LEU A 439 17.51 11.20 -20.85
C LEU A 439 16.69 12.35 -21.45
N PHE A 440 15.55 12.71 -20.87
CA PHE A 440 14.71 13.77 -21.44
C PHE A 440 15.19 15.16 -20.98
N VAL A 441 15.74 15.93 -21.92
CA VAL A 441 16.07 17.36 -21.74
C VAL A 441 14.85 18.18 -22.16
N MET A 442 14.16 18.76 -21.17
CA MET A 442 12.98 19.60 -21.39
C MET A 442 13.37 21.07 -21.40
N ASN A 443 13.38 21.68 -22.58
CA ASN A 443 13.63 23.09 -22.78
C ASN A 443 12.36 23.92 -22.57
N HIS A 444 12.39 24.85 -21.62
CA HIS A 444 11.28 25.72 -21.22
C HIS A 444 11.76 27.17 -21.07
N PHE A 445 12.19 27.75 -22.19
CA PHE A 445 12.67 29.12 -22.29
C PHE A 445 12.24 29.76 -23.63
N ARG A 446 12.59 31.02 -23.88
CA ARG A 446 12.20 31.79 -25.07
C ARG A 446 13.43 32.24 -25.86
N ASP A 447 13.22 32.70 -27.10
CA ASP A 447 14.31 33.25 -27.94
C ASP A 447 14.99 34.48 -27.31
N MET A 448 14.32 35.14 -26.36
CA MET A 448 14.80 36.32 -25.64
C MET A 448 14.42 36.20 -24.15
N PRO A 449 15.38 36.14 -23.21
CA PRO A 449 15.14 35.77 -21.81
C PRO A 449 14.64 36.94 -20.95
N PHE A 450 13.56 37.60 -21.39
CA PHE A 450 12.96 38.70 -20.62
C PHE A 450 12.38 38.20 -19.29
N THR A 451 12.85 38.75 -18.18
CA THR A 451 12.54 38.31 -16.81
C THR A 451 11.02 38.21 -16.53
N ASN A 452 10.21 39.14 -17.04
CA ASN A 452 8.75 39.10 -16.86
C ASN A 452 8.09 37.94 -17.63
N ARG A 453 8.66 37.53 -18.77
CA ARG A 453 8.22 36.33 -19.51
C ARG A 453 8.65 35.07 -18.77
N ALA A 454 9.95 34.93 -18.48
CA ALA A 454 10.49 33.81 -17.72
C ALA A 454 9.72 33.58 -16.41
N SER A 455 9.40 34.64 -15.65
CA SER A 455 8.58 34.50 -14.44
C SER A 455 7.16 33.98 -14.69
N SER A 456 6.51 34.34 -15.80
CA SER A 456 5.17 33.85 -16.15
C SER A 456 5.19 32.46 -16.80
N ASP A 457 6.24 32.14 -17.54
CA ASP A 457 6.41 30.84 -18.19
C ASP A 457 6.82 29.78 -17.16
N ASN A 458 7.74 30.10 -16.23
CA ASN A 458 8.23 29.20 -15.18
C ASN A 458 7.11 28.76 -14.22
N GLN A 459 6.14 29.65 -13.92
CA GLN A 459 4.94 29.31 -13.14
C GLN A 459 4.07 28.24 -13.79
N GLN A 460 4.17 28.06 -15.11
CA GLN A 460 3.38 27.10 -15.90
C GLN A 460 4.17 25.83 -16.28
N VAL A 461 5.39 25.62 -15.76
CA VAL A 461 6.21 24.43 -16.08
C VAL A 461 5.48 23.13 -15.76
N LEU A 462 4.93 23.00 -14.54
CA LEU A 462 4.24 21.77 -14.13
C LEU A 462 2.98 21.51 -14.96
N GLU A 463 2.30 22.56 -15.42
CA GLU A 463 1.16 22.45 -16.34
C GLU A 463 1.62 22.02 -17.74
N ARG A 464 2.60 22.72 -18.34
CA ARG A 464 3.14 22.34 -19.67
C ARG A 464 3.68 20.91 -19.66
N LEU A 465 4.37 20.53 -18.58
CA LEU A 465 4.89 19.17 -18.41
C LEU A 465 3.75 18.15 -18.38
N LYS A 466 2.83 18.24 -17.42
CA LYS A 466 1.77 17.23 -17.25
C LYS A 466 0.87 17.13 -18.48
N LYS A 467 0.51 18.26 -19.09
CA LYS A 467 -0.46 18.29 -20.20
C LYS A 467 0.14 18.04 -21.58
N PHE A 468 1.36 18.53 -21.86
CA PHE A 468 1.94 18.52 -23.21
C PHE A 468 3.17 17.62 -23.30
N CYS A 469 4.20 17.86 -22.49
CA CYS A 469 5.51 17.23 -22.67
C CYS A 469 5.60 15.80 -22.13
N GLN A 470 4.97 15.49 -20.99
CA GLN A 470 4.97 14.13 -20.43
C GLN A 470 4.22 13.13 -21.34
N PRO A 471 3.03 13.45 -21.91
CA PRO A 471 2.39 12.59 -22.92
C PRO A 471 3.18 12.51 -24.23
N ALA A 472 3.82 13.60 -24.69
CA ALA A 472 4.57 13.64 -25.94
C ALA A 472 5.92 12.88 -25.90
N ALA A 473 6.55 12.83 -24.72
CA ALA A 473 7.82 12.15 -24.47
C ALA A 473 7.66 10.74 -23.90
N ARG A 474 6.48 10.39 -23.35
CA ARG A 474 6.24 9.19 -22.53
C ARG A 474 7.24 9.05 -21.37
N LYS A 475 7.74 10.20 -20.86
CA LYS A 475 8.79 10.34 -19.83
C LYS A 475 8.56 11.62 -19.02
N LYS A 476 9.06 11.68 -17.78
CA LYS A 476 9.31 12.95 -17.07
C LYS A 476 10.69 13.51 -17.49
N PRO A 477 10.98 14.82 -17.36
CA PRO A 477 12.29 15.37 -17.72
C PRO A 477 13.36 14.86 -16.75
N ASN A 478 14.52 14.52 -17.28
CA ASN A 478 15.74 14.34 -16.49
C ASN A 478 16.45 15.68 -16.28
N PHE A 479 16.32 16.60 -17.24
CA PHE A 479 16.84 17.96 -17.12
C PHE A 479 15.75 18.95 -17.48
N LEU A 480 15.43 19.86 -16.57
CA LEU A 480 14.41 20.90 -16.77
C LEU A 480 15.11 22.24 -16.95
N ALA A 481 15.27 22.66 -18.20
CA ALA A 481 16.05 23.82 -18.61
C ALA A 481 15.18 25.08 -18.71
N VAL A 482 15.58 26.14 -18.01
CA VAL A 482 14.81 27.39 -17.86
C VAL A 482 15.71 28.64 -17.85
N ASP A 483 15.19 29.74 -18.36
CA ASP A 483 15.70 31.08 -18.06
C ASP A 483 15.30 31.48 -16.63
N HIS A 484 16.13 32.27 -15.96
CA HIS A 484 15.91 32.82 -14.61
C HIS A 484 15.39 31.76 -13.61
N PHE A 485 16.15 30.68 -13.42
CA PHE A 485 15.70 29.44 -12.73
C PHE A 485 15.07 29.64 -11.33
N HIS A 486 15.43 30.73 -10.65
CA HIS A 486 14.95 31.10 -9.31
C HIS A 486 13.53 31.72 -9.32
N LEU A 487 12.98 32.05 -10.49
CA LEU A 487 11.63 32.59 -10.66
C LEU A 487 10.60 31.50 -10.95
N GLY A 488 9.36 31.72 -10.51
CA GLY A 488 8.20 30.90 -10.87
C GLY A 488 8.08 29.53 -10.20
N GLY A 489 8.96 29.17 -9.25
CA GLY A 489 8.83 27.94 -8.46
C GLY A 489 9.39 26.67 -9.11
N VAL A 490 10.34 26.80 -10.04
CA VAL A 490 10.98 25.67 -10.75
C VAL A 490 11.57 24.66 -9.76
N ARG A 491 12.21 25.11 -8.68
CA ARG A 491 12.76 24.24 -7.64
C ARG A 491 11.70 23.30 -7.02
N ALA A 492 10.56 23.84 -6.59
CA ALA A 492 9.47 23.05 -6.03
C ALA A 492 8.85 22.08 -7.07
N THR A 493 8.90 22.45 -8.35
CA THR A 493 8.52 21.56 -9.46
C THR A 493 9.51 20.39 -9.60
N VAL A 494 10.82 20.63 -9.52
CA VAL A 494 11.85 19.58 -9.55
C VAL A 494 11.77 18.68 -8.30
N GLU A 495 11.55 19.25 -7.13
CA GLU A 495 11.35 18.50 -5.87
C GLU A 495 10.13 17.57 -5.98
N ALA A 496 9.00 18.05 -6.52
CA ALA A 496 7.82 17.21 -6.79
C ALA A 496 8.07 16.13 -7.87
N LEU A 497 8.88 16.42 -8.89
CA LEU A 497 9.25 15.44 -9.93
C LEU A 497 10.19 14.35 -9.41
N ASN A 498 10.93 14.61 -8.32
CA ASN A 498 11.77 13.61 -7.66
C ASN A 498 11.05 12.77 -6.60
N GLN A 499 9.73 12.92 -6.45
CA GLN A 499 8.89 12.03 -5.62
C GLN A 499 8.44 10.76 -6.37
N TYR A 500 8.56 10.73 -7.70
CA TYR A 500 8.04 9.63 -8.52
C TYR A 500 8.92 9.28 -9.73
N THR A 501 8.81 8.05 -10.22
CA THR A 501 9.30 7.63 -11.53
C THR A 501 8.14 7.39 -12.50
N TYR A 502 8.43 7.53 -13.79
CA TYR A 502 7.51 7.23 -14.88
C TYR A 502 8.27 6.43 -15.94
N HIS A 503 7.88 5.18 -16.12
CA HIS A 503 8.33 4.27 -17.15
C HIS A 503 7.08 3.80 -17.88
N PRO A 504 6.96 3.98 -19.21
CA PRO A 504 5.92 3.32 -19.98
C PRO A 504 6.28 1.83 -20.15
N ASP A 505 5.29 0.96 -20.13
CA ASP A 505 5.51 -0.49 -20.17
C ASP A 505 5.76 -1.00 -21.62
N THR A 506 6.90 -0.62 -22.22
CA THR A 506 7.42 -1.19 -23.48
C THR A 506 8.34 -2.39 -23.18
N PRO A 507 7.94 -3.67 -23.43
CA PRO A 507 8.78 -4.82 -23.11
C PRO A 507 10.10 -4.82 -23.88
N GLY A 508 11.20 -4.86 -23.13
CA GLY A 508 12.55 -5.02 -23.65
C GLY A 508 13.17 -3.79 -24.32
N TYR A 509 12.62 -2.59 -24.10
CA TYR A 509 13.18 -1.29 -24.48
C TYR A 509 13.15 -0.36 -23.25
N GLY A 510 14.13 0.53 -23.10
CA GLY A 510 14.10 1.58 -22.08
C GLY A 510 14.64 1.22 -20.68
N GLY A 511 15.89 0.73 -20.58
CA GLY A 511 16.67 0.80 -19.32
C GLY A 511 17.35 -0.49 -18.89
N THR A 512 18.63 -0.68 -19.20
CA THR A 512 19.49 -1.86 -18.91
C THR A 512 19.08 -3.13 -19.71
N PRO A 513 19.95 -4.13 -19.96
CA PRO A 513 19.53 -5.49 -20.31
C PRO A 513 18.73 -6.15 -19.18
N ASP A 514 18.91 -5.68 -17.95
CA ASP A 514 18.01 -5.98 -16.84
C ASP A 514 16.58 -5.45 -17.04
N SER A 515 16.24 -4.68 -18.10
CA SER A 515 14.85 -4.50 -18.57
C SER A 515 14.32 -5.61 -19.47
N GLN A 516 15.17 -6.49 -20.01
CA GLN A 516 14.74 -7.83 -20.43
C GLN A 516 14.49 -8.73 -19.21
N GLY A 517 14.95 -8.31 -18.03
CA GLY A 517 14.67 -8.95 -16.74
C GLY A 517 15.47 -10.22 -16.49
N GLU A 518 16.77 -10.24 -16.81
CA GLU A 518 17.60 -11.46 -16.82
C GLU A 518 18.63 -11.59 -15.69
N ASN A 519 19.20 -10.51 -15.14
CA ASN A 519 20.22 -10.58 -14.07
C ASN A 519 19.70 -10.19 -12.67
N TRP A 520 18.39 -10.23 -12.43
CA TRP A 520 17.93 -10.37 -11.05
C TRP A 520 18.24 -11.80 -10.59
N HIS A 521 19.02 -11.92 -9.53
CA HIS A 521 19.43 -13.19 -8.91
C HIS A 521 19.40 -13.04 -7.39
N VAL A 522 18.80 -14.01 -6.69
CA VAL A 522 18.67 -14.01 -5.22
C VAL A 522 19.27 -15.29 -4.62
N PRO A 523 19.80 -15.31 -3.39
CA PRO A 523 20.35 -16.56 -2.83
C PRO A 523 19.26 -17.65 -2.67
N ARG A 524 18.08 -17.27 -2.17
CA ARG A 524 16.89 -18.13 -2.09
C ARG A 524 15.68 -17.52 -2.81
N LEU A 525 14.99 -18.34 -3.60
CA LEU A 525 13.67 -18.08 -4.17
C LEU A 525 12.71 -19.20 -3.76
N SER A 526 11.91 -18.93 -2.73
CA SER A 526 10.95 -19.87 -2.14
C SER A 526 9.54 -19.38 -2.45
N VAL A 527 8.90 -20.05 -3.41
CA VAL A 527 7.64 -19.64 -4.02
C VAL A 527 6.51 -20.51 -3.49
N MET A 528 5.42 -19.91 -3.00
CA MET A 528 4.17 -20.61 -2.71
C MET A 528 3.17 -20.42 -3.85
N PRO A 529 2.84 -21.48 -4.63
CA PRO A 529 1.69 -21.47 -5.52
C PRO A 529 0.41 -21.64 -4.69
N LEU A 530 -0.35 -20.55 -4.52
CA LEU A 530 -1.54 -20.46 -3.68
C LEU A 530 -2.81 -20.29 -4.54
N GLY A 531 -3.88 -21.02 -4.25
CA GLY A 531 -5.13 -20.86 -4.98
C GLY A 531 -6.08 -22.05 -4.97
N ASP A 532 -6.91 -22.14 -6.01
CA ASP A 532 -7.95 -23.18 -6.13
C ASP A 532 -7.53 -24.41 -6.99
N SER A 533 -8.49 -25.09 -7.61
CA SER A 533 -8.27 -26.23 -8.53
C SER A 533 -7.38 -25.89 -9.73
N ILE A 534 -7.24 -24.61 -10.08
CA ILE A 534 -6.34 -24.14 -11.14
C ILE A 534 -4.87 -24.18 -10.66
N THR A 535 -4.59 -23.77 -9.42
CA THR A 535 -3.24 -23.88 -8.82
C THR A 535 -2.86 -25.33 -8.52
N LEU A 536 -3.84 -26.15 -8.10
CA LEU A 536 -3.69 -27.61 -8.03
C LEU A 536 -3.32 -28.21 -9.39
N GLY A 537 -3.88 -27.69 -10.49
CA GLY A 537 -3.56 -28.11 -11.86
C GLY A 537 -4.58 -29.03 -12.51
N VAL A 538 -5.85 -28.95 -12.13
CA VAL A 538 -6.95 -29.65 -12.82
C VAL A 538 -6.98 -29.23 -14.30
N GLY A 539 -7.26 -30.14 -15.23
CA GLY A 539 -7.20 -29.86 -16.68
C GLY A 539 -5.80 -29.95 -17.32
N SER A 540 -4.72 -29.95 -16.52
CA SER A 540 -3.38 -30.32 -16.98
C SER A 540 -3.24 -31.84 -17.06
N SER A 541 -2.55 -32.34 -18.10
CA SER A 541 -2.37 -33.80 -18.31
C SER A 541 -1.50 -34.49 -17.25
N THR A 542 -0.83 -33.72 -16.39
CA THR A 542 0.07 -34.20 -15.34
C THR A 542 -0.38 -33.79 -13.93
N ARG A 543 -1.49 -33.03 -13.81
CA ARG A 543 -1.92 -32.36 -12.57
C ARG A 543 -0.84 -31.42 -12.00
N SER A 544 -0.01 -30.83 -12.86
CA SER A 544 1.03 -29.86 -12.47
C SER A 544 0.57 -28.39 -12.57
N GLY A 545 -0.52 -28.12 -13.29
CA GLY A 545 -0.99 -26.76 -13.55
C GLY A 545 0.08 -25.88 -14.21
N TYR A 546 0.13 -24.60 -13.81
CA TYR A 546 1.16 -23.67 -14.26
C TYR A 546 2.54 -23.90 -13.61
N ARG A 547 2.63 -24.70 -12.54
CA ARG A 547 3.85 -24.90 -11.75
C ARG A 547 4.95 -25.57 -12.58
N ALA A 548 4.61 -26.57 -13.40
CA ALA A 548 5.57 -27.26 -14.27
C ALA A 548 6.23 -26.37 -15.33
N PRO A 549 5.49 -25.55 -16.13
CA PRO A 549 6.11 -24.59 -17.03
C PRO A 549 6.74 -23.37 -16.32
N LEU A 550 6.34 -23.03 -15.09
CA LEU A 550 6.95 -21.93 -14.32
C LEU A 550 8.35 -22.30 -13.78
N TRP A 551 8.55 -23.53 -13.28
CA TRP A 551 9.83 -23.98 -12.72
C TRP A 551 11.06 -23.70 -13.62
N PRO A 552 11.10 -24.08 -14.91
CA PRO A 552 12.25 -23.80 -15.78
C PRO A 552 12.41 -22.31 -16.15
N MET A 553 11.39 -21.46 -15.91
CA MET A 553 11.51 -20.00 -16.10
C MET A 553 12.17 -19.30 -14.91
N LEU A 554 12.11 -19.91 -13.72
CA LEU A 554 12.76 -19.43 -12.49
C LEU A 554 14.10 -20.12 -12.20
N THR A 555 14.36 -21.27 -12.85
CA THR A 555 15.62 -22.01 -12.73
C THR A 555 16.78 -21.13 -13.20
N GLY A 556 17.75 -20.90 -12.32
CA GLY A 556 18.90 -20.02 -12.59
C GLY A 556 18.69 -18.54 -12.26
N ARG A 557 17.55 -18.17 -11.64
CA ARG A 557 17.35 -16.83 -11.01
C ARG A 557 17.58 -16.84 -9.50
N ALA A 558 18.01 -17.98 -8.97
CA ALA A 558 18.46 -18.12 -7.59
C ALA A 558 19.47 -19.26 -7.44
N ASP A 559 20.29 -19.20 -6.38
CA ASP A 559 21.17 -20.33 -6.00
C ASP A 559 20.34 -21.51 -5.48
N THR A 560 19.21 -21.22 -4.85
CA THR A 560 18.18 -22.20 -4.45
C THR A 560 16.79 -21.74 -4.91
N LEU A 561 16.15 -22.57 -5.75
CA LEU A 561 14.73 -22.47 -6.10
C LEU A 561 13.98 -23.59 -5.37
N ASP A 562 12.85 -23.23 -4.77
CA ASP A 562 12.11 -24.01 -3.79
C ASP A 562 10.61 -23.69 -3.98
N PHE A 563 9.76 -24.68 -4.21
CA PHE A 563 8.30 -24.51 -4.22
C PHE A 563 7.75 -25.02 -2.89
N VAL A 564 6.84 -24.28 -2.27
CA VAL A 564 6.41 -24.58 -0.89
C VAL A 564 4.89 -24.54 -0.69
N GLY A 565 4.42 -25.42 0.19
CA GLY A 565 3.02 -25.56 0.60
C GLY A 565 2.75 -26.95 1.17
N SER A 566 1.54 -27.18 1.65
CA SER A 566 1.12 -28.43 2.31
C SER A 566 0.64 -29.52 1.35
N GLN A 567 0.26 -29.16 0.12
CA GLN A 567 -0.23 -30.05 -0.92
C GLN A 567 0.93 -30.50 -1.84
N ARG A 568 0.87 -31.72 -2.38
CA ARG A 568 2.01 -32.38 -3.04
C ARG A 568 1.60 -33.19 -4.27
N GLU A 569 1.05 -32.53 -5.27
CA GLU A 569 0.62 -33.16 -6.53
C GLU A 569 1.30 -32.60 -7.78
N GLY A 570 1.53 -33.46 -8.76
CA GLY A 570 1.95 -33.10 -10.11
C GLY A 570 3.09 -33.97 -10.66
N GLN A 571 3.63 -33.55 -11.79
CA GLN A 571 4.90 -34.02 -12.35
C GLN A 571 5.74 -32.80 -12.75
N LEU A 572 6.77 -32.55 -11.94
CA LEU A 572 7.77 -31.47 -12.05
C LEU A 572 8.88 -31.75 -11.00
N PRO A 573 10.04 -31.04 -11.01
CA PRO A 573 11.14 -31.34 -10.09
C PRO A 573 10.80 -31.16 -8.60
N ASP A 574 9.97 -30.16 -8.30
CA ASP A 574 9.45 -29.87 -6.97
C ASP A 574 7.93 -29.71 -7.04
N ILE A 575 7.20 -30.53 -6.31
CA ILE A 575 5.75 -30.75 -6.51
C ILE A 575 4.87 -29.98 -5.53
N ASP A 576 5.47 -29.20 -4.63
CA ASP A 576 4.80 -28.69 -3.44
C ASP A 576 4.04 -27.39 -3.74
N HIS A 577 2.87 -27.23 -3.13
CA HIS A 577 1.97 -26.10 -3.38
C HIS A 577 0.84 -25.99 -2.34
N GLU A 578 0.00 -24.97 -2.50
CA GLU A 578 -1.15 -24.67 -1.65
C GLU A 578 -2.40 -24.43 -2.52
N GLY A 579 -2.73 -25.44 -3.34
CA GLY A 579 -3.77 -25.38 -4.37
C GLY A 579 -4.96 -26.27 -4.03
N HIS A 580 -6.10 -25.67 -3.69
CA HIS A 580 -7.22 -26.36 -3.04
C HIS A 580 -8.46 -26.48 -3.93
N SER A 581 -8.75 -27.71 -4.36
CA SER A 581 -9.81 -27.97 -5.35
C SER A 581 -11.19 -27.49 -4.87
N GLY A 582 -11.77 -26.54 -5.60
CA GLY A 582 -13.12 -26.04 -5.30
C GLY A 582 -13.21 -25.06 -4.13
N TRP A 583 -12.10 -24.52 -3.63
CA TRP A 583 -12.13 -23.54 -2.55
C TRP A 583 -12.49 -22.13 -3.03
N LEU A 584 -13.08 -21.36 -2.10
CA LEU A 584 -13.47 -19.96 -2.24
C LEU A 584 -12.42 -19.07 -1.56
N ILE A 585 -12.44 -17.76 -1.80
CA ILE A 585 -11.49 -16.79 -1.19
C ILE A 585 -11.39 -16.95 0.33
N GLU A 586 -12.53 -17.15 1.01
CA GLU A 586 -12.62 -17.35 2.47
C GLU A 586 -11.92 -18.62 2.98
N GLY A 587 -11.83 -19.68 2.16
CA GLY A 587 -11.13 -20.91 2.54
C GLY A 587 -9.63 -20.68 2.64
N ILE A 588 -9.06 -19.92 1.70
CA ILE A 588 -7.66 -19.50 1.75
C ILE A 588 -7.43 -18.59 2.97
N ALA A 589 -8.27 -17.56 3.16
CA ALA A 589 -8.17 -16.65 4.31
C ALA A 589 -8.22 -17.36 5.67
N ALA A 590 -9.04 -18.41 5.82
CA ALA A 590 -9.15 -19.18 7.05
C ALA A 590 -7.89 -20.00 7.42
N ASN A 591 -6.92 -20.17 6.50
CA ASN A 591 -5.76 -21.05 6.67
C ASN A 591 -4.40 -20.39 6.36
N VAL A 592 -4.38 -19.30 5.58
CA VAL A 592 -3.15 -18.76 4.96
C VAL A 592 -2.06 -18.39 5.95
N ASP A 593 -2.40 -17.87 7.14
CA ASP A 593 -1.41 -17.51 8.17
C ASP A 593 -0.60 -18.73 8.63
N SER A 594 -1.26 -19.89 8.79
CA SER A 594 -0.60 -21.14 9.17
C SER A 594 0.32 -21.69 8.08
N TRP A 595 -0.06 -21.51 6.80
CA TRP A 595 0.74 -21.91 5.65
C TRP A 595 1.95 -20.99 5.48
N LEU A 596 1.77 -19.67 5.62
CA LEU A 596 2.87 -18.72 5.62
C LEU A 596 3.83 -18.98 6.78
N GLU A 597 3.34 -19.24 8.00
CA GLU A 597 4.19 -19.51 9.17
C GLU A 597 5.01 -20.81 8.99
N ALA A 598 4.39 -21.86 8.44
CA ALA A 598 5.06 -23.13 8.20
C ALA A 598 6.08 -23.08 7.05
N ALA A 599 5.73 -22.43 5.93
CA ALA A 599 6.49 -22.49 4.68
C ALA A 599 7.47 -21.32 4.47
N LYS A 600 7.17 -20.14 5.03
CA LYS A 600 7.96 -18.90 4.93
C LYS A 600 8.40 -18.54 3.48
N PRO A 601 7.46 -18.50 2.53
CA PRO A 601 7.74 -18.15 1.13
C PRO A 601 8.14 -16.68 1.01
N ASN A 602 9.17 -16.37 0.23
CA ASN A 602 9.48 -14.99 -0.13
C ASN A 602 8.69 -14.49 -1.35
N VAL A 603 8.04 -15.39 -2.08
CA VAL A 603 7.08 -15.08 -3.15
C VAL A 603 5.82 -15.92 -3.02
N VAL A 604 4.64 -15.32 -3.13
CA VAL A 604 3.35 -16.02 -3.27
C VAL A 604 2.83 -15.75 -4.68
N THR A 605 2.42 -16.80 -5.42
CA THR A 605 1.64 -16.65 -6.65
C THR A 605 0.19 -16.99 -6.36
N LEU A 606 -0.72 -16.00 -6.40
CA LEU A 606 -2.11 -16.16 -5.98
C LEU A 606 -3.07 -16.21 -7.18
N HIS A 607 -3.84 -17.28 -7.30
CA HIS A 607 -5.00 -17.39 -8.20
C HIS A 607 -6.23 -17.89 -7.43
N ILE A 608 -7.14 -16.98 -7.07
CA ILE A 608 -8.34 -17.30 -6.29
C ILE A 608 -9.53 -16.42 -6.65
N GLY A 609 -10.74 -16.99 -6.54
CA GLY A 609 -12.03 -16.35 -6.86
C GLY A 609 -12.80 -17.03 -8.00
N THR A 610 -12.20 -18.02 -8.70
CA THR A 610 -12.87 -18.73 -9.81
C THR A 610 -14.14 -19.43 -9.33
N ASN A 611 -14.07 -20.10 -8.17
CA ASN A 611 -15.23 -20.77 -7.56
C ASN A 611 -16.31 -19.81 -7.06
N ASP A 612 -15.94 -18.62 -6.60
CA ASP A 612 -16.89 -17.57 -6.20
C ASP A 612 -17.67 -17.08 -7.43
N MET A 613 -16.97 -16.79 -8.53
CA MET A 613 -17.59 -16.40 -9.81
C MET A 613 -18.39 -17.55 -10.44
N ASP A 614 -18.00 -18.80 -10.22
CA ASP A 614 -18.71 -19.96 -10.75
C ASP A 614 -20.06 -20.18 -10.04
N ARG A 615 -20.04 -20.21 -8.72
CA ARG A 615 -21.19 -20.55 -7.86
C ARG A 615 -22.13 -19.38 -7.60
N ASP A 616 -21.81 -18.19 -8.09
CA ASP A 616 -22.47 -16.92 -7.77
C ASP A 616 -22.34 -16.55 -6.26
N ASN A 617 -21.32 -17.07 -5.59
CA ASN A 617 -21.15 -16.93 -4.14
C ASN A 617 -20.56 -15.57 -3.79
N ALA A 618 -21.39 -14.70 -3.19
CA ALA A 618 -20.99 -13.39 -2.66
C ALA A 618 -20.12 -12.58 -3.64
N VAL A 619 -20.49 -12.60 -4.93
CA VAL A 619 -19.69 -12.06 -6.05
C VAL A 619 -19.45 -10.55 -5.91
N ALA A 620 -20.43 -9.80 -5.42
CA ALA A 620 -20.30 -8.35 -5.19
C ALA A 620 -19.26 -8.00 -4.11
N SER A 621 -19.04 -8.86 -3.11
CA SER A 621 -18.02 -8.66 -2.07
C SER A 621 -16.73 -9.44 -2.32
N ALA A 622 -16.67 -10.28 -3.35
CA ALA A 622 -15.47 -11.04 -3.69
C ALA A 622 -14.21 -10.17 -3.90
N PRO A 623 -14.27 -8.99 -4.55
CA PRO A 623 -13.10 -8.10 -4.64
C PRO A 623 -12.64 -7.57 -3.27
N ALA A 624 -13.58 -7.29 -2.36
CA ALA A 624 -13.26 -6.86 -0.99
C ALA A 624 -12.70 -8.02 -0.14
N ARG A 625 -13.18 -9.26 -0.34
CA ARG A 625 -12.59 -10.47 0.27
C ARG A 625 -11.19 -10.76 -0.25
N LEU A 626 -10.93 -10.54 -1.55
CA LEU A 626 -9.56 -10.62 -2.10
C LEU A 626 -8.65 -9.54 -1.49
N ALA A 627 -9.15 -8.31 -1.40
CA ALA A 627 -8.41 -7.19 -0.79
C ALA A 627 -8.01 -7.51 0.66
N ALA A 628 -8.95 -7.97 1.49
CA ALA A 628 -8.68 -8.39 2.86
C ALA A 628 -7.73 -9.60 2.96
N LEU A 629 -7.80 -10.55 2.02
CA LEU A 629 -6.84 -11.68 1.94
C LEU A 629 -5.43 -11.21 1.58
N LEU A 630 -5.28 -10.21 0.70
CA LEU A 630 -3.97 -9.59 0.45
C LEU A 630 -3.45 -8.91 1.73
N ASP A 631 -4.31 -8.16 2.43
CA ASP A 631 -3.95 -7.45 3.67
C ASP A 631 -3.55 -8.42 4.80
N GLN A 632 -4.25 -9.54 4.92
CA GLN A 632 -3.91 -10.62 5.85
C GLN A 632 -2.51 -11.19 5.56
N MET A 633 -2.22 -11.55 4.30
CA MET A 633 -0.89 -12.05 3.93
C MET A 633 0.23 -11.00 4.13
N ILE A 634 -0.06 -9.73 3.85
CA ILE A 634 0.86 -8.60 4.09
C ILE A 634 1.12 -8.43 5.60
N ALA A 635 0.08 -8.49 6.44
CA ALA A 635 0.22 -8.38 7.88
C ALA A 635 0.95 -9.58 8.49
N ALA A 636 0.68 -10.78 7.99
CA ALA A 636 1.36 -12.01 8.41
C ALA A 636 2.84 -12.01 8.01
N SER A 637 3.17 -11.63 6.77
CA SER A 637 4.54 -11.63 6.23
C SER A 637 4.83 -10.39 5.35
N PRO A 638 5.15 -9.21 5.95
CA PRO A 638 5.32 -7.95 5.22
C PRO A 638 6.48 -7.95 4.20
N GLN A 639 7.40 -8.90 4.32
CA GLN A 639 8.57 -9.01 3.46
C GLN A 639 8.32 -9.85 2.19
N THR A 640 7.27 -10.67 2.17
CA THR A 640 6.88 -11.55 1.06
C THR A 640 6.31 -10.75 -0.11
N THR A 641 6.77 -11.04 -1.33
CA THR A 641 6.18 -10.51 -2.55
C THR A 641 4.92 -11.30 -2.91
N ILE A 642 3.80 -10.62 -3.22
CA ILE A 642 2.55 -11.27 -3.62
C ILE A 642 2.24 -10.97 -5.07
N VAL A 643 2.40 -11.96 -5.95
CA VAL A 643 2.06 -11.89 -7.37
C VAL A 643 0.65 -12.43 -7.56
N VAL A 644 -0.35 -11.54 -7.57
CA VAL A 644 -1.77 -11.88 -7.69
C VAL A 644 -2.23 -11.82 -9.14
N ALA A 645 -3.03 -12.80 -9.57
CA ALA A 645 -3.50 -12.93 -10.94
C ALA A 645 -4.98 -12.55 -11.11
N THR A 646 -5.30 -11.99 -12.28
CA THR A 646 -6.69 -11.96 -12.77
C THR A 646 -7.20 -13.39 -13.04
N LEU A 647 -8.50 -13.63 -12.87
CA LEU A 647 -9.11 -14.93 -13.18
C LEU A 647 -8.99 -15.28 -14.68
N VAL A 648 -8.80 -16.57 -14.98
CA VAL A 648 -8.80 -17.13 -16.35
C VAL A 648 -10.21 -17.07 -16.97
N PRO A 649 -10.36 -17.11 -18.31
CA PRO A 649 -11.68 -17.14 -18.93
C PRO A 649 -12.45 -18.44 -18.63
N SER A 650 -13.79 -18.34 -18.66
CA SER A 650 -14.73 -19.47 -18.57
C SER A 650 -15.51 -19.60 -19.88
N THR A 651 -15.73 -20.85 -20.31
CA THR A 651 -16.58 -21.12 -21.48
C THR A 651 -18.09 -20.93 -21.20
N SER A 652 -18.47 -20.60 -19.96
CA SER A 652 -19.83 -20.20 -19.57
C SER A 652 -19.99 -18.67 -19.63
N PRO A 653 -20.86 -18.11 -20.50
CA PRO A 653 -21.02 -16.65 -20.64
C PRO A 653 -21.43 -15.93 -19.34
N ALA A 654 -22.24 -16.58 -18.49
CA ALA A 654 -22.66 -16.00 -17.21
C ALA A 654 -21.49 -15.90 -16.21
N VAL A 655 -20.65 -16.94 -16.15
CA VAL A 655 -19.45 -16.95 -15.29
C VAL A 655 -18.41 -15.98 -15.85
N GLN A 656 -18.23 -15.92 -17.18
CA GLN A 656 -17.34 -14.94 -17.83
C GLN A 656 -17.75 -13.49 -17.54
N ALA A 657 -19.05 -13.17 -17.52
CA ALA A 657 -19.51 -11.83 -17.18
C ALA A 657 -19.13 -11.44 -15.73
N ARG A 658 -19.24 -12.38 -14.78
CA ARG A 658 -18.84 -12.17 -13.38
C ARG A 658 -17.31 -12.07 -13.23
N ILE A 659 -16.56 -12.92 -13.93
CA ILE A 659 -15.10 -12.85 -14.04
C ILE A 659 -14.64 -11.48 -14.59
N ASN A 660 -15.28 -10.96 -15.63
CA ASN A 660 -14.95 -9.64 -16.17
C ASN A 660 -15.17 -8.52 -15.14
N ALA A 661 -16.29 -8.56 -14.41
CA ALA A 661 -16.61 -7.59 -13.36
C ALA A 661 -15.64 -7.65 -12.17
N TYR A 662 -15.23 -8.84 -11.75
CA TYR A 662 -14.22 -9.06 -10.71
C TYR A 662 -12.84 -8.57 -11.16
N ASN A 663 -12.36 -9.03 -12.32
CA ASN A 663 -11.05 -8.67 -12.87
C ASN A 663 -10.87 -7.16 -13.07
N ALA A 664 -11.96 -6.41 -13.36
CA ALA A 664 -11.94 -4.96 -13.48
C ALA A 664 -11.62 -4.21 -12.16
N GLN A 665 -11.82 -4.84 -10.99
CA GLN A 665 -11.51 -4.23 -9.68
C GLN A 665 -10.05 -4.43 -9.24
N LEU A 666 -9.41 -5.51 -9.70
CA LEU A 666 -8.07 -5.92 -9.27
C LEU A 666 -6.98 -4.83 -9.47
N PRO A 667 -6.95 -4.06 -10.58
CA PRO A 667 -5.99 -2.97 -10.75
C PRO A 667 -6.04 -1.92 -9.62
N GLY A 668 -7.25 -1.52 -9.20
CA GLY A 668 -7.42 -0.57 -8.09
C GLY A 668 -7.00 -1.16 -6.73
N ILE A 669 -7.37 -2.42 -6.48
CA ILE A 669 -7.01 -3.15 -5.24
C ILE A 669 -5.49 -3.26 -5.09
N VAL A 670 -4.77 -3.61 -6.17
CA VAL A 670 -3.31 -3.75 -6.14
C VAL A 670 -2.63 -2.38 -6.10
N LYS A 671 -3.07 -1.39 -6.89
CA LYS A 671 -2.51 -0.04 -6.88
C LYS A 671 -2.57 0.62 -5.50
N ALA A 672 -3.70 0.48 -4.79
CA ALA A 672 -3.84 0.99 -3.43
C ALA A 672 -2.79 0.41 -2.46
N ARG A 673 -2.42 -0.88 -2.61
CA ARG A 673 -1.41 -1.55 -1.79
C ARG A 673 0.03 -1.18 -2.21
N GLN A 674 0.27 -0.98 -3.50
CA GLN A 674 1.54 -0.44 -4.00
C GLN A 674 1.75 1.01 -3.51
N ASP A 675 0.69 1.82 -3.42
CA ASP A 675 0.74 3.18 -2.88
C ASP A 675 0.98 3.20 -1.36
N GLN A 676 0.67 2.11 -0.66
CA GLN A 676 1.03 1.85 0.74
C GLN A 676 2.45 1.22 0.88
N GLY A 677 3.22 1.12 -0.20
CA GLY A 677 4.56 0.53 -0.23
C GLY A 677 4.60 -1.00 -0.14
N HIS A 678 3.46 -1.69 -0.24
CA HIS A 678 3.41 -3.15 -0.16
C HIS A 678 3.79 -3.82 -1.49
N LYS A 679 4.53 -4.93 -1.39
CA LYS A 679 5.14 -5.68 -2.49
C LYS A 679 4.15 -6.54 -3.29
N VAL A 680 3.06 -5.94 -3.78
CA VAL A 680 2.00 -6.63 -4.53
C VAL A 680 2.16 -6.35 -6.03
N VAL A 681 2.12 -7.40 -6.85
CA VAL A 681 2.20 -7.31 -8.32
C VAL A 681 0.95 -7.94 -8.94
N LEU A 682 0.28 -7.23 -9.83
CA LEU A 682 -0.85 -7.76 -10.61
C LEU A 682 -0.35 -8.37 -11.92
N VAL A 683 -0.77 -9.60 -12.22
CA VAL A 683 -0.52 -10.24 -13.52
C VAL A 683 -1.81 -10.56 -14.28
N SER A 684 -1.80 -10.31 -15.58
CA SER A 684 -2.96 -10.52 -16.46
C SER A 684 -2.95 -11.92 -17.07
N MET A 685 -4.09 -12.60 -16.98
CA MET A 685 -4.36 -13.89 -17.63
C MET A 685 -5.09 -13.72 -18.98
N GLY A 686 -5.20 -12.48 -19.49
CA GLY A 686 -5.90 -12.14 -20.74
C GLY A 686 -5.29 -12.74 -22.02
N ALA A 687 -4.11 -13.36 -21.95
CA ALA A 687 -3.54 -14.14 -23.05
C ALA A 687 -4.23 -15.52 -23.24
N LEU A 688 -4.98 -16.00 -22.25
CA LEU A 688 -5.79 -17.22 -22.36
C LEU A 688 -7.11 -16.91 -23.09
N THR A 689 -7.55 -17.87 -23.90
CA THR A 689 -8.79 -17.83 -24.69
C THR A 689 -9.63 -19.07 -24.38
N ASN A 690 -10.85 -19.15 -24.91
CA ASN A 690 -11.69 -20.34 -24.74
C ASN A 690 -11.08 -21.63 -25.35
N ALA A 691 -10.08 -21.53 -26.23
CA ALA A 691 -9.32 -22.68 -26.74
C ALA A 691 -8.21 -23.16 -25.78
N ASP A 692 -7.86 -22.35 -24.78
CA ASP A 692 -6.88 -22.66 -23.73
C ASP A 692 -7.52 -23.29 -22.48
N ILE A 693 -8.85 -23.46 -22.47
CA ILE A 693 -9.63 -24.06 -21.38
C ILE A 693 -9.96 -25.52 -21.73
N ALA A 694 -9.72 -26.44 -20.79
CA ALA A 694 -9.98 -27.88 -20.93
C ALA A 694 -11.45 -28.25 -20.71
N ASP A 695 -12.15 -27.50 -19.86
CA ASP A 695 -13.56 -27.74 -19.52
C ASP A 695 -14.41 -26.44 -19.52
N ARG A 696 -14.97 -26.08 -18.36
CA ARG A 696 -15.77 -24.87 -18.12
C ARG A 696 -14.98 -23.79 -17.37
N LEU A 697 -13.93 -24.17 -16.66
CA LEU A 697 -13.17 -23.29 -15.74
C LEU A 697 -11.65 -23.54 -15.80
N HIS A 698 -11.22 -24.77 -16.03
CA HIS A 698 -9.82 -25.17 -15.85
C HIS A 698 -9.02 -25.04 -17.17
N PRO A 699 -7.82 -24.43 -17.16
CA PRO A 699 -6.93 -24.42 -18.32
C PRO A 699 -6.51 -25.83 -18.78
N ASN A 700 -6.18 -25.96 -20.07
CA ASN A 700 -5.41 -27.07 -20.60
C ASN A 700 -3.89 -26.76 -20.54
N ASN A 701 -3.04 -27.69 -20.98
CA ASN A 701 -1.58 -27.51 -20.95
C ASN A 701 -1.09 -26.21 -21.64
N THR A 702 -1.74 -25.78 -22.72
CA THR A 702 -1.41 -24.53 -23.43
C THR A 702 -1.80 -23.31 -22.59
N GLY A 703 -2.97 -23.33 -21.97
CA GLY A 703 -3.40 -22.29 -21.04
C GLY A 703 -2.48 -22.18 -19.82
N TYR A 704 -2.08 -23.31 -19.24
CA TYR A 704 -1.13 -23.33 -18.12
C TYR A 704 0.26 -22.81 -18.48
N ALA A 705 0.74 -23.03 -19.70
CA ALA A 705 1.99 -22.42 -20.17
C ALA A 705 1.88 -20.88 -20.26
N LYS A 706 0.72 -20.35 -20.68
CA LYS A 706 0.44 -18.91 -20.68
C LYS A 706 0.34 -18.33 -19.26
N MET A 707 -0.30 -19.05 -18.33
CA MET A 707 -0.34 -18.64 -16.91
C MET A 707 1.07 -18.59 -16.30
N ALA A 708 1.92 -19.57 -16.60
CA ALA A 708 3.30 -19.58 -16.14
C ALA A 708 4.10 -18.39 -16.67
N ALA A 709 3.96 -18.03 -17.95
CA ALA A 709 4.59 -16.84 -18.52
C ALA A 709 4.13 -15.54 -17.83
N ALA A 710 2.84 -15.42 -17.50
CA ALA A 710 2.30 -14.28 -16.76
C ALA A 710 2.88 -14.18 -15.34
N PHE A 711 2.90 -15.30 -14.58
CA PHE A 711 3.51 -15.33 -13.25
C PHE A 711 5.03 -15.11 -13.29
N ALA A 712 5.76 -15.71 -14.23
CA ALA A 712 7.20 -15.50 -14.39
C ALA A 712 7.53 -14.03 -14.68
N GLY A 713 6.71 -13.34 -15.48
CA GLY A 713 6.81 -11.89 -15.71
C GLY A 713 6.60 -11.07 -14.44
N GLY A 714 5.58 -11.40 -13.63
CA GLY A 714 5.31 -10.71 -12.36
C GLY A 714 6.40 -10.93 -11.30
N ILE A 715 6.90 -12.17 -11.17
CA ILE A 715 8.05 -12.49 -10.30
C ILE A 715 9.30 -11.76 -10.80
N THR A 716 9.51 -11.69 -12.11
CA THR A 716 10.64 -10.96 -12.70
C THR A 716 10.57 -9.46 -12.47
N ALA A 717 9.37 -8.84 -12.52
CA ALA A 717 9.20 -7.45 -12.13
C ALA A 717 9.61 -7.22 -10.67
N ALA A 718 9.08 -8.02 -9.74
CA ALA A 718 9.43 -7.91 -8.32
C ALA A 718 10.92 -8.20 -8.02
N GLY A 719 11.55 -9.11 -8.77
CA GLY A 719 12.99 -9.38 -8.67
C GLY A 719 13.84 -8.18 -9.11
N ARG A 720 13.49 -7.54 -10.23
CA ARG A 720 14.14 -6.31 -10.72
C ARG A 720 13.95 -5.13 -9.77
N ASP A 721 12.75 -4.98 -9.22
CA ASP A 721 12.39 -3.88 -8.31
C ASP A 721 12.96 -4.10 -6.88
N GLY A 722 13.70 -5.19 -6.64
CA GLY A 722 14.36 -5.50 -5.37
C GLY A 722 13.41 -6.01 -4.27
N TRP A 723 12.19 -6.41 -4.64
CA TRP A 723 11.13 -6.78 -3.69
C TRP A 723 11.28 -8.22 -3.16
N ILE A 724 11.94 -9.11 -3.89
CA ILE A 724 12.18 -10.49 -3.44
C ILE A 724 13.30 -10.49 -2.39
N SER A 725 12.94 -10.65 -1.12
CA SER A 725 13.88 -10.72 0.00
C SER A 725 14.31 -12.16 0.29
N ASP A 726 15.61 -12.41 0.47
CA ASP A 726 16.17 -13.74 0.72
C ASP A 726 15.49 -14.46 1.91
N THR A 727 15.35 -13.75 3.02
CA THR A 727 14.62 -14.18 4.22
C THR A 727 13.32 -13.38 4.41
N VAL A 728 12.33 -14.00 5.05
CA VAL A 728 11.06 -13.36 5.44
C VAL A 728 10.68 -13.76 6.87
N THR A 729 10.04 -12.83 7.58
CA THR A 729 9.55 -13.01 8.95
C THR A 729 8.02 -13.13 8.94
N VAL A 730 7.49 -14.16 9.60
CA VAL A 730 6.04 -14.43 9.67
C VAL A 730 5.55 -14.43 11.12
N ARG A 731 4.36 -13.87 11.37
CA ARG A 731 3.77 -13.62 12.71
C ARG A 731 2.72 -14.69 13.14
N PRO A 732 2.71 -15.22 14.40
CA PRO A 732 1.72 -16.22 14.89
C PRO A 732 0.42 -15.64 15.53
N ALA A 733 -0.56 -16.50 15.92
CA ALA A 733 -1.94 -16.14 16.37
C ALA A 733 -2.41 -16.60 17.81
N PRO A 734 -3.53 -16.08 18.45
CA PRO A 734 -3.79 -16.14 19.93
C PRO A 734 -5.17 -16.69 20.56
N PRO A 735 -5.34 -16.93 21.92
CA PRO A 735 -6.43 -17.72 22.67
C PRO A 735 -7.13 -17.14 24.00
N ARG A 736 -7.91 -17.91 24.89
CA ARG A 736 -8.88 -17.46 26.03
C ARG A 736 -9.28 -18.44 27.28
N ALA A 737 -10.25 -18.12 28.24
CA ALA A 737 -10.68 -18.79 29.59
C ALA A 737 -12.23 -19.15 29.97
N GLY A 738 -12.99 -18.87 31.12
CA GLY A 738 -14.48 -19.24 31.40
C GLY A 738 -15.30 -18.71 32.71
N LEU A 739 -16.65 -18.82 33.15
CA LEU A 739 -18.10 -19.11 32.69
C LEU A 739 -19.34 -18.99 33.77
N GLY A 740 -20.72 -18.95 33.46
CA GLY A 740 -21.99 -19.10 34.36
C GLY A 740 -23.52 -19.29 33.85
N ASP A 741 -24.31 -20.27 34.41
CA ASP A 741 -25.69 -20.94 34.21
C ASP A 741 -26.48 -21.16 32.83
N TYR A 742 -27.29 -22.25 32.65
CA TYR A 742 -27.55 -22.98 31.35
C TYR A 742 -28.98 -23.39 30.91
N GLN A 743 -29.11 -23.66 29.59
CA GLN A 743 -30.34 -23.93 28.79
C GLN A 743 -31.33 -22.75 28.81
N VAL A 744 -30.77 -21.55 28.68
CA VAL A 744 -31.50 -20.28 28.76
C VAL A 744 -31.93 -19.83 27.36
N ASP A 745 -32.99 -20.42 26.84
CA ASP A 745 -33.69 -19.90 25.65
C ASP A 745 -34.69 -18.81 26.09
N VAL A 746 -34.42 -17.53 25.76
CA VAL A 746 -35.33 -16.42 26.08
C VAL A 746 -36.32 -16.12 24.95
N ASN A 747 -36.28 -16.87 23.85
CA ASN A 747 -37.02 -16.58 22.62
C ASN A 747 -37.90 -17.76 22.11
N ALA A 748 -37.76 -18.94 22.71
CA ALA A 748 -38.45 -20.21 22.45
C ALA A 748 -38.25 -20.81 21.04
N ASP A 749 -37.14 -20.52 20.36
CA ASP A 749 -36.81 -21.14 19.07
C ASP A 749 -36.12 -22.51 19.20
N GLY A 750 -35.65 -22.87 20.40
CA GLY A 750 -35.03 -24.15 20.73
C GLY A 750 -33.51 -24.12 20.85
N TYR A 751 -32.86 -22.96 20.67
CA TYR A 751 -31.43 -22.78 20.90
C TYR A 751 -31.17 -22.07 22.24
N ALA A 752 -30.17 -22.50 23.01
CA ALA A 752 -29.78 -21.76 24.21
C ALA A 752 -29.13 -20.41 23.84
N ASP A 753 -29.68 -19.31 24.37
CA ASP A 753 -29.17 -17.95 24.23
C ASP A 753 -28.05 -17.64 25.24
N TYR A 754 -27.37 -16.51 25.04
CA TYR A 754 -26.28 -16.05 25.91
C TYR A 754 -26.69 -14.73 26.57
N LEU A 755 -26.68 -14.72 27.90
CA LEU A 755 -27.07 -13.58 28.71
C LEU A 755 -25.90 -13.06 29.54
N THR A 756 -25.79 -11.74 29.66
CA THR A 756 -24.98 -11.12 30.74
C THR A 756 -25.91 -10.40 31.70
N VAL A 757 -25.62 -10.55 33.00
CA VAL A 757 -26.37 -9.93 34.10
C VAL A 757 -25.44 -8.97 34.83
N ASP A 758 -25.83 -7.70 34.96
CA ASP A 758 -25.03 -6.69 35.67
C ASP A 758 -25.26 -6.70 37.19
N ALA A 759 -24.55 -5.83 37.92
CA ALA A 759 -24.67 -5.72 39.37
C ALA A 759 -26.07 -5.28 39.85
N GLY A 760 -26.84 -4.56 39.02
CA GLY A 760 -28.24 -4.20 39.25
C GLY A 760 -29.23 -5.30 38.85
N GLY A 761 -28.74 -6.44 38.36
CA GLY A 761 -29.55 -7.54 37.84
C GLY A 761 -30.09 -7.28 36.43
N ALA A 762 -29.66 -6.22 35.74
CA ALA A 762 -30.10 -5.91 34.39
C ALA A 762 -29.48 -6.88 33.38
N VAL A 763 -30.25 -7.24 32.36
CA VAL A 763 -29.92 -8.38 31.48
C VAL A 763 -29.71 -7.88 30.06
N ARG A 764 -28.56 -8.20 29.48
CA ARG A 764 -28.33 -8.14 28.02
C ARG A 764 -28.38 -9.54 27.43
N ALA A 765 -28.80 -9.64 26.17
CA ALA A 765 -28.90 -10.90 25.46
C ALA A 765 -28.27 -10.86 24.06
N TRP A 766 -27.64 -11.98 23.73
CA TRP A 766 -27.24 -12.36 22.38
C TRP A 766 -28.04 -13.62 22.05
N LEU A 767 -28.94 -13.52 21.07
CA LEU A 767 -29.81 -14.62 20.69
C LEU A 767 -29.09 -15.58 19.76
N ASN A 768 -29.20 -16.88 20.03
CA ASN A 768 -28.70 -17.98 19.21
C ASN A 768 -29.75 -18.36 18.17
N LYS A 769 -29.32 -18.68 16.95
CA LYS A 769 -30.19 -19.10 15.83
C LYS A 769 -29.68 -20.37 15.16
N GLY A 770 -28.80 -21.09 15.86
CA GLY A 770 -28.08 -22.25 15.38
C GLY A 770 -26.94 -21.93 14.41
N GLY A 771 -26.12 -22.95 14.13
CA GLY A 771 -24.99 -22.89 13.20
C GLY A 771 -23.63 -22.90 13.91
N THR A 772 -22.63 -23.49 13.24
CA THR A 772 -21.29 -23.76 13.82
C THR A 772 -20.35 -22.55 13.72
N GLY A 773 -20.79 -21.35 14.15
CA GLY A 773 -19.97 -20.15 14.08
C GLY A 773 -20.66 -18.86 14.54
N THR A 774 -19.90 -17.77 14.61
CA THR A 774 -20.32 -16.45 15.12
C THR A 774 -21.58 -15.87 14.46
N ALA A 775 -21.86 -16.23 13.19
CA ALA A 775 -23.03 -15.76 12.45
C ALA A 775 -24.38 -16.25 13.01
N GLY A 776 -24.40 -17.26 13.89
CA GLY A 776 -25.61 -17.70 14.59
C GLY A 776 -26.09 -16.74 15.68
N TRP A 777 -25.28 -15.74 16.07
CA TRP A 777 -25.52 -14.93 17.27
C TRP A 777 -25.91 -13.48 16.95
N THR A 778 -26.97 -12.97 17.60
CA THR A 778 -27.49 -11.61 17.39
C THR A 778 -27.60 -10.86 18.72
N GLU A 779 -26.81 -9.80 18.94
CA GLU A 779 -27.06 -8.90 20.09
C GLU A 779 -28.42 -8.21 19.92
N VAL A 780 -29.29 -8.37 20.91
CA VAL A 780 -30.55 -7.62 21.03
C VAL A 780 -30.48 -6.53 22.11
N GLY A 781 -29.29 -6.34 22.70
CA GLY A 781 -29.03 -5.35 23.73
C GLY A 781 -29.68 -5.73 25.06
N GLN A 782 -30.18 -4.75 25.79
CA GLN A 782 -30.75 -4.93 27.12
C GLN A 782 -32.21 -5.42 27.05
N ILE A 783 -32.44 -6.69 27.42
CA ILE A 783 -33.78 -7.29 27.43
C ILE A 783 -34.50 -7.13 28.77
N ALA A 784 -33.80 -6.86 29.89
CA ALA A 784 -34.44 -6.57 31.17
C ALA A 784 -33.76 -5.40 31.91
N SER A 785 -34.56 -4.58 32.60
CA SER A 785 -34.08 -3.45 33.41
C SER A 785 -33.39 -3.85 34.71
N GLY A 786 -33.53 -5.11 35.12
CA GLY A 786 -33.04 -5.62 36.39
C GLY A 786 -33.94 -5.31 37.58
N VAL A 787 -33.62 -5.93 38.72
CA VAL A 787 -34.29 -5.74 40.01
C VAL A 787 -33.22 -5.21 40.98
N PRO A 788 -33.37 -4.01 41.61
CA PRO A 788 -32.27 -3.19 42.17
C PRO A 788 -31.30 -3.75 43.24
N LEU A 789 -31.29 -5.05 43.52
CA LEU A 789 -30.43 -5.72 44.49
C LEU A 789 -29.82 -7.05 43.97
N ALA A 790 -30.12 -7.46 42.72
CA ALA A 790 -30.21 -8.88 42.39
C ALA A 790 -29.03 -9.52 41.63
N GLY A 791 -27.95 -8.83 41.25
CA GLY A 791 -26.95 -9.33 40.28
C GLY A 791 -26.47 -10.80 40.47
N GLY A 792 -26.05 -11.20 41.67
CA GLY A 792 -25.65 -12.59 41.97
C GLY A 792 -26.81 -13.57 42.29
N GLN A 793 -28.03 -13.04 42.41
CA GLN A 793 -29.26 -13.74 42.80
C GLN A 793 -30.15 -14.10 41.60
N VAL A 794 -29.89 -13.52 40.41
CA VAL A 794 -30.61 -13.86 39.18
C VAL A 794 -30.34 -15.31 38.76
N ARG A 795 -31.39 -15.99 38.32
CA ARG A 795 -31.37 -17.27 37.60
C ARG A 795 -32.38 -17.18 36.45
N PHE A 796 -32.27 -18.11 35.50
CA PHE A 796 -33.24 -18.26 34.41
C PHE A 796 -33.67 -19.71 34.32
N ALA A 797 -34.98 -19.94 34.17
CA ALA A 797 -35.56 -21.25 33.87
C ALA A 797 -37.03 -21.07 33.48
N ASP A 798 -37.58 -21.94 32.64
CA ASP A 798 -39.03 -22.02 32.44
C ASP A 798 -39.70 -22.62 33.69
N VAL A 799 -40.41 -21.80 34.45
CA VAL A 799 -41.16 -22.25 35.65
C VAL A 799 -42.66 -22.40 35.38
N ASN A 800 -43.11 -22.16 34.14
CA ASN A 800 -44.53 -22.03 33.79
C ASN A 800 -44.98 -22.98 32.64
N GLY A 801 -44.05 -23.60 31.93
CA GLY A 801 -44.25 -24.62 30.90
C GLY A 801 -44.47 -24.10 29.48
N ASP A 802 -44.25 -22.80 29.24
CA ASP A 802 -44.47 -22.15 27.93
C ASP A 802 -43.21 -22.07 27.04
N ARG A 803 -42.08 -22.59 27.54
CA ARG A 803 -40.73 -22.67 26.96
C ARG A 803 -39.92 -21.39 26.94
N TYR A 804 -40.43 -20.27 27.45
CA TYR A 804 -39.59 -19.08 27.59
C TYR A 804 -38.86 -19.12 28.93
N ALA A 805 -37.56 -18.87 28.94
CA ALA A 805 -36.82 -18.77 30.19
C ALA A 805 -37.28 -17.53 30.99
N ASP A 806 -37.87 -17.77 32.17
CA ASP A 806 -38.37 -16.74 33.07
C ASP A 806 -37.22 -16.15 33.91
N TYR A 807 -37.30 -14.85 34.23
CA TYR A 807 -36.29 -14.17 35.04
C TYR A 807 -36.61 -14.37 36.52
N LEU A 808 -35.74 -15.09 37.24
CA LEU A 808 -35.93 -15.49 38.63
C LEU A 808 -34.94 -14.78 39.54
N VAL A 809 -35.39 -14.26 40.68
CA VAL A 809 -34.53 -13.71 41.74
C VAL A 809 -34.63 -14.60 42.97
N VAL A 810 -33.52 -15.23 43.34
CA VAL A 810 -33.41 -16.09 44.53
C VAL A 810 -32.94 -15.28 45.72
N ASP A 811 -33.87 -14.95 46.62
CA ASP A 811 -33.61 -14.26 47.88
C ASP A 811 -32.70 -15.11 48.82
N PRO A 812 -31.98 -14.50 49.79
CA PRO A 812 -30.91 -15.20 50.52
C PRO A 812 -31.35 -16.41 51.36
N ASN A 813 -32.65 -16.54 51.63
CA ASN A 813 -33.33 -17.64 52.32
C ASN A 813 -33.89 -18.73 51.38
N GLY A 814 -33.61 -18.61 50.08
CA GLY A 814 -34.13 -19.45 49.00
C GLY A 814 -35.52 -19.07 48.49
N ALA A 815 -36.14 -17.98 48.97
CA ALA A 815 -37.41 -17.52 48.39
C ALA A 815 -37.18 -17.07 46.94
N VAL A 816 -38.17 -17.29 46.07
CA VAL A 816 -38.02 -17.03 44.63
C VAL A 816 -39.10 -16.07 44.17
N ARG A 817 -38.67 -14.96 43.55
CA ARG A 817 -39.55 -14.02 42.84
C ARG A 817 -39.32 -14.18 41.33
N ALA A 818 -40.39 -14.12 40.54
CA ALA A 818 -40.32 -14.41 39.10
C ALA A 818 -40.99 -13.34 38.26
N TRP A 819 -40.37 -13.05 37.11
CA TRP A 819 -40.91 -12.24 36.04
C TRP A 819 -41.01 -13.14 34.82
N LEU A 820 -42.25 -13.45 34.42
CA LEU A 820 -42.53 -14.38 33.35
C LEU A 820 -42.27 -13.73 31.99
N ASN A 821 -41.60 -14.45 31.10
CA ASN A 821 -41.32 -14.01 29.74
C ASN A 821 -42.56 -14.24 28.84
N LYS A 822 -42.62 -13.56 27.69
CA LYS A 822 -43.72 -13.63 26.71
C LYS A 822 -43.23 -13.58 25.26
N GLY A 823 -41.99 -14.00 25.00
CA GLY A 823 -41.40 -14.03 23.66
C GLY A 823 -41.11 -12.65 23.06
N GLY A 824 -40.63 -11.71 23.87
CA GLY A 824 -40.28 -10.37 23.44
C GLY A 824 -38.79 -10.09 23.63
N THR A 825 -38.06 -9.78 22.55
CA THR A 825 -36.61 -9.51 22.55
C THR A 825 -36.25 -8.12 23.10
N GLY A 826 -36.89 -7.68 24.19
CA GLY A 826 -36.76 -6.34 24.73
C GLY A 826 -37.61 -6.11 25.99
N THR A 827 -37.36 -4.99 26.68
CA THR A 827 -37.80 -4.73 28.07
C THR A 827 -39.31 -4.73 28.35
N ALA A 828 -40.16 -4.81 27.32
CA ALA A 828 -41.61 -4.90 27.43
C ALA A 828 -42.17 -6.35 27.53
N GLY A 829 -41.33 -7.38 27.40
CA GLY A 829 -41.78 -8.79 27.40
C GLY A 829 -42.17 -9.38 28.76
N TRP A 830 -41.73 -8.77 29.86
CA TRP A 830 -41.76 -9.37 31.19
C TRP A 830 -43.04 -9.09 31.99
N THR A 831 -43.54 -10.07 32.74
CA THR A 831 -44.71 -9.95 33.62
C THR A 831 -44.38 -10.41 35.04
N ASP A 832 -44.42 -9.50 36.00
CA ASP A 832 -44.22 -9.81 37.43
C ASP A 832 -45.27 -10.82 37.92
N ALA A 833 -44.82 -12.01 38.34
CA ALA A 833 -45.63 -13.05 38.98
C ALA A 833 -45.49 -13.02 40.51
N GLY A 834 -44.71 -12.09 41.05
CA GLY A 834 -44.41 -11.98 42.47
C GLY A 834 -43.60 -13.17 42.98
N GLN A 835 -43.87 -13.59 44.21
CA GLN A 835 -43.16 -14.68 44.86
C GLN A 835 -43.75 -16.03 44.46
N ILE A 836 -43.01 -16.80 43.64
CA ILE A 836 -43.41 -18.15 43.22
C ILE A 836 -43.02 -19.22 44.24
N ALA A 837 -42.00 -19.02 45.07
CA ALA A 837 -41.59 -19.99 46.09
C ALA A 837 -41.29 -19.33 47.46
N SER A 838 -41.70 -20.01 48.55
CA SER A 838 -41.48 -19.53 49.94
C SER A 838 -40.02 -19.56 50.40
N GLY A 839 -39.18 -20.32 49.69
CA GLY A 839 -37.85 -20.70 50.15
C GLY A 839 -37.87 -21.81 51.18
N VAL A 840 -36.67 -22.34 51.46
CA VAL A 840 -36.46 -23.56 52.28
C VAL A 840 -35.46 -23.33 53.42
N THR A 841 -35.21 -22.07 53.79
CA THR A 841 -34.31 -21.61 54.88
C THR A 841 -32.82 -21.93 54.69
N LEU A 842 -32.42 -22.35 53.50
CA LEU A 842 -31.04 -22.56 53.08
C LEU A 842 -30.48 -21.33 52.36
N ALA A 843 -29.17 -21.29 52.13
CA ALA A 843 -28.53 -20.15 51.49
C ALA A 843 -28.91 -20.09 50.00
N GLY A 844 -29.37 -18.94 49.50
CA GLY A 844 -29.82 -18.80 48.10
C GLY A 844 -28.78 -19.23 47.03
N GLY A 845 -27.49 -19.28 47.37
CA GLY A 845 -26.43 -19.81 46.49
C GLY A 845 -26.47 -21.33 46.27
N GLU A 846 -27.17 -22.09 47.11
CA GLU A 846 -27.35 -23.54 47.02
C GLU A 846 -28.51 -23.94 46.07
N VAL A 847 -29.32 -22.96 45.63
CA VAL A 847 -30.53 -23.17 44.80
C VAL A 847 -30.18 -23.24 43.31
N ARG A 848 -30.78 -24.19 42.61
CA ARG A 848 -30.77 -24.38 41.15
C ARG A 848 -32.18 -24.69 40.65
N PHE A 849 -32.37 -24.60 39.35
CA PHE A 849 -33.60 -25.00 38.66
C PHE A 849 -33.24 -25.97 37.54
N ALA A 850 -33.99 -27.07 37.43
CA ALA A 850 -33.84 -28.09 36.39
C ALA A 850 -35.10 -28.96 36.36
N ASP A 851 -35.51 -29.49 35.20
CA ASP A 851 -36.56 -30.51 35.16
C ASP A 851 -35.96 -31.86 35.61
N ILE A 852 -36.37 -32.34 36.79
CA ILE A 852 -35.89 -33.59 37.37
C ILE A 852 -36.80 -34.77 36.99
N ASN A 853 -38.01 -34.49 36.50
CA ASN A 853 -39.12 -35.44 36.45
C ASN A 853 -39.73 -35.64 35.04
N GLY A 854 -39.36 -34.81 34.06
CA GLY A 854 -39.74 -34.87 32.65
C GLY A 854 -41.08 -34.20 32.31
N ASP A 855 -41.68 -33.44 33.23
CA ASP A 855 -42.98 -32.79 33.03
C ASP A 855 -42.92 -31.38 32.40
N LYS A 856 -41.70 -30.86 32.17
CA LYS A 856 -41.34 -29.57 31.53
C LYS A 856 -41.54 -28.33 32.41
N TYR A 857 -41.75 -28.49 33.71
CA TYR A 857 -41.66 -27.38 34.64
C TYR A 857 -40.32 -27.47 35.37
N ALA A 858 -39.53 -26.39 35.41
CA ALA A 858 -38.27 -26.44 36.15
C ALA A 858 -38.53 -26.60 37.66
N ASP A 859 -37.97 -27.67 38.23
CA ASP A 859 -38.11 -28.02 39.63
C ASP A 859 -37.15 -27.19 40.50
N TYR A 860 -37.54 -26.92 41.75
CA TYR A 860 -36.70 -26.20 42.69
C TYR A 860 -35.72 -27.21 43.33
N VAL A 861 -34.44 -27.07 42.99
CA VAL A 861 -33.38 -27.99 43.44
C VAL A 861 -32.44 -27.28 44.40
N VAL A 862 -32.12 -27.94 45.51
CA VAL A 862 -31.04 -27.58 46.42
C VAL A 862 -29.89 -28.55 46.23
N VAL A 863 -28.70 -28.02 45.99
CA VAL A 863 -27.44 -28.77 46.09
C VAL A 863 -26.79 -28.43 47.43
N ASP A 864 -26.68 -29.39 48.33
CA ASP A 864 -26.02 -29.17 49.62
C ASP A 864 -24.47 -29.14 49.47
N PRO A 865 -23.72 -28.65 50.48
CA PRO A 865 -22.26 -28.56 50.40
C PRO A 865 -21.52 -29.89 50.20
N ASN A 866 -22.17 -31.03 50.48
CA ASN A 866 -21.66 -32.38 50.26
C ASN A 866 -22.12 -32.96 48.89
N SER A 867 -22.69 -32.12 48.02
CA SER A 867 -23.28 -32.42 46.72
C SER A 867 -24.62 -33.20 46.73
N ALA A 868 -25.30 -33.34 47.86
CA ALA A 868 -26.59 -34.02 47.91
C ALA A 868 -27.72 -33.15 47.32
N LEU A 869 -28.61 -33.76 46.52
CA LEU A 869 -29.77 -33.06 45.93
C LEU A 869 -31.03 -33.21 46.78
N ARG A 870 -31.69 -32.09 47.10
CA ARG A 870 -33.08 -32.07 47.61
C ARG A 870 -33.98 -31.30 46.64
N VAL A 871 -35.13 -31.87 46.30
CA VAL A 871 -35.98 -31.35 45.21
C VAL A 871 -37.41 -31.12 45.67
N TRP A 872 -38.00 -30.04 45.15
CA TRP A 872 -39.43 -29.73 45.22
C TRP A 872 -39.94 -29.59 43.78
N LEU A 873 -40.83 -30.51 43.40
CA LEU A 873 -41.37 -30.60 42.06
C LEU A 873 -42.35 -29.46 41.79
N ASN A 874 -42.24 -28.82 40.63
CA ASN A 874 -43.18 -27.83 40.14
C ASN A 874 -44.46 -28.51 39.61
N LYS A 875 -45.53 -27.73 39.38
CA LYS A 875 -46.83 -28.19 38.85
C LYS A 875 -47.49 -27.14 37.93
N GLY A 876 -46.69 -26.30 37.27
CA GLY A 876 -47.18 -25.22 36.41
C GLY A 876 -47.94 -24.12 37.16
N GLY A 877 -47.53 -23.83 38.40
CA GLY A 877 -48.22 -22.89 39.29
C GLY A 877 -47.40 -21.63 39.54
N THR A 878 -47.85 -20.47 39.04
CA THR A 878 -47.19 -19.16 39.17
C THR A 878 -47.32 -18.53 40.57
N GLY A 879 -47.21 -19.34 41.63
CA GLY A 879 -47.37 -18.90 43.02
C GLY A 879 -47.03 -20.00 44.03
N THR A 880 -46.81 -19.61 45.29
CA THR A 880 -46.19 -20.43 46.36
C THR A 880 -46.82 -21.80 46.67
N ALA A 881 -48.00 -22.11 46.16
CA ALA A 881 -48.68 -23.40 46.33
C ALA A 881 -48.34 -24.45 45.23
N GLY A 882 -47.59 -24.10 44.19
CA GLY A 882 -47.27 -25.02 43.08
C GLY A 882 -46.34 -26.19 43.44
N TRP A 883 -45.53 -26.04 44.49
CA TRP A 883 -44.39 -26.91 44.77
C TRP A 883 -44.73 -28.13 45.62
N THR A 884 -44.17 -29.30 45.29
CA THR A 884 -44.34 -30.57 46.01
C THR A 884 -43.00 -31.20 46.35
N GLY A 885 -42.61 -31.24 47.63
CA GLY A 885 -41.32 -31.80 48.05
C GLY A 885 -41.16 -33.29 47.69
N ALA A 886 -40.23 -33.61 46.81
CA ALA A 886 -39.73 -34.97 46.56
C ALA A 886 -38.72 -35.42 47.64
N GLY A 887 -38.12 -34.46 48.36
CA GLY A 887 -37.14 -34.74 49.40
C GLY A 887 -35.74 -34.94 48.83
N GLN A 888 -34.90 -35.73 49.50
CA GLN A 888 -33.53 -35.98 49.05
C GLN A 888 -33.50 -37.09 47.99
N ILE A 889 -33.09 -36.76 46.77
CA ILE A 889 -33.04 -37.69 45.63
C ILE A 889 -31.64 -38.16 45.27
N ALA A 890 -30.58 -37.51 45.77
CA ALA A 890 -29.19 -37.95 45.61
C ALA A 890 -28.45 -37.88 46.94
N SER A 891 -27.53 -38.82 47.18
CA SER A 891 -26.71 -38.88 48.41
C SER A 891 -25.56 -37.87 48.43
N GLY A 892 -25.25 -37.26 47.28
CA GLY A 892 -23.96 -36.62 47.02
C GLY A 892 -22.90 -37.64 46.58
N VAL A 893 -21.88 -37.15 45.88
CA VAL A 893 -20.79 -37.95 45.28
C VAL A 893 -19.40 -37.62 45.86
N GLY A 894 -19.34 -36.83 46.94
CA GLY A 894 -18.10 -36.50 47.64
C GLY A 894 -17.31 -35.32 47.08
N VAL A 895 -17.91 -34.54 46.19
CA VAL A 895 -17.38 -33.23 45.76
C VAL A 895 -18.11 -32.08 46.47
N PRO A 896 -17.51 -30.88 46.55
CA PRO A 896 -18.22 -29.66 46.93
C PRO A 896 -19.46 -29.39 46.06
N GLY A 897 -20.53 -28.88 46.67
CA GLY A 897 -21.81 -28.61 45.96
C GLY A 897 -21.71 -27.63 44.79
N ASP A 898 -20.72 -26.73 44.78
CA ASP A 898 -20.47 -25.78 43.69
C ASP A 898 -19.79 -26.43 42.46
N GLN A 899 -19.34 -27.68 42.55
CA GLN A 899 -18.86 -28.49 41.43
C GLN A 899 -19.98 -29.24 40.69
N ILE A 900 -21.23 -29.19 41.18
CA ILE A 900 -22.36 -29.87 40.56
C ILE A 900 -23.02 -29.01 39.47
N ARG A 901 -23.39 -29.65 38.37
CA ARG A 901 -24.29 -29.12 37.33
C ARG A 901 -25.45 -30.11 37.14
N LEU A 902 -26.56 -29.61 36.62
CA LEU A 902 -27.73 -30.39 36.23
C LEU A 902 -28.04 -30.03 34.78
N ALA A 903 -28.08 -31.04 33.91
CA ALA A 903 -28.42 -30.88 32.49
C ALA A 903 -28.72 -32.26 31.90
N ASP A 904 -29.66 -32.38 30.96
CA ASP A 904 -29.83 -33.61 30.19
C ASP A 904 -28.64 -33.78 29.22
N VAL A 905 -27.79 -34.77 29.45
CA VAL A 905 -26.62 -35.06 28.58
C VAL A 905 -26.84 -36.27 27.67
N ASN A 906 -28.03 -36.84 27.65
CA ASN A 906 -28.33 -38.08 26.94
C ASN A 906 -29.47 -37.94 25.90
N GLY A 907 -30.43 -37.05 26.17
CA GLY A 907 -31.57 -36.67 25.33
C GLY A 907 -32.90 -37.33 25.73
N ASP A 908 -33.05 -37.81 26.97
CA ASP A 908 -34.27 -38.48 27.46
C ASP A 908 -35.24 -37.58 28.25
N ALA A 909 -34.94 -36.27 28.31
CA ALA A 909 -35.70 -35.20 28.95
C ALA A 909 -35.72 -35.23 30.49
N TYR A 910 -34.77 -35.92 31.14
CA TYR A 910 -34.52 -35.78 32.58
C TYR A 910 -33.16 -35.13 32.83
N ALA A 911 -33.07 -34.15 33.72
CA ALA A 911 -31.77 -33.55 34.05
C ALA A 911 -30.86 -34.55 34.77
N ASP A 912 -29.68 -34.78 34.20
CA ASP A 912 -28.66 -35.67 34.71
C ASP A 912 -27.77 -34.97 35.77
N TYR A 913 -27.21 -35.76 36.68
CA TYR A 913 -26.31 -35.26 37.73
C TYR A 913 -24.88 -35.24 37.21
N LEU A 914 -24.25 -34.07 37.16
CA LEU A 914 -22.89 -33.90 36.65
C LEU A 914 -21.96 -33.34 37.73
N ALA A 915 -20.82 -33.99 37.97
CA ALA A 915 -19.74 -33.45 38.81
C ALA A 915 -18.57 -33.01 37.93
N VAL A 916 -18.13 -31.75 38.09
CA VAL A 916 -17.09 -31.09 37.30
C VAL A 916 -15.87 -30.82 38.17
N ASP A 917 -14.73 -31.42 37.86
CA ASP A 917 -13.49 -31.22 38.62
C ASP A 917 -12.80 -29.89 38.30
N ALA A 918 -11.74 -29.55 39.05
CA ALA A 918 -11.04 -28.27 38.92
C ALA A 918 -10.38 -28.03 37.54
N ALA A 919 -10.15 -29.07 36.73
CA ALA A 919 -9.64 -29.00 35.36
C ALA A 919 -10.77 -29.16 34.31
N GLY A 920 -12.03 -29.08 34.74
CA GLY A 920 -13.20 -29.18 33.87
C GLY A 920 -13.61 -30.61 33.52
N ALA A 921 -12.94 -31.65 34.03
CA ALA A 921 -13.30 -33.02 33.70
C ALA A 921 -14.63 -33.42 34.35
N VAL A 922 -15.44 -34.20 33.65
CA VAL A 922 -16.87 -34.38 33.97
C VAL A 922 -17.18 -35.84 34.22
N ARG A 923 -17.80 -36.14 35.36
CA ARG A 923 -18.44 -37.43 35.65
C ARG A 923 -19.96 -37.26 35.72
N ALA A 924 -20.69 -38.17 35.09
CA ALA A 924 -22.15 -38.12 35.01
C ALA A 924 -22.82 -39.33 35.68
N TRP A 925 -23.98 -39.06 36.29
CA TRP A 925 -24.93 -40.07 36.71
C TRP A 925 -26.27 -39.76 36.05
N LEU A 926 -26.72 -40.65 35.16
CA LEU A 926 -27.92 -40.44 34.37
C LEU A 926 -29.19 -40.68 35.18
N ASN A 927 -30.18 -39.81 35.03
CA ASN A 927 -31.49 -39.91 35.65
C ASN A 927 -32.35 -40.97 34.92
N LYS A 928 -33.46 -41.41 35.54
CA LYS A 928 -34.41 -42.39 34.99
C LYS A 928 -35.87 -42.03 35.30
N GLY A 929 -36.17 -40.74 35.43
CA GLY A 929 -37.52 -40.23 35.74
C GLY A 929 -38.04 -40.65 37.11
N GLY A 930 -37.16 -40.74 38.12
CA GLY A 930 -37.48 -41.29 39.44
C GLY A 930 -37.28 -40.31 40.59
N THR A 931 -38.34 -39.96 41.30
CA THR A 931 -38.33 -38.99 42.42
C THR A 931 -37.73 -39.56 43.73
N GLY A 932 -36.62 -40.30 43.65
CA GLY A 932 -36.03 -40.99 44.80
C GLY A 932 -34.65 -41.58 44.53
N THR A 933 -33.92 -41.92 45.60
CA THR A 933 -32.46 -42.19 45.61
C THR A 933 -31.95 -43.39 44.81
N ALA A 934 -32.82 -44.09 44.07
CA ALA A 934 -32.47 -45.23 43.22
C ALA A 934 -32.57 -44.92 41.71
N GLY A 935 -32.89 -43.68 41.32
CA GLY A 935 -33.06 -43.27 39.91
C GLY A 935 -31.76 -43.13 39.10
N TRP A 936 -30.60 -43.04 39.75
CA TRP A 936 -29.34 -42.62 39.13
C TRP A 936 -28.48 -43.77 38.60
N THR A 937 -27.81 -43.56 37.46
CA THR A 937 -26.94 -44.54 36.81
C THR A 937 -25.56 -43.95 36.52
N ASP A 938 -24.52 -44.41 37.22
CA ASP A 938 -23.14 -43.94 37.04
C ASP A 938 -22.62 -44.29 35.63
N SER A 939 -22.42 -43.27 34.80
CA SER A 939 -21.87 -43.38 33.45
C SER A 939 -20.38 -43.05 33.39
N GLY A 940 -19.72 -42.88 34.54
CA GLY A 940 -18.30 -42.57 34.60
C GLY A 940 -17.95 -41.22 33.98
N ARG A 941 -16.69 -41.08 33.54
CA ARG A 941 -16.13 -39.81 33.04
C ARG A 941 -16.57 -39.59 31.59
N ILE A 942 -17.55 -38.72 31.39
CA ILE A 942 -18.07 -38.39 30.05
C ILE A 942 -17.20 -37.38 29.30
N ALA A 943 -16.46 -36.50 29.99
CA ALA A 943 -15.58 -35.52 29.34
C ALA A 943 -14.18 -35.43 29.97
N ALA A 944 -13.19 -35.13 29.13
CA ALA A 944 -11.79 -35.05 29.51
C ALA A 944 -11.44 -33.78 30.32
N GLY A 945 -12.24 -32.72 30.20
CA GLY A 945 -11.85 -31.39 30.69
C GLY A 945 -11.15 -30.56 29.61
N THR A 946 -10.73 -29.36 29.98
CA THR A 946 -10.18 -28.34 29.08
C THR A 946 -8.97 -27.66 29.71
N ASP A 947 -8.35 -26.71 28.99
CA ASP A 947 -7.42 -25.73 29.55
C ASP A 947 -8.08 -24.75 30.53
N ALA A 948 -9.38 -24.49 30.35
CA ALA A 948 -10.21 -23.69 31.26
C ALA A 948 -10.62 -24.49 32.54
N PRO A 949 -10.68 -23.85 33.73
CA PRO A 949 -10.94 -24.51 35.01
C PRO A 949 -12.40 -25.00 35.19
N GLY A 950 -12.67 -25.81 36.22
CA GLY A 950 -14.03 -26.31 36.53
C GLY A 950 -15.07 -25.23 36.88
N SER A 951 -14.63 -24.13 37.49
CA SER A 951 -15.43 -22.91 37.69
C SER A 951 -15.82 -22.23 36.37
N ALA A 952 -15.18 -22.64 35.28
CA ALA A 952 -15.31 -22.15 33.92
C ALA A 952 -15.96 -23.17 32.95
N VAL A 953 -16.50 -24.30 33.43
CA VAL A 953 -17.11 -25.35 32.59
C VAL A 953 -18.59 -25.56 32.90
N ARG A 954 -19.42 -25.71 31.85
CA ARG A 954 -20.89 -25.85 31.93
C ARG A 954 -21.54 -26.55 30.72
N PHE A 955 -22.88 -26.61 30.67
CA PHE A 955 -23.66 -27.51 29.79
C PHE A 955 -24.97 -26.91 29.24
N ALA A 956 -25.05 -26.49 27.98
CA ALA A 956 -26.31 -26.12 27.28
C ALA A 956 -26.41 -26.82 25.94
N ASP A 957 -27.64 -27.10 25.50
CA ASP A 957 -27.90 -27.48 24.11
C ASP A 957 -27.77 -26.23 23.22
N ILE A 958 -26.74 -26.17 22.38
CA ILE A 958 -26.47 -25.04 21.49
C ILE A 958 -26.71 -25.35 20.00
N ASP A 959 -27.00 -26.61 19.63
CA ASP A 959 -27.38 -27.01 18.27
C ASP A 959 -28.78 -27.64 18.10
N ALA A 960 -29.56 -27.67 19.19
CA ALA A 960 -30.95 -28.12 19.31
C ALA A 960 -31.19 -29.64 19.10
N ASP A 961 -30.19 -30.48 19.37
CA ASP A 961 -30.33 -31.95 19.28
C ASP A 961 -30.95 -32.63 20.52
N ARG A 962 -31.23 -31.83 21.57
CA ARG A 962 -31.72 -32.18 22.92
C ARG A 962 -30.68 -32.68 23.91
N ARG A 963 -29.40 -32.59 23.60
CA ARG A 963 -28.32 -32.93 24.54
C ARG A 963 -27.56 -31.69 24.92
N ALA A 964 -27.20 -31.59 26.20
CA ALA A 964 -26.38 -30.48 26.65
C ALA A 964 -24.92 -30.64 26.18
N ASP A 965 -24.46 -29.66 25.42
CA ASP A 965 -23.12 -29.47 24.92
C ASP A 965 -22.21 -28.81 25.97
N TYR A 966 -20.92 -29.10 25.96
CA TYR A 966 -19.96 -28.58 26.94
C TYR A 966 -19.51 -27.17 26.53
N VAL A 967 -19.56 -26.18 27.43
CA VAL A 967 -19.31 -24.75 27.14
C VAL A 967 -18.26 -24.13 28.09
N VAL A 968 -17.60 -23.03 27.67
CA VAL A 968 -16.49 -22.28 28.31
C VAL A 968 -16.53 -20.76 27.93
N VAL A 969 -16.75 -19.76 28.83
CA VAL A 969 -17.14 -18.32 28.57
C VAL A 969 -16.28 -17.29 29.32
N GLU A 970 -15.46 -16.51 28.64
CA GLU A 970 -14.03 -16.77 28.77
C GLU A 970 -13.25 -15.91 29.79
N ALA A 971 -13.85 -15.63 30.95
CA ALA A 971 -13.35 -14.79 32.07
C ALA A 971 -13.08 -13.31 31.72
N ASN A 972 -12.58 -13.03 30.52
CA ASN A 972 -12.90 -11.79 29.80
C ASN A 972 -14.37 -11.80 29.35
N GLY A 973 -14.90 -12.96 28.91
CA GLY A 973 -16.26 -13.12 28.40
C GLY A 973 -16.39 -13.47 26.91
N ALA A 974 -15.35 -13.98 26.24
CA ALA A 974 -15.51 -14.71 24.96
C ALA A 974 -16.26 -16.05 25.16
N VAL A 975 -16.45 -16.94 24.17
CA VAL A 975 -17.10 -18.27 24.42
C VAL A 975 -16.57 -19.39 23.53
N ARG A 976 -16.28 -20.58 24.08
CA ARG A 976 -15.98 -21.88 23.41
C ARG A 976 -16.99 -22.97 23.76
N ALA A 977 -17.20 -23.94 22.86
CA ALA A 977 -18.02 -25.13 23.14
C ALA A 977 -17.59 -26.41 22.39
N TRP A 978 -18.16 -27.54 22.81
CA TRP A 978 -18.01 -28.89 22.23
C TRP A 978 -19.37 -29.62 22.24
N LEU A 979 -19.85 -30.01 21.06
CA LEU A 979 -21.17 -30.63 20.86
C LEU A 979 -21.23 -32.09 21.31
N ASN A 980 -22.33 -32.49 21.96
CA ASN A 980 -22.56 -33.80 22.55
C ASN A 980 -23.29 -34.76 21.59
N LYS A 981 -22.54 -35.65 20.94
CA LYS A 981 -23.10 -36.61 19.98
C LYS A 981 -23.28 -38.03 20.55
N GLY A 982 -23.31 -38.15 21.90
CA GLY A 982 -23.90 -39.28 22.61
C GLY A 982 -23.07 -40.56 22.68
N GLY A 983 -21.75 -40.46 22.87
CA GLY A 983 -20.85 -41.61 23.04
C GLY A 983 -20.72 -42.07 24.50
N ASP A 984 -20.86 -43.37 24.77
CA ASP A 984 -20.99 -43.99 26.11
C ASP A 984 -19.66 -44.27 26.84
N GLY A 985 -18.61 -43.49 26.57
CA GLY A 985 -17.58 -43.16 27.58
C GLY A 985 -16.65 -44.26 28.11
N THR A 986 -16.26 -45.27 27.32
CA THR A 986 -15.39 -46.38 27.79
C THR A 986 -13.93 -46.38 27.30
N GLY A 987 -13.48 -45.38 26.52
CA GLY A 987 -12.13 -45.35 25.93
C GLY A 987 -11.45 -43.97 25.95
N VAL A 988 -10.14 -43.96 26.18
CA VAL A 988 -9.32 -42.73 26.10
C VAL A 988 -8.98 -42.43 24.65
N GLY A 989 -9.80 -41.59 24.00
CA GLY A 989 -9.51 -41.00 22.69
C GLY A 989 -10.60 -41.20 21.63
N GLY A 990 -11.39 -40.15 21.40
CA GLY A 990 -12.32 -40.04 20.26
C GLY A 990 -13.68 -40.74 20.43
N GLY A 991 -14.78 -40.04 20.09
CA GLY A 991 -16.12 -40.65 20.00
C GLY A 991 -17.28 -39.67 20.20
N GLY A 992 -17.42 -39.14 21.41
CA GLY A 992 -18.67 -38.49 21.85
C GLY A 992 -18.80 -36.96 21.69
N TRP A 993 -17.69 -36.21 21.62
CA TRP A 993 -17.70 -34.74 21.67
C TRP A 993 -17.02 -34.11 20.45
N THR A 994 -17.62 -33.05 19.86
CA THR A 994 -17.12 -32.37 18.65
C THR A 994 -16.88 -30.88 18.92
N THR A 995 -15.64 -30.40 18.78
CA THR A 995 -15.27 -29.01 19.07
C THR A 995 -15.95 -27.99 18.14
N VAL A 996 -16.42 -26.87 18.69
CA VAL A 996 -17.00 -25.73 17.96
C VAL A 996 -15.98 -24.57 17.82
N GLY A 997 -14.98 -24.50 18.70
CA GLY A 997 -14.05 -23.36 18.76
C GLY A 997 -14.66 -22.15 19.49
N THR A 998 -14.03 -20.97 19.39
CA THR A 998 -14.51 -19.75 20.05
C THR A 998 -15.53 -18.99 19.17
N PHE A 999 -16.76 -18.77 19.66
CA PHE A 999 -17.90 -18.24 18.91
C PHE A 999 -18.55 -16.96 19.45
N ALA A 1000 -18.09 -16.39 20.57
CA ALA A 1000 -18.48 -15.04 21.02
C ALA A 1000 -17.31 -14.33 21.75
N THR A 1001 -17.42 -13.02 22.03
CA THR A 1001 -16.33 -12.15 22.54
C THR A 1001 -16.78 -11.18 23.65
N SER A 1002 -15.83 -10.75 24.48
CA SER A 1002 -16.03 -10.07 25.76
C SER A 1002 -16.41 -8.59 25.71
N THR A 1003 -17.22 -8.13 26.68
CA THR A 1003 -17.48 -6.69 26.95
C THR A 1003 -17.25 -6.34 28.43
N GLY A 1004 -16.34 -5.39 28.72
CA GLY A 1004 -16.22 -4.76 30.05
C GLY A 1004 -14.81 -4.50 30.56
N SER A 1005 -14.52 -3.25 30.93
CA SER A 1005 -13.39 -2.83 31.80
C SER A 1005 -13.71 -1.46 32.41
N THR A 1006 -13.29 -1.23 33.65
CA THR A 1006 -13.47 0.04 34.40
C THR A 1006 -12.57 1.15 33.85
N PRO A 1007 -12.87 2.46 34.11
CA PRO A 1007 -12.14 3.57 33.53
C PRO A 1007 -10.64 3.48 33.79
N ALA A 1008 -9.89 3.71 32.71
CA ALA A 1008 -8.47 3.63 32.62
C ALA A 1008 -7.97 4.92 31.96
N ASP A 1009 -6.84 5.44 32.42
CA ASP A 1009 -6.28 6.75 32.09
C ASP A 1009 -6.18 6.92 30.56
N LEU A 1010 -6.94 7.85 30.00
CA LEU A 1010 -7.07 8.05 28.57
C LEU A 1010 -5.76 8.62 28.01
N ARG A 1011 -5.26 8.06 26.93
CA ARG A 1011 -4.14 8.61 26.16
C ARG A 1011 -4.47 8.53 24.67
N PHE A 1012 -3.84 9.43 23.93
CA PHE A 1012 -3.84 9.45 22.47
C PHE A 1012 -2.37 9.35 22.05
N ALA A 1013 -2.05 8.36 21.23
CA ALA A 1013 -0.72 8.17 20.64
C ALA A 1013 -0.83 7.17 19.47
N ASP A 1014 -0.23 7.47 18.32
CA ASP A 1014 -0.09 6.51 17.22
C ASP A 1014 0.75 5.32 17.70
N ILE A 1015 0.15 4.13 17.78
CA ILE A 1015 0.83 2.87 18.14
C ILE A 1015 1.01 1.95 16.93
N ASN A 1016 0.55 2.36 15.75
CA ASN A 1016 0.39 1.52 14.59
C ASN A 1016 1.22 1.98 13.36
N ALA A 1017 1.66 3.24 13.36
CA ALA A 1017 2.37 4.01 12.35
C ALA A 1017 1.53 4.47 11.14
N ASP A 1018 0.21 4.69 11.30
CA ASP A 1018 -0.68 5.24 10.26
C ASP A 1018 -0.90 6.76 10.33
N ARG A 1019 -0.21 7.43 11.26
CA ARG A 1019 -0.28 8.86 11.59
C ARG A 1019 -1.64 9.33 12.07
N ARG A 1020 -2.35 8.49 12.82
CA ARG A 1020 -3.48 8.91 13.66
C ARG A 1020 -3.24 8.44 15.07
N ASP A 1021 -3.48 9.32 16.03
CA ASP A 1021 -3.35 8.97 17.43
C ASP A 1021 -4.49 8.02 17.84
N ASP A 1022 -4.08 6.83 18.27
CA ASP A 1022 -4.98 5.76 18.66
C ASP A 1022 -5.54 5.99 20.06
N TYR A 1023 -6.75 5.52 20.32
CA TYR A 1023 -7.42 5.67 21.61
C TYR A 1023 -6.89 4.59 22.56
N LEU A 1024 -6.14 5.01 23.58
CA LEU A 1024 -5.53 4.14 24.58
C LEU A 1024 -6.16 4.38 25.95
N THR A 1025 -6.33 3.35 26.77
CA THR A 1025 -6.72 3.50 28.17
C THR A 1025 -5.79 2.71 29.09
N VAL A 1026 -5.04 3.42 29.94
CA VAL A 1026 -4.04 2.87 30.87
C VAL A 1026 -4.68 2.51 32.21
N ALA A 1027 -4.78 1.23 32.53
CA ALA A 1027 -5.31 0.77 33.80
C ALA A 1027 -4.37 1.13 34.97
N ALA A 1028 -4.87 1.07 36.20
CA ALA A 1028 -4.12 1.48 37.39
C ALA A 1028 -2.80 0.69 37.61
N ASP A 1029 -2.72 -0.54 37.08
CA ASP A 1029 -1.52 -1.39 37.11
C ASP A 1029 -0.50 -1.08 35.99
N GLY A 1030 -0.80 -0.14 35.08
CA GLY A 1030 0.01 0.18 33.92
C GLY A 1030 -0.18 -0.74 32.72
N SER A 1031 -1.14 -1.68 32.74
CA SER A 1031 -1.61 -2.32 31.51
C SER A 1031 -2.44 -1.34 30.68
N VAL A 1032 -2.50 -1.55 29.36
CA VAL A 1032 -3.09 -0.60 28.41
C VAL A 1032 -4.02 -1.36 27.47
N GLN A 1033 -5.28 -0.94 27.40
CA GLN A 1033 -6.18 -1.31 26.30
C GLN A 1033 -6.00 -0.31 25.16
N ALA A 1034 -6.06 -0.75 23.90
CA ALA A 1034 -5.98 0.13 22.74
C ALA A 1034 -7.08 -0.13 21.71
N TRP A 1035 -7.40 0.92 20.96
CA TRP A 1035 -8.33 0.92 19.84
C TRP A 1035 -7.74 1.79 18.72
N LEU A 1036 -7.59 1.24 17.52
CA LEU A 1036 -6.99 1.97 16.39
C LEU A 1036 -7.97 3.00 15.79
N ASN A 1037 -7.46 4.17 15.44
CA ASN A 1037 -8.22 5.24 14.77
C ASN A 1037 -8.38 4.91 13.27
N ASN A 1038 -9.58 4.50 12.86
CA ASN A 1038 -9.86 4.15 11.46
C ASN A 1038 -10.03 5.37 10.53
N GLY A 1039 -9.68 6.59 10.96
CA GLY A 1039 -9.79 7.82 10.15
C GLY A 1039 -11.23 8.24 9.85
N THR A 1040 -12.20 7.83 10.67
CA THR A 1040 -13.62 8.20 10.53
C THR A 1040 -14.25 8.38 11.92
N PRO A 1041 -14.94 9.49 12.21
CA PRO A 1041 -15.59 9.72 13.51
C PRO A 1041 -16.47 8.55 13.94
N GLY A 1042 -16.26 8.04 15.16
CA GLY A 1042 -16.96 6.86 15.70
C GLY A 1042 -16.38 5.50 15.29
N SER A 1043 -15.42 5.44 14.37
CA SER A 1043 -14.85 4.19 13.86
C SER A 1043 -13.52 3.86 14.54
N TRP A 1044 -13.57 2.92 15.48
CA TRP A 1044 -12.42 2.46 16.27
C TRP A 1044 -12.26 0.94 16.19
N THR A 1045 -11.06 0.45 15.91
CA THR A 1045 -10.77 -1.00 15.86
C THR A 1045 -10.17 -1.49 17.19
N PRO A 1046 -10.91 -2.19 18.05
CA PRO A 1046 -10.39 -2.65 19.36
C PRO A 1046 -9.26 -3.67 19.21
N LEU A 1047 -8.09 -3.37 19.79
CA LEU A 1047 -6.97 -4.31 19.91
C LEU A 1047 -6.99 -5.08 21.25
N GLY A 1048 -7.72 -4.57 22.25
CA GLY A 1048 -7.66 -5.10 23.61
C GLY A 1048 -6.33 -4.76 24.29
N THR A 1049 -5.80 -5.66 25.13
CA THR A 1049 -4.60 -5.43 25.96
C THR A 1049 -3.32 -5.26 25.13
N TYR A 1050 -3.07 -4.04 24.69
CA TYR A 1050 -1.94 -3.65 23.87
C TYR A 1050 -0.60 -3.69 24.62
N ALA A 1051 -0.57 -3.25 25.87
CA ALA A 1051 0.56 -3.46 26.77
C ALA A 1051 0.08 -4.13 28.08
N THR A 1052 0.83 -5.09 28.60
CA THR A 1052 0.63 -5.55 29.99
C THR A 1052 1.35 -4.65 30.99
N THR A 1053 0.94 -4.67 32.25
CA THR A 1053 1.70 -4.06 33.35
C THR A 1053 3.21 -4.37 33.30
N THR A 1054 4.03 -3.34 33.47
CA THR A 1054 5.48 -3.41 33.68
C THR A 1054 5.85 -3.43 35.17
N GLY A 1055 4.87 -3.38 36.06
CA GLY A 1055 5.04 -3.20 37.51
C GLY A 1055 5.09 -1.74 37.97
N ALA A 1056 5.10 -0.77 37.04
CA ALA A 1056 4.86 0.64 37.34
C ALA A 1056 3.35 0.95 37.33
N PRO A 1057 2.84 1.83 38.21
CA PRO A 1057 1.44 2.23 38.21
C PRO A 1057 1.09 3.06 36.96
N GLY A 1058 -0.16 3.01 36.51
CA GLY A 1058 -0.63 3.68 35.28
C GLY A 1058 -0.32 5.18 35.21
N SER A 1059 -0.31 5.87 36.35
CA SER A 1059 0.05 7.30 36.46
C SER A 1059 1.49 7.63 36.05
N GLN A 1060 2.40 6.65 36.02
CA GLN A 1060 3.78 6.79 35.55
C GLN A 1060 3.96 6.47 34.06
N VAL A 1061 2.93 5.90 33.40
CA VAL A 1061 3.00 5.49 31.99
C VAL A 1061 2.87 6.69 31.06
N ARG A 1062 3.77 6.78 30.07
CA ARG A 1062 3.72 7.73 28.95
C ARG A 1062 3.91 6.96 27.65
N PHE A 1063 3.52 7.59 26.55
CA PHE A 1063 3.71 7.10 25.19
C PHE A 1063 4.42 8.18 24.38
N ALA A 1064 5.49 7.82 23.68
CA ALA A 1064 6.18 8.64 22.69
C ALA A 1064 7.17 7.78 21.89
N ASP A 1065 7.35 8.04 20.60
CA ASP A 1065 8.36 7.37 19.76
C ASP A 1065 9.78 7.79 20.21
N LEU A 1066 10.69 6.85 20.52
CA LEU A 1066 12.09 7.11 20.87
C LEU A 1066 13.10 6.67 19.79
N ASN A 1067 12.65 6.04 18.70
CA ASN A 1067 13.51 5.39 17.71
C ASN A 1067 13.29 5.88 16.26
N ALA A 1068 12.27 6.69 16.01
CA ALA A 1068 11.77 7.16 14.72
C ALA A 1068 11.20 6.06 13.79
N ASP A 1069 10.57 5.01 14.34
CA ASP A 1069 9.85 3.99 13.56
C ASP A 1069 8.35 4.30 13.33
N GLY A 1070 7.86 5.41 13.90
CA GLY A 1070 6.50 5.92 13.75
C GLY A 1070 5.52 5.39 14.79
N ARG A 1071 5.99 4.63 15.78
CA ARG A 1071 5.15 4.04 16.84
C ARG A 1071 5.51 4.61 18.19
N ALA A 1072 4.51 4.95 18.98
CA ALA A 1072 4.73 5.40 20.34
C ALA A 1072 5.21 4.26 21.24
N ASP A 1073 6.39 4.44 21.83
CA ASP A 1073 7.00 3.50 22.78
C ASP A 1073 6.35 3.60 24.16
N TYR A 1074 6.32 2.50 24.89
CA TYR A 1074 5.80 2.46 26.26
C TYR A 1074 6.89 2.91 27.23
N LEU A 1075 6.62 3.98 27.98
CA LEU A 1075 7.58 4.61 28.88
C LEU A 1075 7.07 4.60 30.32
N THR A 1076 7.94 4.34 31.30
CA THR A 1076 7.63 4.57 32.73
C THR A 1076 8.54 5.65 33.29
N VAL A 1077 7.95 6.74 33.77
CA VAL A 1077 8.68 7.83 34.45
C VAL A 1077 8.61 7.66 35.96
N ALA A 1078 9.77 7.44 36.60
CA ALA A 1078 9.89 7.35 38.04
C ALA A 1078 9.83 8.73 38.72
N ALA A 1079 9.67 8.75 40.04
CA ALA A 1079 9.48 9.99 40.82
C ALA A 1079 10.68 10.97 40.77
N ASP A 1080 11.88 10.48 40.47
CA ASP A 1080 13.12 11.26 40.27
C ASP A 1080 13.33 11.73 38.81
N GLY A 1081 12.34 11.47 37.95
CA GLY A 1081 12.37 11.78 36.53
C GLY A 1081 13.21 10.82 35.70
N SER A 1082 13.71 9.71 36.26
CA SER A 1082 14.33 8.64 35.47
C SER A 1082 13.28 7.87 34.65
N VAL A 1083 13.72 7.33 33.50
CA VAL A 1083 12.82 6.78 32.48
C VAL A 1083 13.28 5.37 32.13
N LYS A 1084 12.33 4.43 32.12
CA LYS A 1084 12.49 3.17 31.40
C LYS A 1084 11.63 3.15 30.14
N ALA A 1085 12.13 2.48 29.11
CA ALA A 1085 11.46 2.39 27.81
C ALA A 1085 11.36 0.94 27.32
N TRP A 1086 10.28 0.67 26.61
CA TRP A 1086 10.05 -0.56 25.86
C TRP A 1086 9.66 -0.16 24.42
N LEU A 1087 10.48 -0.52 23.44
CA LEU A 1087 10.23 -0.16 22.04
C LEU A 1087 9.02 -0.91 21.46
N ASN A 1088 8.17 -0.21 20.73
CA ASN A 1088 6.98 -0.75 20.09
C ASN A 1088 7.34 -1.45 18.76
N GLN A 1089 7.36 -2.79 18.74
CA GLN A 1089 7.62 -3.58 17.54
C GLN A 1089 6.34 -3.99 16.78
N GLY A 1090 5.22 -3.37 17.15
CA GLY A 1090 3.88 -3.67 16.67
C GLY A 1090 3.38 -5.02 17.19
N GLY A 1091 2.56 -5.02 18.24
CA GLY A 1091 1.90 -6.24 18.75
C GLY A 1091 1.29 -6.05 20.13
N VAL A 1092 0.38 -6.95 20.51
CA VAL A 1092 -0.34 -6.88 21.79
C VAL A 1092 0.38 -7.61 22.94
N GLY A 1093 0.12 -7.19 24.18
CA GLY A 1093 0.58 -7.85 25.41
C GLY A 1093 2.03 -7.54 25.81
N ARG A 1094 2.92 -8.53 25.67
CA ARG A 1094 4.38 -8.39 25.87
C ARG A 1094 5.21 -8.75 24.64
N GLY A 1095 4.62 -9.39 23.64
CA GLY A 1095 5.34 -9.84 22.44
C GLY A 1095 5.71 -8.71 21.48
N GLY A 1096 4.99 -7.59 21.54
CA GLY A 1096 5.26 -6.39 20.74
C GLY A 1096 6.23 -5.38 21.37
N TRP A 1097 6.90 -5.71 22.48
CA TRP A 1097 7.61 -4.73 23.32
C TRP A 1097 9.06 -5.15 23.63
N THR A 1098 10.05 -4.37 23.18
CA THR A 1098 11.48 -4.64 23.45
C THR A 1098 12.02 -3.74 24.56
N GLU A 1099 12.27 -4.31 25.74
CA GLU A 1099 12.80 -3.57 26.90
C GLU A 1099 14.21 -3.03 26.65
N LEU A 1100 14.38 -1.71 26.79
CA LEU A 1100 15.69 -1.03 26.77
C LEU A 1100 16.26 -0.79 28.17
N GLY A 1101 15.50 -1.13 29.22
CA GLY A 1101 15.86 -0.80 30.60
C GLY A 1101 15.77 0.70 30.86
N THR A 1102 16.70 1.24 31.66
CA THR A 1102 16.77 2.68 31.97
C THR A 1102 17.26 3.47 30.76
N TYR A 1103 16.35 4.07 30.01
CA TYR A 1103 16.63 4.82 28.78
C TYR A 1103 17.09 6.26 29.06
N ALA A 1104 16.67 6.85 30.18
CA ALA A 1104 17.21 8.10 30.70
C ALA A 1104 17.43 8.02 32.21
N SER A 1105 18.60 8.46 32.68
CA SER A 1105 18.95 8.47 34.11
C SER A 1105 18.12 9.42 34.97
N GLY A 1106 17.27 10.24 34.34
CA GLY A 1106 16.60 11.36 34.98
C GLY A 1106 17.53 12.55 35.22
N THR A 1107 16.92 13.65 35.63
CA THR A 1107 17.57 14.95 35.79
C THR A 1107 17.48 15.50 37.22
N GLY A 1108 16.93 14.71 38.15
CA GLY A 1108 16.52 15.17 39.48
C GLY A 1108 15.22 16.00 39.46
N SER A 1109 14.59 16.16 38.30
CA SER A 1109 13.26 16.77 38.17
C SER A 1109 12.18 15.78 38.59
N PRO A 1110 11.14 16.19 39.34
CA PRO A 1110 10.00 15.33 39.65
C PRO A 1110 9.36 14.67 38.41
N GLY A 1111 8.98 13.40 38.52
CA GLY A 1111 8.43 12.63 37.38
C GLY A 1111 7.15 13.20 36.77
N ASP A 1112 6.36 13.96 37.53
CA ASP A 1112 5.16 14.68 37.06
C ASP A 1112 5.49 15.94 36.22
N GLN A 1113 6.75 16.39 36.24
CA GLN A 1113 7.28 17.48 35.42
C GLN A 1113 7.88 16.99 34.10
N VAL A 1114 8.09 15.68 33.92
CA VAL A 1114 8.68 15.13 32.69
C VAL A 1114 7.66 15.04 31.55
N ARG A 1115 8.04 15.47 30.36
CA ARG A 1115 7.29 15.29 29.10
C ARG A 1115 8.22 14.73 28.02
N PHE A 1116 7.62 14.20 26.95
CA PHE A 1116 8.30 13.74 25.75
C PHE A 1116 7.64 14.40 24.54
N ALA A 1117 8.46 14.89 23.61
CA ALA A 1117 8.03 15.51 22.36
C ALA A 1117 9.25 15.71 21.45
N ASP A 1118 9.12 15.58 20.12
CA ASP A 1118 10.19 15.92 19.18
C ASP A 1118 10.33 17.47 19.09
N LEU A 1119 11.52 18.00 19.36
CA LEU A 1119 11.81 19.44 19.27
C LEU A 1119 12.68 19.83 18.06
N ASN A 1120 13.12 18.87 17.24
CA ASN A 1120 14.09 19.10 16.16
C ASN A 1120 13.64 18.57 14.77
N ALA A 1121 12.54 17.81 14.69
CA ALA A 1121 12.02 17.07 13.55
C ALA A 1121 12.93 15.92 13.06
N ASP A 1122 13.57 15.18 13.99
CA ASP A 1122 14.36 13.98 13.68
C ASP A 1122 13.61 12.65 13.87
N GLY A 1123 12.35 12.73 14.29
CA GLY A 1123 11.41 11.62 14.47
C GLY A 1123 11.43 11.02 15.89
N ARG A 1124 12.37 11.42 16.75
CA ARG A 1124 12.48 10.91 18.12
C ARG A 1124 11.99 11.95 19.12
N ALA A 1125 11.24 11.48 20.12
CA ALA A 1125 10.83 12.32 21.23
C ALA A 1125 11.99 12.61 22.17
N ASP A 1126 12.21 13.89 22.42
CA ASP A 1126 13.19 14.42 23.35
C ASP A 1126 12.71 14.33 24.80
N TYR A 1127 13.63 14.44 25.76
CA TYR A 1127 13.27 14.51 27.18
C TYR A 1127 13.11 15.96 27.60
N LEU A 1128 11.94 16.32 28.13
CA LEU A 1128 11.63 17.65 28.62
C LEU A 1128 11.33 17.63 30.12
N SER A 1129 11.82 18.64 30.85
CA SER A 1129 11.46 18.91 32.25
C SER A 1129 10.76 20.27 32.34
N VAL A 1130 9.50 20.28 32.77
CA VAL A 1130 8.62 21.46 32.84
C VAL A 1130 8.44 21.89 34.29
N ALA A 1131 9.07 23.00 34.66
CA ALA A 1131 8.97 23.56 36.00
C ALA A 1131 7.58 24.17 36.28
N ALA A 1132 7.30 24.47 37.56
CA ALA A 1132 5.99 24.94 38.01
C ALA A 1132 5.54 26.28 37.38
N ASP A 1133 6.46 27.10 36.89
CA ASP A 1133 6.24 28.38 36.17
C ASP A 1133 6.09 28.22 34.64
N GLY A 1134 6.07 26.99 34.16
CA GLY A 1134 6.02 26.63 32.74
C GLY A 1134 7.36 26.75 32.02
N SER A 1135 8.47 27.06 32.70
CA SER A 1135 9.80 27.01 32.09
C SER A 1135 10.23 25.57 31.80
N VAL A 1136 10.96 25.38 30.71
CA VAL A 1136 11.24 24.07 30.11
C VAL A 1136 12.73 23.89 29.94
N LYS A 1137 13.26 22.75 30.39
CA LYS A 1137 14.60 22.26 30.01
C LYS A 1137 14.50 21.05 29.10
N ALA A 1138 15.37 20.95 28.10
CA ALA A 1138 15.32 19.89 27.10
C ALA A 1138 16.67 19.17 26.92
N TRP A 1139 16.59 17.90 26.53
CA TRP A 1139 17.71 17.04 26.16
C TRP A 1139 17.33 16.28 24.89
N LEU A 1140 18.09 16.48 23.80
CA LEU A 1140 17.77 15.85 22.51
C LEU A 1140 18.10 14.36 22.50
N ASN A 1141 17.23 13.56 21.90
CA ASN A 1141 17.41 12.12 21.71
C ASN A 1141 18.23 11.85 20.44
N GLN A 1142 19.50 11.46 20.59
CA GLN A 1142 20.40 11.13 19.48
C GLN A 1142 20.32 9.64 19.06
N GLY A 1143 19.38 8.88 19.63
CA GLY A 1143 19.27 7.43 19.48
C GLY A 1143 20.32 6.64 20.27
N GLY A 1144 20.08 5.34 20.42
CA GLY A 1144 21.02 4.41 21.04
C GLY A 1144 20.35 3.32 21.90
N ASN A 1145 21.16 2.37 22.37
CA ASN A 1145 20.74 1.22 23.18
C ASN A 1145 20.50 1.55 24.67
N GLY A 1146 19.80 2.66 24.94
CA GLY A 1146 19.47 3.13 26.29
C GLY A 1146 20.62 3.68 27.13
N ASN A 1147 21.88 3.65 26.65
CA ASN A 1147 23.06 3.98 27.46
C ASN A 1147 23.79 5.27 27.01
N GLY A 1148 23.05 6.38 26.90
CA GLY A 1148 23.66 7.74 26.96
C GLY A 1148 23.54 8.66 25.74
N GLY A 1149 22.61 8.42 24.81
CA GLY A 1149 22.40 9.26 23.60
C GLY A 1149 21.73 10.62 23.83
N TRP A 1150 21.98 11.32 24.94
CA TRP A 1150 21.22 12.53 25.33
C TRP A 1150 22.04 13.83 25.25
N THR A 1151 21.68 14.73 24.32
CA THR A 1151 22.35 16.04 24.15
C THR A 1151 21.61 17.14 24.92
N ALA A 1152 22.15 17.59 26.05
CA ALA A 1152 21.53 18.62 26.89
C ALA A 1152 21.49 20.01 26.22
N LEU A 1153 20.28 20.60 26.07
CA LEU A 1153 20.10 21.95 25.54
C LEU A 1153 20.00 23.04 26.63
N GLY A 1154 19.87 22.65 27.90
CA GLY A 1154 19.63 23.59 28.99
C GLY A 1154 18.19 24.10 28.98
N THR A 1155 17.97 25.39 29.28
CA THR A 1155 16.64 26.01 29.30
C THR A 1155 16.16 26.27 27.86
N TYR A 1156 15.25 25.43 27.39
CA TYR A 1156 14.70 25.48 26.04
C TYR A 1156 13.51 26.46 25.91
N ALA A 1157 12.75 26.68 26.99
CA ALA A 1157 11.76 27.75 27.09
C ALA A 1157 11.84 28.45 28.45
N SER A 1158 11.74 29.78 28.48
CA SER A 1158 11.76 30.58 29.72
C SER A 1158 10.46 30.52 30.53
N GLY A 1159 9.45 29.81 30.04
CA GLY A 1159 8.10 29.81 30.58
C GLY A 1159 7.28 31.03 30.16
N THR A 1160 5.97 30.87 30.22
CA THR A 1160 4.98 31.89 29.78
C THR A 1160 4.18 32.46 30.96
N GLY A 1161 4.50 32.07 32.19
CA GLY A 1161 3.75 32.37 33.41
C GLY A 1161 2.52 31.49 33.62
N ALA A 1162 2.27 30.52 32.74
CA ALA A 1162 1.30 29.46 32.95
C ALA A 1162 1.85 28.39 33.91
N THR A 1163 0.99 27.81 34.74
CA THR A 1163 1.39 26.71 35.64
C THR A 1163 1.85 25.50 34.82
N GLY A 1164 2.98 24.88 35.19
CA GLY A 1164 3.59 23.78 34.42
C GLY A 1164 2.67 22.57 34.13
N SER A 1165 1.67 22.32 34.98
CA SER A 1165 0.64 21.28 34.76
C SER A 1165 -0.33 21.58 33.60
N LEU A 1166 -0.43 22.85 33.19
CA LEU A 1166 -1.24 23.35 32.08
C LEU A 1166 -0.43 23.54 30.78
N VAL A 1167 0.85 23.13 30.78
CA VAL A 1167 1.67 23.09 29.55
C VAL A 1167 1.42 21.79 28.78
N ARG A 1168 1.38 21.89 27.45
CA ARG A 1168 1.33 20.76 26.50
C ARG A 1168 2.29 21.02 25.34
N PHE A 1169 2.65 19.95 24.61
CA PHE A 1169 3.48 19.98 23.41
C PHE A 1169 2.81 19.14 22.33
N ALA A 1170 2.68 19.68 21.11
CA ALA A 1170 2.13 18.98 19.95
C ALA A 1170 2.48 19.79 18.67
N ASP A 1171 2.64 19.16 17.50
CA ASP A 1171 2.81 19.90 16.23
C ASP A 1171 1.47 20.54 15.83
N LEU A 1172 1.44 21.87 15.68
CA LEU A 1172 0.26 22.64 15.33
C LEU A 1172 0.27 23.14 13.88
N ASN A 1173 1.33 22.83 13.12
CA ASN A 1173 1.65 23.47 11.85
C ASN A 1173 2.13 22.51 10.73
N ALA A 1174 2.40 21.25 11.06
CA ALA A 1174 2.93 20.19 10.19
C ALA A 1174 4.38 20.42 9.72
N ASP A 1175 5.26 20.94 10.60
CA ASP A 1175 6.71 21.06 10.34
C ASP A 1175 7.59 20.04 11.10
N GLY A 1176 6.95 19.06 11.76
CA GLY A 1176 7.60 17.96 12.47
C GLY A 1176 8.10 18.32 13.86
N ARG A 1177 7.89 19.55 14.33
CA ARG A 1177 8.32 20.01 15.65
C ARG A 1177 7.13 20.23 16.56
N ALA A 1178 7.25 19.77 17.81
CA ALA A 1178 6.24 20.03 18.82
C ALA A 1178 6.27 21.50 19.28
N ASP A 1179 5.12 22.15 19.14
CA ASP A 1179 4.88 23.54 19.53
C ASP A 1179 4.48 23.62 21.02
N TYR A 1180 4.78 24.74 21.69
CA TYR A 1180 4.47 24.93 23.11
C TYR A 1180 3.04 25.47 23.24
N LEU A 1181 2.20 24.79 24.03
CA LEU A 1181 0.87 25.26 24.40
C LEU A 1181 0.77 25.56 25.90
N ALA A 1182 0.11 26.67 26.23
CA ALA A 1182 -0.35 26.98 27.58
C ALA A 1182 -1.88 26.98 27.63
N LEU A 1183 -2.45 26.04 28.38
CA LEU A 1183 -3.88 25.93 28.62
C LEU A 1183 -4.33 26.86 29.75
N ALA A 1184 -5.59 27.29 29.68
CA ALA A 1184 -6.31 27.92 30.77
C ALA A 1184 -7.31 26.94 31.42
N PRO A 1185 -7.77 27.19 32.66
CA PRO A 1185 -8.73 26.31 33.34
C PRO A 1185 -10.08 26.12 32.64
N ASP A 1186 -10.42 26.95 31.65
CA ASP A 1186 -11.62 26.84 30.82
C ASP A 1186 -11.41 26.02 29.53
N GLY A 1187 -10.20 25.48 29.30
CA GLY A 1187 -9.84 24.74 28.10
C GLY A 1187 -9.36 25.60 26.93
N SER A 1188 -9.40 26.93 27.02
CA SER A 1188 -8.78 27.78 26.00
C SER A 1188 -7.24 27.66 26.02
N ALA A 1189 -6.61 27.75 24.85
CA ALA A 1189 -5.18 27.52 24.66
C ALA A 1189 -4.48 28.71 23.99
N LYS A 1190 -3.25 29.00 24.45
CA LYS A 1190 -2.30 29.87 23.74
C LYS A 1190 -1.13 29.04 23.20
N ALA A 1191 -0.63 29.38 22.02
CA ALA A 1191 0.41 28.62 21.34
C ALA A 1191 1.64 29.46 20.96
N TRP A 1192 2.80 28.79 20.88
CA TRP A 1192 4.08 29.33 20.41
C TRP A 1192 4.75 28.29 19.51
N LEU A 1193 5.02 28.64 18.24
CA LEU A 1193 5.63 27.72 17.27
C LEU A 1193 7.12 27.52 17.54
N ASN A 1194 7.59 26.27 17.42
CA ASN A 1194 8.99 25.90 17.49
C ASN A 1194 9.69 26.14 16.15
N ARG A 1195 10.79 26.91 16.15
CA ARG A 1195 11.60 27.21 14.95
C ARG A 1195 12.96 26.49 14.93
N GLY A 1196 13.13 25.41 15.69
CA GLY A 1196 14.38 24.63 15.75
C GLY A 1196 15.55 25.39 16.37
N GLY A 1197 15.27 26.35 17.25
CA GLY A 1197 16.28 27.25 17.82
C GLY A 1197 17.18 26.57 18.85
N ASN A 1198 18.50 26.74 18.72
CA ASN A 1198 19.53 26.13 19.56
C ASN A 1198 19.69 26.79 20.96
N GLY A 1199 18.60 26.88 21.72
CA GLY A 1199 18.63 27.10 23.17
C GLY A 1199 18.55 28.55 23.67
N ASN A 1200 18.13 29.51 22.85
CA ASN A 1200 17.84 30.89 23.31
C ASN A 1200 16.73 31.58 22.49
N GLY A 1201 15.51 31.05 22.54
CA GLY A 1201 14.30 31.78 22.09
C GLY A 1201 13.73 31.42 20.72
N GLY A 1202 13.80 30.15 20.29
CA GLY A 1202 13.19 29.66 19.04
C GLY A 1202 11.65 29.64 18.98
N TRP A 1203 10.95 30.34 19.89
CA TRP A 1203 9.52 30.22 20.13
C TRP A 1203 8.73 31.42 19.56
N THR A 1204 8.00 31.21 18.46
CA THR A 1204 7.20 32.26 17.79
C THR A 1204 5.78 32.31 18.36
N ALA A 1205 5.44 33.32 19.16
CA ALA A 1205 4.11 33.44 19.76
C ALA A 1205 3.00 33.59 18.70
N LEU A 1206 2.02 32.67 18.70
CA LEU A 1206 0.76 32.81 17.95
C LEU A 1206 -0.30 33.58 18.75
N GLY A 1207 -0.21 33.54 20.09
CA GLY A 1207 -1.22 34.12 20.96
C GLY A 1207 -2.38 33.16 21.20
N ALA A 1208 -3.62 33.63 21.12
CA ALA A 1208 -4.82 32.82 21.36
C ALA A 1208 -5.10 31.88 20.17
N TYR A 1209 -5.07 30.57 20.43
CA TYR A 1209 -5.02 29.54 19.40
C TYR A 1209 -6.30 28.69 19.36
N ALA A 1210 -6.72 28.15 20.50
CA ALA A 1210 -8.00 27.46 20.65
C ALA A 1210 -8.89 28.20 21.68
N PRO A 1211 -10.17 28.49 21.37
CA PRO A 1211 -11.14 28.90 22.37
C PRO A 1211 -11.61 27.68 23.20
N ALA A 1212 -12.42 27.91 24.23
CA ALA A 1212 -13.02 26.85 25.06
C ALA A 1212 -14.08 26.04 24.28
N LEU A 1213 -13.64 25.14 23.40
CA LEU A 1213 -14.50 24.28 22.58
C LEU A 1213 -15.03 23.10 23.41
N GLY A 1214 -16.14 23.31 24.12
CA GLY A 1214 -16.92 22.23 24.72
C GLY A 1214 -16.30 21.48 25.91
N ALA A 1215 -15.15 21.90 26.44
CA ALA A 1215 -14.55 21.27 27.62
C ALA A 1215 -15.40 21.48 28.89
N VAL A 1216 -15.88 20.40 29.51
CA VAL A 1216 -16.71 20.46 30.74
C VAL A 1216 -16.07 19.65 31.86
N GLY A 1217 -15.14 20.27 32.57
CA GLY A 1217 -14.53 19.74 33.80
C GLY A 1217 -13.21 18.98 33.63
N THR A 1218 -12.81 18.64 32.41
CA THR A 1218 -11.49 18.07 32.06
C THR A 1218 -10.66 19.07 31.26
N GLN A 1219 -9.34 18.89 31.25
CA GLN A 1219 -8.46 19.59 30.31
C GLN A 1219 -8.56 18.96 28.90
N PRO A 1220 -8.45 19.75 27.83
CA PRO A 1220 -8.39 19.23 26.47
C PRO A 1220 -7.03 18.62 26.14
N VAL A 1221 -6.99 17.83 25.08
CA VAL A 1221 -5.78 17.26 24.47
C VAL A 1221 -5.63 17.79 23.04
N PHE A 1222 -4.38 17.86 22.60
CA PHE A 1222 -3.98 18.13 21.23
C PHE A 1222 -3.33 16.85 20.72
N ALA A 1223 -3.98 16.18 19.77
CA ALA A 1223 -3.60 14.87 19.24
C ALA A 1223 -4.11 14.74 17.80
N GLU A 1224 -3.43 13.99 16.96
CA GLU A 1224 -3.75 13.84 15.54
C GLU A 1224 -4.95 12.89 15.34
N ALA A 1225 -6.15 13.42 15.06
CA ALA A 1225 -7.35 12.60 14.93
C ALA A 1225 -7.72 12.26 13.48
N ASN A 1226 -7.10 12.90 12.47
CA ASN A 1226 -7.53 12.85 11.08
C ASN A 1226 -6.44 12.40 10.09
N GLY A 1227 -5.17 12.71 10.37
CA GLY A 1227 -3.99 12.34 9.61
C GLY A 1227 -3.39 13.44 8.73
N ASP A 1228 -3.68 14.73 8.97
CA ASP A 1228 -3.11 15.86 8.20
C ASP A 1228 -1.78 16.41 8.76
N ALA A 1229 -1.20 15.70 9.74
CA ALA A 1229 0.01 16.00 10.50
C ALA A 1229 -0.12 17.26 11.38
N ARG A 1230 -1.31 17.50 11.94
CA ARG A 1230 -1.60 18.63 12.84
C ARG A 1230 -2.44 18.16 14.01
N ALA A 1231 -2.04 18.56 15.20
CA ALA A 1231 -2.77 18.15 16.39
C ALA A 1231 -4.17 18.81 16.45
N ASP A 1232 -5.18 17.95 16.45
CA ASP A 1232 -6.59 18.28 16.58
C ASP A 1232 -6.98 18.49 18.05
N TYR A 1233 -7.99 19.32 18.31
CA TYR A 1233 -8.46 19.61 19.66
C TYR A 1233 -9.47 18.54 20.09
N LEU A 1234 -9.16 17.82 21.16
CA LEU A 1234 -10.00 16.79 21.78
C LEU A 1234 -10.48 17.24 23.17
N ALA A 1235 -11.78 17.10 23.45
CA ALA A 1235 -12.35 17.35 24.76
C ALA A 1235 -13.33 16.25 25.19
N VAL A 1236 -13.31 15.91 26.48
CA VAL A 1236 -14.24 14.94 27.07
C VAL A 1236 -15.49 15.67 27.58
N ALA A 1237 -16.66 15.18 27.18
CA ALA A 1237 -17.95 15.67 27.62
C ALA A 1237 -18.39 15.01 28.95
N ALA A 1238 -19.40 15.59 29.61
CA ALA A 1238 -19.83 15.18 30.95
C ALA A 1238 -20.29 13.71 31.09
N ASP A 1239 -20.67 13.07 29.97
CA ASP A 1239 -21.08 11.66 29.85
C ASP A 1239 -19.92 10.70 29.53
N GLY A 1240 -18.69 11.20 29.45
CA GLY A 1240 -17.49 10.45 29.09
C GLY A 1240 -17.27 10.29 27.59
N SER A 1241 -18.09 10.91 26.72
CA SER A 1241 -17.83 10.90 25.28
C SER A 1241 -16.69 11.85 24.88
N VAL A 1242 -15.89 11.48 23.88
CA VAL A 1242 -14.81 12.32 23.33
C VAL A 1242 -15.33 13.09 22.12
N GLN A 1243 -15.28 14.41 22.19
CA GLN A 1243 -15.60 15.32 21.08
C GLN A 1243 -14.31 15.86 20.45
N ALA A 1244 -14.30 16.02 19.13
CA ALA A 1244 -13.12 16.43 18.36
C ALA A 1244 -13.39 17.61 17.42
N TRP A 1245 -12.37 18.44 17.24
CA TRP A 1245 -12.34 19.56 16.29
C TRP A 1245 -11.02 19.55 15.53
N THR A 1246 -11.08 19.46 14.20
CA THR A 1246 -9.87 19.34 13.37
C THR A 1246 -9.20 20.68 13.06
N ASN A 1247 -7.88 20.65 12.91
CA ASN A 1247 -7.00 21.80 12.78
C ASN A 1247 -6.77 22.18 11.30
N ASN A 1248 -7.59 23.10 10.77
CA ASN A 1248 -7.48 23.56 9.38
C ASN A 1248 -6.22 24.41 9.07
N GLY A 1249 -5.27 24.57 10.01
CA GLY A 1249 -4.03 25.33 9.82
C GLY A 1249 -4.17 26.86 9.74
N ALA A 1250 -5.35 27.42 10.03
CA ALA A 1250 -5.53 28.87 10.07
C ALA A 1250 -5.05 29.47 11.40
N ALA A 1251 -4.03 30.31 11.36
CA ALA A 1251 -3.18 30.70 12.51
C ALA A 1251 -3.85 31.49 13.67
N LEU A 1252 -5.16 31.75 13.64
CA LEU A 1252 -5.92 32.44 14.69
C LEU A 1252 -7.33 31.85 14.81
N SER A 1253 -7.96 32.06 15.98
CA SER A 1253 -9.27 31.52 16.38
C SER A 1253 -10.32 31.55 15.25
N GLY A 1254 -10.57 30.39 14.64
CA GLY A 1254 -11.43 30.23 13.46
C GLY A 1254 -11.03 29.03 12.59
N GLY A 1255 -9.80 28.52 12.73
CA GLY A 1255 -9.29 27.34 12.04
C GLY A 1255 -9.79 25.97 12.50
N TRP A 1256 -10.89 25.87 13.25
CA TRP A 1256 -11.33 24.62 13.89
C TRP A 1256 -12.64 24.09 13.29
N THR A 1257 -12.64 22.87 12.74
CA THR A 1257 -13.85 22.21 12.20
C THR A 1257 -14.37 21.14 13.16
N ALA A 1258 -15.64 21.20 13.60
CA ALA A 1258 -16.19 20.16 14.48
C ALA A 1258 -16.34 18.82 13.75
N ALA A 1259 -15.60 17.79 14.20
CA ALA A 1259 -15.73 16.40 13.73
C ALA A 1259 -16.81 15.62 14.50
N GLY A 1260 -17.27 16.16 15.63
CA GLY A 1260 -18.35 15.58 16.43
C GLY A 1260 -17.84 14.68 17.55
N VAL A 1261 -18.71 13.78 18.03
CA VAL A 1261 -18.31 12.75 19.01
C VAL A 1261 -17.55 11.66 18.28
N ILE A 1262 -16.25 11.56 18.51
CA ILE A 1262 -15.41 10.52 17.91
C ILE A 1262 -15.43 9.22 18.72
N ALA A 1263 -15.62 9.26 20.04
CA ALA A 1263 -15.68 8.06 20.88
C ALA A 1263 -16.83 8.11 21.90
N THR A 1264 -17.57 6.99 22.01
CA THR A 1264 -18.63 6.76 23.00
C THR A 1264 -18.39 5.44 23.72
N GLY A 1265 -18.36 5.41 25.06
CA GLY A 1265 -18.35 4.12 25.77
C GLY A 1265 -17.98 4.10 27.25
N VAL A 1266 -17.44 5.18 27.83
CA VAL A 1266 -16.79 5.08 29.15
C VAL A 1266 -17.79 4.96 30.33
N GLY A 1267 -19.02 5.48 30.18
CA GLY A 1267 -20.10 5.29 31.17
C GLY A 1267 -19.85 5.92 32.56
N VAL A 1268 -18.89 6.84 32.66
CA VAL A 1268 -18.46 7.50 33.89
C VAL A 1268 -18.49 9.02 33.75
N PRO A 1269 -18.63 9.78 34.85
CA PRO A 1269 -18.57 11.24 34.79
C PRO A 1269 -17.18 11.70 34.32
N ALA A 1270 -17.13 12.81 33.57
CA ALA A 1270 -15.88 13.40 33.06
C ALA A 1270 -14.79 13.59 34.13
N SER A 1271 -15.15 13.81 35.40
CA SER A 1271 -14.22 13.89 36.53
C SER A 1271 -13.41 12.61 36.82
N GLN A 1272 -13.70 11.50 36.14
CA GLN A 1272 -12.96 10.23 36.21
C GLN A 1272 -12.12 9.95 34.95
N VAL A 1273 -12.08 10.89 33.99
CA VAL A 1273 -11.26 10.76 32.77
C VAL A 1273 -10.05 11.69 32.88
N HIS A 1274 -8.86 11.09 33.01
CA HIS A 1274 -7.59 11.81 33.05
C HIS A 1274 -6.84 11.61 31.73
N ILE A 1275 -6.40 12.72 31.13
CA ILE A 1275 -5.71 12.80 29.84
C ILE A 1275 -4.38 13.57 29.97
#